data_AF-A0A934EVY1-F1
#
_entry.id   AF-A0A934EVY1-F1
#
_cell.length_a   1.000
_cell.length_b   1.000
_cell.length_c   1.000
_cell.angle_alpha   90.00
_cell.angle_beta   90.00
_cell.angle_gamma   90.00
#
_symmetry.space_group_name_H-M   'P 1'
#
loop_
_entity.id
_entity.type
_entity.pdbx_description
1 polymer ?
#
loop_
_entity_poly.entity_id
_entity_poly.type
_entity_poly.pdbx_seq_one_letter_code
_entity_poly.pdbx_strand_id
1 'polypeptide(L)'
;MRTKQFAFLLLAATAAFADRAADDAAWETIRIKQERPLLMETPLVSNGAAAAAIVPADGELWNNAAAKLQAAVAEKTGVKLPVVAPAKITDADWASRHLIVIGNLLNNPVFARLYFNYFACTDAAYTGNGGYELRSIHDPWGNGHNVIAVGAQDKAGVEAGVARLVALINERAKDGELKLGRLMELKFTKKGRRAPLEEKLTAKGIADRKEAIANIYARPGTERGAAHNTIKFAMLYHRTGDPGWLELYRDAMRQHINYYATNEYILQEGPRRYDRDFRDSWAYGMVIAWDLVEESPGWSDEERLKFTNHVLRMVWESNLYQNWDRESSVAKWRVFGSITHNHHTWPGLADLFGGWYFLRHYKLPVAKDWLDIALGMFRSCSLSSKPWEDSAGYQWIPQRHVLTYALASGDRTFIEQGHASQTGKALLQALDSLGRQPAWGDCGGFTSVSGMPELMCALEYATGDGRYRWAIEWLGADARDEMEAPFWTNVAPKRPDDLVGVAVTRLPKMHYDLFGRSGRSDIWQAPNLPFEETFDKLTLRSGWAEDDDYLMLDGTAAGSHGHLDGNCIIAFTAAGAQWLVDAEYIRRIPKYHCGVTVLRDGVSAIMPPSARLDEAVWTNNTARVRTTMPHYNGMTWTRNIEFVPKRHVTVIDELTAEQSGDYSLRCCWRVAGESMLDGDTLRTRQREKGFALRNLSGQRQELVYIKDFAGLPIHQLYQRQSARLRAGETVRFVNVFAASKDGLPNLDARDVASATKPKYAPMPAGAKPLRTLWRFADFPVTPRPLKVASIRSDPPPREAYSPLEKLIDGASGGSTTSCMFLAGKPVNIVLDLGTPQRVREVCVRSWEKLDGWGIKGLTLSVSDDNFQRDVRAAGELAATGTQTFGRNVNTIRTASLNQTARYVRITGEPATAKSVVYLAEIEVLGETPGEKAKLVALASADLDGDGKSETFVGTAGGEIVALSASGKRLWQTKVGSSVTALAAGKGLVVYGTDDAVLGVLAADGSKAAEVKPPMYRGVPSRVRNITLADLDGDGAREIVIGCDSWQYMAYSSALKLVWKTVYYAHGATVGHVADLDGDGKPEVIAGNAYYSLQILNHRGKVLSGRSGSFGPEQTAVTSGDLRGDGKRAAILGTDGGLVLAFDAKGGKLWETNVGDRVTTLHCDVVGGKPRVIAASESGYVWAFDASGKPIWKRDLGEPVKRLVRDGDGYVAAASANGIVRLSLDGKVEAVATTPAPVIDLVVSDGQATALMADGSALGVATR
;
A
#
# COMPACT_ATOMS: atom_id res chain seq x y z
N MET A 1 -19.15 -24.76 -39.18
CA MET A 1 -18.73 -24.23 -37.85
C MET A 1 -17.35 -23.57 -37.86
N ARG A 2 -16.34 -24.10 -38.58
CA ARG A 2 -14.99 -23.47 -38.69
C ARG A 2 -14.94 -22.09 -39.37
N THR A 3 -15.88 -21.76 -40.27
CA THR A 3 -16.00 -20.44 -40.91
C THR A 3 -16.53 -19.35 -39.99
N LYS A 4 -17.34 -19.69 -38.97
CA LYS A 4 -17.87 -18.70 -38.00
C LYS A 4 -16.83 -18.31 -36.94
N GLN A 5 -15.91 -19.21 -36.57
CA GLN A 5 -14.82 -18.91 -35.63
C GLN A 5 -13.70 -18.07 -36.25
N PHE A 6 -13.35 -18.32 -37.52
CA PHE A 6 -12.45 -17.45 -38.27
C PHE A 6 -13.07 -16.07 -38.49
N ALA A 7 -14.36 -16.00 -38.83
CA ALA A 7 -15.08 -14.74 -38.92
C ALA A 7 -15.11 -13.98 -37.59
N PHE A 8 -15.24 -14.64 -36.43
CA PHE A 8 -15.27 -14.00 -35.11
C PHE A 8 -13.90 -13.45 -34.66
N LEU A 9 -12.81 -14.17 -34.95
CA LEU A 9 -11.44 -13.71 -34.71
C LEU A 9 -11.04 -12.59 -35.67
N LEU A 10 -11.45 -12.68 -36.94
CA LEU A 10 -11.33 -11.57 -37.89
C LEU A 10 -12.18 -10.38 -37.42
N LEU A 11 -13.42 -10.60 -36.98
CA LEU A 11 -14.35 -9.56 -36.47
C LEU A 11 -13.79 -8.85 -35.25
N ALA A 12 -13.20 -9.56 -34.29
CA ALA A 12 -12.62 -8.97 -33.09
C ALA A 12 -11.34 -8.19 -33.39
N ALA A 13 -10.47 -8.70 -34.28
CA ALA A 13 -9.31 -7.96 -34.76
C ALA A 13 -9.76 -6.73 -35.58
N THR A 14 -10.72 -6.88 -36.50
CA THR A 14 -11.27 -5.76 -37.27
C THR A 14 -12.01 -4.76 -36.40
N ALA A 15 -12.65 -5.18 -35.30
CA ALA A 15 -13.29 -4.29 -34.34
C ALA A 15 -12.25 -3.47 -33.57
N ALA A 16 -11.17 -4.09 -33.07
CA ALA A 16 -10.08 -3.37 -32.43
C ALA A 16 -9.35 -2.41 -33.39
N PHE A 17 -9.16 -2.80 -34.66
CA PHE A 17 -8.63 -1.91 -35.70
C PHE A 17 -9.61 -0.79 -36.07
N ALA A 18 -10.93 -1.07 -36.11
CA ALA A 18 -11.96 -0.08 -36.37
C ALA A 18 -12.11 0.93 -35.23
N ASP A 19 -12.05 0.48 -33.97
CA ASP A 19 -12.07 1.34 -32.78
C ASP A 19 -10.84 2.25 -32.76
N ARG A 20 -9.66 1.73 -33.08
CA ARG A 20 -8.44 2.55 -33.19
C ARG A 20 -8.54 3.59 -34.31
N ALA A 21 -9.03 3.20 -35.48
CA ALA A 21 -9.22 4.13 -36.60
C ALA A 21 -10.28 5.20 -36.27
N ALA A 22 -11.34 4.84 -35.54
CA ALA A 22 -12.35 5.77 -35.07
C ALA A 22 -11.81 6.74 -34.02
N ASP A 23 -11.00 6.26 -33.07
CA ASP A 23 -10.34 7.09 -32.06
C ASP A 23 -9.30 8.03 -32.71
N ASP A 24 -8.51 7.55 -33.67
CA ASP A 24 -7.58 8.40 -34.44
C ASP A 24 -8.32 9.48 -35.24
N ALA A 25 -9.45 9.13 -35.87
CA ALA A 25 -10.31 10.10 -36.54
C ALA A 25 -10.92 11.11 -35.56
N ALA A 26 -11.39 10.67 -34.39
CA ALA A 26 -11.91 11.54 -33.34
C ALA A 26 -10.82 12.49 -32.84
N TRP A 27 -9.60 12.00 -32.61
CA TRP A 27 -8.44 12.83 -32.25
C TRP A 27 -8.18 13.92 -33.28
N GLU A 28 -8.23 13.58 -34.57
CA GLU A 28 -8.03 14.54 -35.65
C GLU A 28 -9.06 15.67 -35.68
N THR A 29 -10.29 15.41 -35.23
CA THR A 29 -11.36 16.42 -35.11
C THR A 29 -11.19 17.36 -33.93
N ILE A 30 -10.64 16.89 -32.81
CA ILE A 30 -10.51 17.69 -31.58
C ILE A 30 -9.14 18.36 -31.45
N ARG A 31 -8.09 17.82 -32.08
CA ARG A 31 -6.74 18.38 -31.95
C ARG A 31 -6.68 19.81 -32.45
N ILE A 32 -6.00 20.65 -31.68
CA ILE A 32 -5.85 22.07 -31.96
C ILE A 32 -4.88 22.22 -33.14
N LYS A 33 -5.25 23.07 -34.10
CA LYS A 33 -4.49 23.30 -35.33
C LYS A 33 -3.66 24.59 -35.30
N GLN A 34 -4.01 25.53 -34.42
CA GLN A 34 -3.35 26.81 -34.25
C GLN A 34 -3.32 27.17 -32.76
N GLU A 35 -2.18 27.69 -32.31
CA GLU A 35 -2.00 28.27 -30.98
C GLU A 35 -2.98 29.43 -30.73
N ARG A 36 -3.28 29.71 -29.45
CA ARG A 36 -4.12 30.87 -29.13
C ARG A 36 -3.31 32.17 -29.27
N PRO A 37 -3.95 33.30 -29.63
CA PRO A 37 -3.31 34.60 -29.52
C PRO A 37 -2.88 34.90 -28.08
N LEU A 38 -1.66 35.37 -27.89
CA LEU A 38 -1.15 35.76 -26.57
C LEU A 38 -1.49 37.23 -26.27
N LEU A 39 -2.16 37.48 -25.14
CA LEU A 39 -2.51 38.83 -24.68
C LEU A 39 -1.41 39.41 -23.78
N MET A 40 -0.22 39.59 -24.35
CA MET A 40 0.99 39.96 -23.60
C MET A 40 0.98 41.39 -23.03
N GLU A 41 0.24 42.29 -23.66
CA GLU A 41 0.08 43.68 -23.23
C GLU A 41 -1.21 43.86 -22.43
N THR A 42 -1.14 44.67 -21.38
CA THR A 42 -2.27 45.02 -20.51
C THR A 42 -2.51 46.53 -20.58
N PRO A 43 -3.38 46.99 -21.49
CA PRO A 43 -3.79 48.39 -21.54
C PRO A 43 -4.51 48.82 -20.27
N LEU A 44 -3.98 49.83 -19.59
CA LEU A 44 -4.65 50.47 -18.45
C LEU A 44 -5.37 51.74 -18.88
N VAL A 45 -4.79 52.46 -19.85
CA VAL A 45 -5.38 53.63 -20.51
C VAL A 45 -5.18 53.46 -22.01
N SER A 46 -6.25 53.60 -22.79
CA SER A 46 -6.16 53.57 -24.24
C SER A 46 -7.05 54.63 -24.86
N ASN A 47 -6.54 55.33 -25.87
CA ASN A 47 -7.25 56.40 -26.58
C ASN A 47 -7.84 57.46 -25.63
N GLY A 48 -7.10 57.83 -24.58
CA GLY A 48 -7.55 58.81 -23.59
C GLY A 48 -8.70 58.35 -22.68
N ALA A 49 -9.03 57.06 -22.65
CA ALA A 49 -10.06 56.48 -21.79
C ALA A 49 -9.50 55.38 -20.87
N ALA A 50 -10.14 55.20 -19.71
CA ALA A 50 -9.78 54.14 -18.78
C ALA A 50 -10.14 52.77 -19.35
N ALA A 51 -9.14 51.91 -19.52
CA ALA A 51 -9.30 50.51 -19.96
C ALA A 51 -9.25 49.52 -18.78
N ALA A 52 -8.89 50.00 -17.58
CA ALA A 52 -8.77 49.20 -16.36
C ALA A 52 -9.49 49.82 -15.15
N ALA A 53 -9.73 49.01 -14.12
CA ALA A 53 -10.15 49.45 -12.78
C ALA A 53 -9.18 48.99 -11.69
N ILE A 54 -9.02 49.78 -10.63
CA ILE A 54 -8.24 49.43 -9.44
C ILE A 54 -9.18 48.84 -8.39
N VAL A 55 -8.82 47.66 -7.88
CA VAL A 55 -9.61 46.87 -6.93
C VAL A 55 -8.78 46.58 -5.68
N PRO A 56 -8.68 47.53 -4.73
CA PRO A 56 -7.97 47.33 -3.48
C PRO A 56 -8.77 46.47 -2.50
N ALA A 57 -8.10 45.71 -1.65
CA ALA A 57 -8.71 45.13 -0.45
C ALA A 57 -9.37 46.22 0.42
N ASP A 58 -10.28 45.82 1.30
CA ASP A 58 -10.94 46.78 2.19
C ASP A 58 -9.98 47.27 3.29
N GLY A 59 -10.00 48.58 3.56
CA GLY A 59 -9.26 49.22 4.66
C GLY A 59 -8.35 50.37 4.23
N GLU A 60 -7.98 51.21 5.19
CA GLU A 60 -7.24 52.46 4.95
C GLU A 60 -5.90 52.23 4.22
N LEU A 61 -5.15 51.21 4.62
CA LEU A 61 -3.88 50.84 4.00
C LEU A 61 -4.01 50.62 2.48
N TRP A 62 -5.01 49.83 2.08
CA TRP A 62 -5.22 49.40 0.71
C TRP A 62 -5.86 50.49 -0.14
N ASN A 63 -6.75 51.30 0.45
CA ASN A 63 -7.30 52.49 -0.17
C ASN A 63 -6.21 53.53 -0.47
N ASN A 64 -5.27 53.74 0.45
CA ASN A 64 -4.12 54.62 0.24
C ASN A 64 -3.19 54.10 -0.87
N ALA A 65 -2.99 52.78 -0.96
CA ALA A 65 -2.27 52.15 -2.06
C ALA A 65 -2.95 52.38 -3.41
N ALA A 66 -4.28 52.19 -3.50
CA ALA A 66 -5.05 52.47 -4.71
C ALA A 66 -5.02 53.95 -5.12
N ALA A 67 -5.14 54.86 -4.16
CA ALA A 67 -5.07 56.31 -4.42
C ALA A 67 -3.71 56.72 -5.01
N LYS A 68 -2.61 56.15 -4.50
CA LYS A 68 -1.26 56.39 -5.06
C LYS A 68 -1.14 55.92 -6.51
N LEU A 69 -1.65 54.73 -6.83
CA LEU A 69 -1.64 54.22 -8.21
C LEU A 69 -2.52 55.07 -9.13
N GLN A 70 -3.74 55.41 -8.68
CA GLN A 70 -4.66 56.25 -9.45
C GLN A 70 -4.04 57.62 -9.75
N ALA A 71 -3.39 58.23 -8.76
CA ALA A 71 -2.69 59.51 -8.93
C ALA A 71 -1.54 59.42 -9.94
N ALA A 72 -0.70 58.37 -9.85
CA ALA A 72 0.40 58.17 -10.79
C ALA A 72 -0.09 57.99 -12.24
N VAL A 73 -1.18 57.24 -12.46
CA VAL A 73 -1.77 57.09 -13.79
C VAL A 73 -2.35 58.42 -14.28
N ALA A 74 -3.11 59.13 -13.45
CA ALA A 74 -3.72 60.39 -13.82
C ALA A 74 -2.69 61.48 -14.16
N GLU A 75 -1.59 61.57 -13.39
CA GLU A 75 -0.50 62.53 -13.64
C GLU A 75 0.21 62.27 -14.97
N LYS A 76 0.42 61.00 -15.33
CA LYS A 76 1.19 60.63 -16.54
C LYS A 76 0.37 60.51 -17.82
N THR A 77 -0.92 60.21 -17.71
CA THR A 77 -1.77 59.92 -18.87
C THR A 77 -2.94 60.88 -19.05
N GLY A 78 -3.22 61.74 -18.05
CA GLY A 78 -4.42 62.58 -18.01
C GLY A 78 -5.72 61.83 -17.65
N VAL A 79 -5.68 60.51 -17.45
CA VAL A 79 -6.87 59.67 -17.23
C VAL A 79 -6.91 59.12 -15.80
N LYS A 80 -8.06 59.26 -15.14
CA LYS A 80 -8.31 58.72 -13.80
C LYS A 80 -8.97 57.34 -13.90
N LEU A 81 -8.27 56.28 -13.48
CA LEU A 81 -8.85 54.94 -13.43
C LEU A 81 -9.92 54.85 -12.34
N PRO A 82 -11.07 54.17 -12.56
CA PRO A 82 -12.05 53.90 -11.51
C PRO A 82 -11.44 53.02 -10.40
N VAL A 83 -11.75 53.36 -9.15
CA VAL A 83 -11.45 52.51 -7.97
C VAL A 83 -12.76 51.85 -7.54
N VAL A 84 -12.77 50.51 -7.51
CA VAL A 84 -13.98 49.71 -7.27
C VAL A 84 -13.72 48.81 -6.07
N ALA A 85 -14.67 48.80 -5.12
CA ALA A 85 -14.59 47.89 -3.97
C ALA A 85 -14.69 46.43 -4.44
N PRO A 86 -13.93 45.48 -3.86
CA PRO A 86 -13.90 44.09 -4.30
C PRO A 86 -15.28 43.43 -4.34
N ALA A 87 -16.12 43.71 -3.36
CA ALA A 87 -17.49 43.17 -3.26
C ALA A 87 -18.43 43.63 -4.39
N LYS A 88 -18.04 44.66 -5.17
CA LYS A 88 -18.82 45.16 -6.32
C LYS A 88 -18.36 44.61 -7.66
N ILE A 89 -17.30 43.82 -7.70
CA ILE A 89 -16.82 43.20 -8.95
C ILE A 89 -17.74 42.05 -9.34
N THR A 90 -18.20 42.08 -10.57
CA THR A 90 -19.13 41.10 -11.17
C THR A 90 -18.52 40.45 -12.42
N ASP A 91 -19.17 39.42 -12.97
CA ASP A 91 -18.76 38.81 -14.24
C ASP A 91 -18.79 39.79 -15.43
N ALA A 92 -19.61 40.85 -15.36
CA ALA A 92 -19.59 41.92 -16.37
C ALA A 92 -18.28 42.72 -16.34
N ASP A 93 -17.73 42.98 -15.15
CA ASP A 93 -16.45 43.69 -15.00
C ASP A 93 -15.29 42.87 -15.57
N TRP A 94 -15.27 41.58 -15.26
CA TRP A 94 -14.30 40.65 -15.83
C TRP A 94 -14.33 40.68 -17.36
N ALA A 95 -15.52 40.77 -17.96
CA ALA A 95 -15.73 40.71 -19.40
C ALA A 95 -15.49 42.04 -20.14
N SER A 96 -15.42 43.17 -19.45
CA SER A 96 -15.42 44.48 -20.11
C SER A 96 -14.18 45.35 -19.86
N ARG A 97 -13.28 44.96 -18.95
CA ARG A 97 -12.12 45.78 -18.58
C ARG A 97 -11.00 44.98 -17.91
N HIS A 98 -9.79 45.48 -18.01
CA HIS A 98 -8.64 44.98 -17.22
C HIS A 98 -8.79 45.35 -15.74
N LEU A 99 -8.14 44.59 -14.85
CA LEU A 99 -8.17 44.89 -13.41
C LEU A 99 -6.77 45.03 -12.82
N ILE A 100 -6.58 45.95 -11.88
CA ILE A 100 -5.43 46.02 -10.98
C ILE A 100 -5.92 45.61 -9.60
N VAL A 101 -5.57 44.40 -9.15
CA VAL A 101 -6.08 43.83 -7.89
C VAL A 101 -4.99 43.91 -6.83
N ILE A 102 -5.27 44.59 -5.71
CA ILE A 102 -4.33 44.80 -4.61
C ILE A 102 -4.86 44.07 -3.38
N GLY A 103 -4.08 43.16 -2.80
CA GLY A 103 -4.50 42.40 -1.63
C GLY A 103 -3.84 41.02 -1.56
N ASN A 104 -4.52 40.06 -0.95
CA ASN A 104 -4.13 38.65 -0.90
C ASN A 104 -5.37 37.77 -0.70
N LEU A 105 -5.15 36.46 -0.60
CA LEU A 105 -6.19 35.44 -0.35
C LEU A 105 -7.17 35.80 0.79
N LEU A 106 -6.71 36.45 1.86
CA LEU A 106 -7.51 36.65 3.08
C LEU A 106 -8.34 37.93 3.09
N ASN A 107 -8.00 38.92 2.27
CA ASN A 107 -8.56 40.28 2.41
C ASN A 107 -9.17 40.86 1.12
N ASN A 108 -9.04 40.17 -0.01
CA ASN A 108 -9.63 40.60 -1.27
C ASN A 108 -10.30 39.41 -1.98
N PRO A 109 -11.64 39.33 -2.04
CA PRO A 109 -12.34 38.19 -2.66
C PRO A 109 -12.06 38.04 -4.16
N VAL A 110 -11.70 39.13 -4.85
CA VAL A 110 -11.27 39.11 -6.26
C VAL A 110 -9.91 38.43 -6.38
N PHE A 111 -8.99 38.74 -5.45
CA PHE A 111 -7.69 38.08 -5.35
C PHE A 111 -7.83 36.61 -4.95
N ALA A 112 -8.74 36.30 -4.01
CA ALA A 112 -9.04 34.93 -3.60
C ALA A 112 -9.50 34.06 -4.78
N ARG A 113 -10.41 34.55 -5.64
CA ARG A 113 -10.83 33.84 -6.87
C ARG A 113 -9.65 33.52 -7.79
N LEU A 114 -8.69 34.43 -7.92
CA LEU A 114 -7.45 34.21 -8.69
C LEU A 114 -6.54 33.18 -8.02
N TYR A 115 -6.43 33.20 -6.69
CA TYR A 115 -5.66 32.22 -5.91
C TYR A 115 -6.26 30.80 -6.03
N PHE A 116 -7.59 30.64 -5.92
CA PHE A 116 -8.25 29.34 -6.02
C PHE A 116 -8.13 28.68 -7.39
N ASN A 117 -7.93 29.50 -8.43
CA ASN A 117 -7.64 29.04 -9.78
C ASN A 117 -6.12 29.07 -10.09
N TYR A 118 -5.29 29.18 -9.05
CA TYR A 118 -3.82 29.11 -9.08
C TYR A 118 -3.11 30.22 -9.86
N PHE A 119 -3.81 31.29 -10.29
CA PHE A 119 -3.19 32.40 -11.04
C PHE A 119 -2.32 33.32 -10.19
N ALA A 120 -2.59 33.39 -8.88
CA ALA A 120 -1.86 34.21 -7.91
C ALA A 120 -1.47 33.38 -6.68
N CYS A 121 -0.38 33.77 -6.02
CA CYS A 121 0.24 32.94 -4.97
C CYS A 121 0.17 33.57 -3.58
N THR A 122 -0.15 34.86 -3.44
CA THR A 122 -0.06 35.53 -2.15
C THR A 122 -1.19 35.15 -1.19
N ASP A 123 -0.79 34.45 -0.14
CA ASP A 123 -1.54 34.19 1.09
C ASP A 123 -0.84 34.85 2.30
N ALA A 124 -1.21 34.46 3.53
CA ALA A 124 -0.67 35.04 4.75
C ALA A 124 0.82 34.79 5.00
N ALA A 125 1.46 33.84 4.29
CA ALA A 125 2.82 33.43 4.59
C ALA A 125 3.68 33.07 3.36
N TYR A 126 3.20 33.33 2.15
CA TYR A 126 3.96 33.23 0.90
C TYR A 126 5.15 34.22 0.79
N THR A 127 4.98 35.53 0.62
CA THR A 127 6.08 36.48 0.37
C THR A 127 7.05 36.68 1.54
N GLY A 128 6.55 36.61 2.77
CA GLY A 128 7.22 37.10 3.98
C GLY A 128 7.04 38.61 4.16
N ASN A 129 7.29 39.10 5.36
CA ASN A 129 7.12 40.50 5.76
C ASN A 129 7.98 41.44 4.90
N GLY A 130 7.37 42.48 4.33
CA GLY A 130 8.04 43.40 3.39
C GLY A 130 8.31 42.83 1.99
N GLY A 131 7.97 41.57 1.73
CA GLY A 131 7.97 40.97 0.40
C GLY A 131 6.67 41.26 -0.36
N TYR A 132 6.72 41.13 -1.70
CA TYR A 132 5.56 41.36 -2.56
C TYR A 132 5.57 40.46 -3.81
N GLU A 133 4.38 40.26 -4.36
CA GLU A 133 4.11 39.64 -5.65
C GLU A 133 3.58 40.72 -6.60
N LEU A 134 4.26 40.95 -7.71
CA LEU A 134 3.78 41.81 -8.79
C LEU A 134 3.78 41.01 -10.09
N ARG A 135 2.60 40.66 -10.60
CA ARG A 135 2.47 39.84 -11.81
C ARG A 135 1.31 40.23 -12.69
N SER A 136 1.44 39.91 -13.98
CA SER A 136 0.33 39.91 -14.92
C SER A 136 -0.27 38.51 -15.00
N ILE A 137 -1.60 38.45 -15.01
CA ILE A 137 -2.38 37.24 -15.24
C ILE A 137 -3.12 37.49 -16.55
N HIS A 138 -2.78 36.71 -17.57
CA HIS A 138 -3.23 36.95 -18.93
C HIS A 138 -4.53 36.20 -19.19
N ASP A 139 -5.57 36.94 -19.58
CA ASP A 139 -6.87 36.42 -20.00
C ASP A 139 -7.43 35.23 -19.16
N PRO A 140 -7.51 35.35 -17.82
CA PRO A 140 -7.84 34.21 -16.94
C PRO A 140 -9.21 33.57 -17.24
N TRP A 141 -10.11 34.31 -17.90
CA TRP A 141 -11.48 33.89 -18.20
C TRP A 141 -11.80 33.78 -19.70
N GLY A 142 -10.82 33.97 -20.60
CA GLY A 142 -11.03 33.84 -22.04
C GLY A 142 -11.90 34.94 -22.66
N ASN A 143 -11.84 36.16 -22.12
CA ASN A 143 -12.67 37.31 -22.49
C ASN A 143 -11.86 38.53 -22.98
N GLY A 144 -10.54 38.39 -23.15
CA GLY A 144 -9.67 39.44 -23.67
C GLY A 144 -9.04 40.35 -22.62
N HIS A 145 -9.34 40.17 -21.33
CA HIS A 145 -8.95 41.10 -20.28
C HIS A 145 -8.00 40.49 -19.25
N ASN A 146 -6.79 41.03 -19.18
CA ASN A 146 -5.76 40.70 -18.18
C ASN A 146 -6.02 41.32 -16.80
N VAL A 147 -5.31 40.77 -15.81
CA VAL A 147 -5.23 41.31 -14.44
C VAL A 147 -3.78 41.62 -14.08
N ILE A 148 -3.54 42.75 -13.42
CA ILE A 148 -2.29 43.04 -12.72
C ILE A 148 -2.50 42.80 -11.23
N ALA A 149 -1.86 41.78 -10.67
CA ALA A 149 -1.95 41.44 -9.26
C ALA A 149 -0.80 42.06 -8.48
N VAL A 150 -1.14 42.78 -7.39
CA VAL A 150 -0.21 43.32 -6.40
C VAL A 150 -0.48 42.62 -5.06
N GLY A 151 0.23 41.52 -4.83
CA GLY A 151 0.11 40.66 -3.66
C GLY A 151 1.06 41.06 -2.54
N ALA A 152 0.57 41.25 -1.31
CA ALA A 152 1.42 41.39 -0.13
C ALA A 152 0.72 40.94 1.17
N GLN A 153 1.52 40.57 2.17
CA GLN A 153 1.04 40.15 3.49
C GLN A 153 0.86 41.31 4.47
N ASP A 154 1.74 42.30 4.39
CA ASP A 154 1.84 43.38 5.37
C ASP A 154 1.96 44.75 4.71
N LYS A 155 1.91 45.80 5.55
CA LYS A 155 2.02 47.19 5.12
C LYS A 155 3.28 47.47 4.30
N ALA A 156 4.43 46.99 4.76
CA ALA A 156 5.70 47.24 4.08
C ALA A 156 5.73 46.57 2.69
N GLY A 157 5.17 45.37 2.57
CA GLY A 157 5.08 44.65 1.30
C GLY A 157 4.19 45.37 0.29
N VAL A 158 2.99 45.81 0.69
CA VAL A 158 2.10 46.52 -0.23
C VAL A 158 2.67 47.86 -0.66
N GLU A 159 3.30 48.60 0.26
CA GLU A 159 3.98 49.87 -0.07
C GLU A 159 5.11 49.65 -1.09
N ALA A 160 5.91 48.59 -0.94
CA ALA A 160 6.98 48.24 -1.86
C ALA A 160 6.46 47.79 -3.24
N GLY A 161 5.44 46.92 -3.27
CA GLY A 161 4.84 46.44 -4.53
C GLY A 161 4.17 47.55 -5.32
N VAL A 162 3.41 48.43 -4.64
CA VAL A 162 2.80 49.60 -5.25
C VAL A 162 3.84 50.59 -5.75
N ALA A 163 4.89 50.87 -4.96
CA ALA A 163 5.98 51.75 -5.40
C ALA A 163 6.66 51.20 -6.67
N ARG A 164 6.86 49.87 -6.75
CA ARG A 164 7.41 49.24 -7.95
C ARG A 164 6.49 49.38 -9.16
N LEU A 165 5.19 49.18 -8.98
CA LEU A 165 4.21 49.36 -10.06
C LEU A 165 4.13 50.83 -10.51
N VAL A 166 4.18 51.81 -9.59
CA VAL A 166 4.25 53.24 -9.92
C VAL A 166 5.51 53.55 -10.74
N ALA A 167 6.66 52.96 -10.40
CA ALA A 167 7.88 53.14 -11.19
C ALA A 167 7.68 52.63 -12.64
N LEU A 168 7.08 51.44 -12.81
CA LEU A 168 6.75 50.91 -14.13
C LEU A 168 5.76 51.80 -14.91
N ILE A 169 4.77 52.37 -14.23
CA ILE A 169 3.83 53.33 -14.82
C ILE A 169 4.58 54.56 -15.31
N ASN A 170 5.47 55.13 -14.49
CA ASN A 170 6.26 56.30 -14.85
C ASN A 170 7.23 56.02 -16.01
N GLU A 171 7.75 54.81 -16.11
CA GLU A 171 8.64 54.37 -17.19
C GLU A 171 7.90 54.19 -18.53
N ARG A 172 6.63 53.78 -18.51
CA ARG A 172 5.90 53.29 -19.69
C ARG A 172 4.74 54.16 -20.15
N ALA A 173 4.18 54.98 -19.27
CA ALA A 173 3.05 55.85 -19.58
C ALA A 173 3.42 56.93 -20.59
N LYS A 174 2.46 57.26 -21.44
CA LYS A 174 2.47 58.40 -22.36
C LYS A 174 1.15 59.16 -22.20
N ASP A 175 1.07 60.36 -22.75
CA ASP A 175 -0.18 61.12 -22.76
C ASP A 175 -1.31 60.31 -23.41
N GLY A 176 -2.42 60.15 -22.70
CA GLY A 176 -3.58 59.37 -23.14
C GLY A 176 -3.38 57.86 -23.33
N GLU A 177 -2.22 57.29 -22.99
CA GLU A 177 -1.90 55.87 -23.26
C GLU A 177 -0.99 55.24 -22.20
N LEU A 178 -1.37 54.07 -21.68
CA LEU A 178 -0.54 53.28 -20.77
C LEU A 178 -0.80 51.80 -20.98
N LYS A 179 0.25 51.06 -21.35
CA LYS A 179 0.23 49.60 -21.46
C LYS A 179 1.35 49.00 -20.62
N LEU A 180 1.04 47.89 -19.95
CA LEU A 180 2.02 47.09 -19.23
C LEU A 180 2.17 45.72 -19.91
N GLY A 181 3.37 45.41 -20.39
CA GLY A 181 3.73 44.05 -20.81
C GLY A 181 3.76 43.05 -19.63
N ARG A 182 4.14 41.81 -19.91
CA ARG A 182 4.20 40.72 -18.91
C ARG A 182 5.04 41.08 -17.69
N LEU A 183 4.49 40.84 -16.50
CA LEU A 183 5.13 41.05 -15.20
C LEU A 183 5.26 39.71 -14.45
N MET A 184 6.43 39.47 -13.89
CA MET A 184 6.72 38.36 -12.96
C MET A 184 7.83 38.82 -12.02
N GLU A 185 7.51 39.78 -11.15
CA GLU A 185 8.45 40.36 -10.17
C GLU A 185 8.05 39.91 -8.76
N LEU A 186 8.80 38.98 -8.20
CA LEU A 186 8.55 38.41 -6.87
C LEU A 186 9.70 38.77 -5.93
N LYS A 187 9.37 39.40 -4.81
CA LYS A 187 10.32 39.75 -3.76
C LYS A 187 9.98 38.99 -2.49
N PHE A 188 10.92 38.18 -2.02
CA PHE A 188 10.75 37.34 -0.85
C PHE A 188 11.61 37.80 0.33
N THR A 189 11.11 37.59 1.54
CA THR A 189 11.87 37.75 2.79
C THR A 189 11.73 36.51 3.66
N LYS A 190 12.71 36.27 4.54
CA LYS A 190 12.67 35.12 5.48
C LYS A 190 11.67 35.33 6.61
N LYS A 191 11.53 36.57 7.10
CA LYS A 191 10.69 36.88 8.26
C LYS A 191 9.21 36.76 7.88
N GLY A 192 8.43 35.99 8.64
CA GLY A 192 6.98 35.82 8.42
C GLY A 192 6.61 34.84 7.31
N ARG A 193 7.58 34.32 6.55
CA ARG A 193 7.36 33.26 5.56
C ARG A 193 7.31 31.89 6.23
N ARG A 194 6.36 31.03 5.82
CA ARG A 194 6.22 29.66 6.35
C ARG A 194 6.82 28.59 5.44
N ALA A 195 6.79 28.79 4.13
CA ALA A 195 7.45 27.89 3.19
C ALA A 195 8.96 28.19 3.11
N PRO A 196 9.83 27.19 2.94
CA PRO A 196 11.23 27.43 2.62
C PRO A 196 11.39 28.40 1.43
N LEU A 197 12.47 29.18 1.47
CA LEU A 197 12.89 29.92 0.28
C LEU A 197 13.62 28.94 -0.62
N GLU A 198 13.04 28.68 -1.78
CA GLU A 198 13.70 27.90 -2.82
C GLU A 198 14.95 28.65 -3.27
N GLU A 199 16.09 27.97 -3.24
CA GLU A 199 17.34 28.53 -3.75
C GLU A 199 17.25 28.68 -5.27
N LYS A 200 17.88 29.74 -5.79
CA LYS A 200 18.00 29.91 -7.23
C LYS A 200 18.77 28.73 -7.82
N LEU A 201 18.22 28.12 -8.87
CA LEU A 201 18.84 26.95 -9.49
C LEU A 201 20.18 27.32 -10.13
N THR A 202 21.21 26.54 -9.80
CA THR A 202 22.50 26.58 -10.49
C THR A 202 22.45 25.76 -11.78
N ALA A 203 23.36 26.05 -12.72
CA ALA A 203 23.48 25.26 -13.95
C ALA A 203 23.67 23.76 -13.67
N LYS A 204 24.45 23.42 -12.63
CA LYS A 204 24.60 22.04 -12.15
C LYS A 204 23.28 21.48 -11.61
N GLY A 205 22.57 22.24 -10.76
CA GLY A 205 21.30 21.81 -10.19
C GLY A 205 20.21 21.56 -11.24
N ILE A 206 20.26 22.28 -12.36
CA ILE A 206 19.43 22.03 -13.56
C ILE A 206 19.86 20.72 -14.23
N ALA A 207 21.14 20.56 -14.54
CA ALA A 207 21.66 19.35 -15.19
C ALA A 207 21.35 18.07 -14.39
N ASP A 208 21.59 18.09 -13.08
CA ASP A 208 21.33 16.97 -12.18
C ASP A 208 19.85 16.55 -12.20
N ARG A 209 18.92 17.53 -12.25
CA ARG A 209 17.48 17.27 -12.31
C ARG A 209 17.01 16.78 -13.68
N LYS A 210 17.60 17.27 -14.77
CA LYS A 210 17.35 16.74 -16.13
C LYS A 210 17.73 15.26 -16.21
N GLU A 211 18.90 14.91 -15.68
CA GLU A 211 19.36 13.53 -15.60
C GLU A 211 18.42 12.67 -14.74
N ALA A 212 17.98 13.20 -13.59
CA ALA A 212 17.05 12.50 -12.71
C ALA A 212 15.73 12.13 -13.42
N ILE A 213 15.17 13.02 -14.23
CA ILE A 213 13.92 12.75 -14.97
C ILE A 213 14.15 11.75 -16.10
N ALA A 214 15.24 11.89 -16.86
CA ALA A 214 15.59 10.94 -17.91
C ALA A 214 15.73 9.52 -17.32
N ASN A 215 16.34 9.41 -16.13
CA ASN A 215 16.46 8.17 -15.39
C ASN A 215 15.11 7.59 -14.92
N ILE A 216 14.11 8.43 -14.63
CA ILE A 216 12.74 7.96 -14.32
C ILE A 216 12.12 7.32 -15.57
N TYR A 217 12.16 8.00 -16.73
CA TYR A 217 11.60 7.42 -17.97
C TYR A 217 12.34 6.18 -18.47
N ALA A 218 13.62 6.01 -18.11
CA ALA A 218 14.39 4.80 -18.43
C ALA A 218 13.97 3.57 -17.61
N ARG A 219 13.14 3.72 -16.57
CA ARG A 219 12.72 2.66 -15.65
C ARG A 219 11.22 2.41 -15.76
N PRO A 220 10.81 1.27 -16.36
CA PRO A 220 9.39 0.92 -16.47
C PRO A 220 8.69 0.90 -15.11
N GLY A 221 7.53 1.55 -15.01
CA GLY A 221 6.68 1.59 -13.82
C GLY A 221 6.99 2.74 -12.85
N THR A 222 7.86 3.69 -13.20
CA THR A 222 8.18 4.86 -12.37
C THR A 222 7.70 6.20 -12.95
N GLU A 223 7.07 6.16 -14.13
CA GLU A 223 6.72 7.32 -14.95
C GLU A 223 5.64 8.21 -14.31
N ARG A 224 4.84 7.67 -13.38
CA ARG A 224 3.95 8.46 -12.51
C ARG A 224 4.70 9.58 -11.78
N GLY A 225 5.90 9.27 -11.29
CA GLY A 225 6.76 10.25 -10.62
C GLY A 225 7.28 11.32 -11.57
N ALA A 226 7.44 11.03 -12.86
CA ALA A 226 7.85 12.02 -13.86
C ALA A 226 6.74 13.03 -14.16
N ALA A 227 5.48 12.58 -14.29
CA ALA A 227 4.35 13.48 -14.47
C ALA A 227 4.19 14.45 -13.28
N HIS A 228 4.26 13.93 -12.05
CA HIS A 228 4.25 14.75 -10.83
C HIS A 228 5.39 15.79 -10.81
N ASN A 229 6.62 15.38 -11.11
CA ASN A 229 7.76 16.32 -11.16
C ASN A 229 7.61 17.40 -12.23
N THR A 230 7.02 17.05 -13.38
CA THR A 230 6.76 18.00 -14.46
C THR A 230 5.83 19.12 -13.97
N ILE A 231 4.72 18.77 -13.31
CA ILE A 231 3.80 19.75 -12.70
C ILE A 231 4.54 20.62 -11.69
N LYS A 232 5.28 19.99 -10.77
CA LYS A 232 6.01 20.68 -9.70
C LYS A 232 6.97 21.75 -10.25
N PHE A 233 7.64 21.50 -11.37
CA PHE A 233 8.56 22.49 -11.95
C PHE A 233 7.85 23.73 -12.50
N ALA A 234 6.71 23.56 -13.16
CA ALA A 234 5.89 24.70 -13.58
C ALA A 234 5.42 25.50 -12.36
N MET A 235 4.97 24.82 -11.31
CA MET A 235 4.53 25.47 -10.07
C MET A 235 5.69 26.20 -9.37
N LEU A 236 6.88 25.62 -9.31
CA LEU A 236 8.05 26.28 -8.76
C LEU A 236 8.46 27.51 -9.57
N TYR A 237 8.40 27.47 -10.91
CA TYR A 237 8.58 28.67 -11.72
C TYR A 237 7.52 29.73 -11.39
N HIS A 238 6.24 29.33 -11.40
CA HIS A 238 5.12 30.22 -11.12
C HIS A 238 5.21 30.86 -9.71
N ARG A 239 5.82 30.16 -8.75
CA ARG A 239 5.97 30.59 -7.35
C ARG A 239 7.31 31.24 -7.00
N THR A 240 8.28 31.26 -7.91
CA THR A 240 9.62 31.84 -7.63
C THR A 240 10.07 32.84 -8.68
N GLY A 241 9.53 32.75 -9.89
CA GLY A 241 9.98 33.50 -11.06
C GLY A 241 11.35 33.07 -11.59
N ASP A 242 11.98 32.04 -11.01
CA ASP A 242 13.32 31.60 -11.42
C ASP A 242 13.26 30.82 -12.75
N PRO A 243 13.84 31.34 -13.85
CA PRO A 243 13.78 30.72 -15.17
C PRO A 243 14.39 29.31 -15.23
N GLY A 244 15.25 28.93 -14.27
CA GLY A 244 15.78 27.56 -14.20
C GLY A 244 14.68 26.50 -14.06
N TRP A 245 13.61 26.81 -13.31
CA TRP A 245 12.46 25.91 -13.19
C TRP A 245 11.64 25.82 -14.47
N LEU A 246 11.55 26.92 -15.22
CA LEU A 246 10.88 26.94 -16.53
C LEU A 246 11.62 26.09 -17.56
N GLU A 247 12.95 26.15 -17.55
CA GLU A 247 13.79 25.30 -18.39
C GLU A 247 13.61 23.82 -18.06
N LEU A 248 13.57 23.46 -16.77
CA LEU A 248 13.30 22.10 -16.33
C LEU A 248 11.90 21.62 -16.75
N TYR A 249 10.87 22.47 -16.63
CA TYR A 249 9.53 22.16 -17.10
C TYR A 249 9.50 21.89 -18.61
N ARG A 250 10.18 22.72 -19.42
CA ARG A 250 10.30 22.52 -20.88
C ARG A 250 10.82 21.13 -21.23
N ASP A 251 11.92 20.76 -20.60
CA ASP A 251 12.58 19.49 -20.90
C ASP A 251 11.78 18.30 -20.37
N ALA A 252 11.14 18.44 -19.20
CA ALA A 252 10.26 17.42 -18.66
C ALA A 252 9.03 17.19 -19.56
N MET A 253 8.40 18.25 -20.09
CA MET A 253 7.30 18.16 -21.06
C MET A 253 7.73 17.46 -22.35
N ARG A 254 8.89 17.82 -22.91
CA ARG A 254 9.43 17.15 -24.11
C ARG A 254 9.66 15.66 -23.88
N GLN A 255 10.23 15.29 -22.72
CA GLN A 255 10.43 13.90 -22.37
C GLN A 255 9.10 13.16 -22.17
N HIS A 256 8.10 13.79 -21.55
CA HIS A 256 6.79 13.20 -21.36
C HIS A 256 6.07 12.96 -22.71
N ILE A 257 6.18 13.91 -23.65
CA ILE A 257 5.66 13.74 -25.03
C ILE A 257 6.39 12.61 -25.75
N ASN A 258 7.73 12.57 -25.67
CA ASN A 258 8.52 11.51 -26.28
C ASN A 258 8.15 10.13 -25.70
N TYR A 259 7.90 10.05 -24.40
CA TYR A 259 7.41 8.85 -23.76
C TYR A 259 6.08 8.38 -24.37
N TYR A 260 5.10 9.27 -24.57
CA TYR A 260 3.84 8.92 -25.26
C TYR A 260 4.04 8.44 -26.70
N ALA A 261 5.06 8.95 -27.39
CA ALA A 261 5.36 8.59 -28.78
C ALA A 261 6.13 7.27 -28.92
N THR A 262 6.84 6.82 -27.87
CA THR A 262 7.82 5.72 -27.97
C THR A 262 7.51 4.53 -27.07
N ASN A 263 6.66 4.69 -26.04
CA ASN A 263 6.38 3.63 -25.10
C ASN A 263 5.51 2.53 -25.73
N GLU A 264 6.03 1.30 -25.74
CA GLU A 264 5.37 0.14 -26.37
C GLU A 264 3.96 -0.12 -25.82
N TYR A 265 3.73 0.06 -24.52
CA TYR A 265 2.41 -0.15 -23.90
C TYR A 265 1.37 0.82 -24.47
N ILE A 266 1.73 2.11 -24.59
CA ILE A 266 0.85 3.13 -25.17
C ILE A 266 0.58 2.84 -26.64
N LEU A 267 1.62 2.46 -27.40
CA LEU A 267 1.51 2.21 -28.84
C LEU A 267 0.69 0.96 -29.17
N GLN A 268 0.73 -0.07 -28.32
CA GLN A 268 0.01 -1.33 -28.51
C GLN A 268 -1.44 -1.26 -28.04
N GLU A 269 -1.72 -0.69 -26.87
CA GLU A 269 -3.06 -0.67 -26.26
C GLU A 269 -3.95 0.49 -26.75
N GLY A 270 -3.37 1.52 -27.37
CA GLY A 270 -4.12 2.67 -27.89
C GLY A 270 -4.62 3.64 -26.80
N PRO A 271 -5.52 4.58 -27.15
CA PRO A 271 -5.96 5.63 -26.23
C PRO A 271 -6.99 5.16 -25.19
N ARG A 272 -7.83 4.15 -25.49
CA ARG A 272 -8.81 3.52 -24.58
C ARG A 272 -8.19 2.51 -23.61
N ARG A 273 -7.01 2.82 -23.08
CA ARG A 273 -6.26 1.90 -22.22
C ARG A 273 -6.49 2.21 -20.74
N TYR A 274 -6.42 1.18 -19.90
CA TYR A 274 -6.26 1.37 -18.46
C TYR A 274 -4.91 2.04 -18.19
N ASP A 275 -4.84 3.05 -17.34
CA ASP A 275 -3.53 3.60 -16.99
C ASP A 275 -2.82 2.71 -15.97
N ARG A 276 -1.93 1.86 -16.47
CA ARG A 276 -1.12 0.93 -15.68
C ARG A 276 -0.30 1.61 -14.59
N ASP A 277 0.02 2.90 -14.77
CA ASP A 277 0.85 3.68 -13.84
C ASP A 277 0.09 4.85 -13.21
N PHE A 278 -1.24 4.90 -13.37
CA PHE A 278 -2.12 5.93 -12.77
C PHE A 278 -1.64 7.36 -13.05
N ARG A 279 -1.06 7.58 -14.23
CA ARG A 279 -0.53 8.86 -14.71
C ARG A 279 -1.64 9.82 -15.11
N ASP A 280 -2.74 9.33 -15.69
CA ASP A 280 -3.90 10.14 -16.12
C ASP A 280 -4.54 10.88 -14.93
N SER A 281 -4.32 10.39 -13.71
CA SER A 281 -4.69 11.10 -12.48
C SER A 281 -4.02 12.46 -12.32
N TRP A 282 -2.89 12.71 -13.01
CA TRP A 282 -2.19 13.99 -13.02
C TRP A 282 -2.60 14.93 -14.16
N ALA A 283 -3.58 14.56 -14.99
CA ALA A 283 -3.97 15.36 -16.15
C ALA A 283 -4.44 16.78 -15.77
N TYR A 284 -5.21 16.95 -14.69
CA TYR A 284 -5.64 18.28 -14.23
C TYR A 284 -4.45 19.17 -13.84
N GLY A 285 -3.46 18.62 -13.13
CA GLY A 285 -2.26 19.35 -12.73
C GLY A 285 -1.43 19.77 -13.95
N MET A 286 -1.38 18.94 -15.00
CA MET A 286 -0.74 19.28 -16.28
C MET A 286 -1.47 20.42 -17.00
N VAL A 287 -2.81 20.43 -16.97
CA VAL A 287 -3.61 21.54 -17.53
C VAL A 287 -3.29 22.84 -16.79
N ILE A 288 -3.38 22.83 -15.46
CA ILE A 288 -3.13 24.03 -14.65
C ILE A 288 -1.68 24.50 -14.86
N ALA A 289 -0.71 23.59 -14.76
CA ALA A 289 0.70 23.91 -14.99
C ALA A 289 0.94 24.58 -16.34
N TRP A 290 0.34 24.05 -17.41
CA TRP A 290 0.45 24.64 -18.74
C TRP A 290 -0.20 26.01 -18.83
N ASP A 291 -1.42 26.14 -18.32
CA ASP A 291 -2.18 27.39 -18.28
C ASP A 291 -1.38 28.53 -17.61
N LEU A 292 -0.71 28.22 -16.51
CA LEU A 292 0.07 29.21 -15.74
C LEU A 292 1.37 29.66 -16.42
N VAL A 293 1.87 28.93 -17.42
CA VAL A 293 3.21 29.15 -18.01
C VAL A 293 3.22 29.32 -19.53
N GLU A 294 2.10 29.15 -20.22
CA GLU A 294 1.98 29.23 -21.67
C GLU A 294 2.46 30.58 -22.24
N GLU A 295 2.15 31.70 -21.56
CA GLU A 295 2.59 33.05 -21.91
C GLU A 295 4.04 33.35 -21.49
N SER A 296 4.74 32.39 -20.89
CA SER A 296 6.13 32.58 -20.49
C SER A 296 7.06 32.63 -21.71
N PRO A 297 8.18 33.35 -21.61
CA PRO A 297 9.19 33.34 -22.67
C PRO A 297 9.85 31.96 -22.77
N GLY A 298 10.36 31.62 -23.95
CA GLY A 298 11.18 30.41 -24.13
C GLY A 298 10.53 29.28 -24.94
N TRP A 299 9.30 29.47 -25.42
CA TRP A 299 8.62 28.54 -26.33
C TRP A 299 8.45 29.16 -27.72
N SER A 300 8.63 28.37 -28.78
CA SER A 300 8.10 28.70 -30.11
C SER A 300 6.59 28.42 -30.19
N ASP A 301 5.90 28.97 -31.19
CA ASP A 301 4.48 28.70 -31.39
C ASP A 301 4.22 27.23 -31.73
N GLU A 302 5.14 26.60 -32.46
CA GLU A 302 5.12 25.15 -32.70
C GLU A 302 5.21 24.35 -31.38
N GLU A 303 6.06 24.77 -30.45
CA GLU A 303 6.14 24.12 -29.14
C GLU A 303 4.91 24.34 -28.31
N ARG A 304 4.34 25.57 -28.30
CA ARG A 304 3.06 25.84 -27.63
C ARG A 304 1.98 24.92 -28.17
N LEU A 305 1.81 24.86 -29.48
CA LEU A 305 0.83 24.00 -30.12
C LEU A 305 1.03 22.51 -29.76
N LYS A 306 2.29 22.04 -29.71
CA LYS A 306 2.61 20.66 -29.30
C LYS A 306 2.25 20.40 -27.84
N PHE A 307 2.62 21.30 -26.94
CA PHE A 307 2.37 21.13 -25.50
C PHE A 307 0.87 21.24 -25.18
N THR A 308 0.17 22.20 -25.79
CA THR A 308 -1.29 22.32 -25.68
C THR A 308 -1.99 21.05 -26.15
N ASN A 309 -1.61 20.51 -27.32
CA ASN A 309 -2.19 19.24 -27.81
C ASN A 309 -1.82 18.05 -26.93
N HIS A 310 -0.63 18.02 -26.32
CA HIS A 310 -0.26 16.97 -25.39
C HIS A 310 -1.13 16.97 -24.13
N VAL A 311 -1.35 18.15 -23.55
CA VAL A 311 -2.27 18.33 -22.41
C VAL A 311 -3.71 17.96 -22.80
N LEU A 312 -4.17 18.40 -23.99
CA LEU A 312 -5.49 18.02 -24.53
C LEU A 312 -5.64 16.50 -24.64
N ARG A 313 -4.59 15.83 -25.16
CA ARG A 313 -4.57 14.37 -25.30
C ARG A 313 -4.70 13.67 -23.96
N MET A 314 -4.05 14.16 -22.90
CA MET A 314 -4.16 13.57 -21.57
C MET A 314 -5.59 13.63 -21.01
N VAL A 315 -6.26 14.78 -21.14
CA VAL A 315 -7.67 14.94 -20.71
C VAL A 315 -8.58 14.02 -21.53
N TRP A 316 -8.39 14.01 -22.85
CA TRP A 316 -9.18 13.17 -23.76
C TRP A 316 -9.01 11.68 -23.50
N GLU A 317 -7.79 11.17 -23.37
CA GLU A 317 -7.52 9.76 -23.07
C GLU A 317 -8.11 9.34 -21.72
N SER A 318 -8.11 10.23 -20.72
CA SER A 318 -8.75 9.96 -19.42
C SER A 318 -10.27 9.75 -19.54
N ASN A 319 -10.94 10.50 -20.43
CA ASN A 319 -12.36 10.32 -20.72
C ASN A 319 -12.64 9.02 -21.47
N LEU A 320 -11.79 8.69 -22.45
CA LEU A 320 -11.89 7.43 -23.19
C LEU A 320 -11.74 6.22 -22.29
N TYR A 321 -10.78 6.26 -21.35
CA TYR A 321 -10.59 5.23 -20.34
C TYR A 321 -11.83 5.05 -19.45
N GLN A 322 -12.46 6.15 -19.04
CA GLN A 322 -13.67 6.13 -18.21
C GLN A 322 -14.95 5.82 -18.99
N ASN A 323 -14.88 5.71 -20.33
CA ASN A 323 -16.03 5.64 -21.24
C ASN A 323 -17.00 6.83 -21.11
N TRP A 324 -16.45 8.02 -20.85
CA TRP A 324 -17.20 9.27 -20.70
C TRP A 324 -17.44 10.01 -22.01
N ASP A 325 -16.82 9.57 -23.10
CA ASP A 325 -17.00 10.09 -24.46
C ASP A 325 -18.35 9.75 -25.11
N ARG A 326 -19.24 9.05 -24.39
CA ARG A 326 -20.57 8.62 -24.86
C ARG A 326 -21.65 9.53 -24.32
N GLU A 327 -22.61 9.91 -25.17
CA GLU A 327 -23.74 10.78 -24.78
C GLU A 327 -24.52 10.23 -23.57
N SER A 328 -24.74 8.91 -23.50
CA SER A 328 -25.38 8.27 -22.35
C SER A 328 -24.61 8.44 -21.04
N SER A 329 -23.27 8.44 -21.10
CA SER A 329 -22.41 8.63 -19.94
C SER A 329 -22.46 10.08 -19.46
N VAL A 330 -22.36 11.04 -20.39
CA VAL A 330 -22.49 12.48 -20.08
C VAL A 330 -23.85 12.76 -19.45
N ALA A 331 -24.94 12.25 -20.04
CA ALA A 331 -26.30 12.41 -19.54
C ALA A 331 -26.46 11.85 -18.11
N LYS A 332 -25.85 10.69 -17.81
CA LYS A 332 -25.83 10.09 -16.47
C LYS A 332 -25.14 11.00 -15.45
N TRP A 333 -24.00 11.59 -15.80
CA TRP A 333 -23.24 12.44 -14.88
C TRP A 333 -23.91 13.79 -14.62
N ARG A 334 -24.57 14.38 -15.63
CA ARG A 334 -25.33 15.64 -15.48
C ARG A 334 -26.37 15.58 -14.35
N VAL A 335 -26.96 14.41 -14.13
CA VAL A 335 -27.97 14.17 -13.09
C VAL A 335 -27.48 13.18 -12.03
N PHE A 336 -26.16 13.03 -11.89
CA PHE A 336 -25.58 12.26 -10.80
C PHE A 336 -26.09 12.87 -9.47
N GLY A 337 -26.44 12.02 -8.52
CA GLY A 337 -27.08 12.43 -7.26
C GLY A 337 -26.60 11.59 -6.09
N SER A 338 -25.32 11.21 -6.12
CA SER A 338 -24.68 10.33 -5.14
C SER A 338 -23.20 10.70 -4.98
N ILE A 339 -22.46 9.91 -4.20
CA ILE A 339 -21.01 10.06 -4.00
C ILE A 339 -20.22 9.04 -4.83
N THR A 340 -18.92 9.30 -4.99
CA THR A 340 -18.02 8.45 -5.78
C THR A 340 -16.65 8.26 -5.10
N HIS A 341 -15.72 7.58 -5.77
CA HIS A 341 -14.36 7.29 -5.31
C HIS A 341 -13.28 7.99 -6.16
N ASN A 342 -12.03 7.93 -5.72
CA ASN A 342 -10.91 8.73 -6.22
C ASN A 342 -10.67 8.57 -7.72
N HIS A 343 -10.81 7.36 -8.27
CA HIS A 343 -10.60 7.08 -9.71
C HIS A 343 -11.58 7.85 -10.61
N HIS A 344 -12.69 8.37 -10.08
CA HIS A 344 -13.57 9.29 -10.81
C HIS A 344 -13.20 10.75 -10.56
N THR A 345 -12.85 11.13 -9.32
CA THR A 345 -12.56 12.53 -9.01
C THR A 345 -11.26 13.07 -9.63
N TRP A 346 -10.24 12.22 -9.83
CA TRP A 346 -9.01 12.65 -10.52
C TRP A 346 -9.27 13.08 -11.99
N PRO A 347 -9.87 12.24 -12.86
CA PRO A 347 -10.26 12.68 -14.19
C PRO A 347 -11.36 13.75 -14.14
N GLY A 348 -12.22 13.75 -13.13
CA GLY A 348 -13.19 14.83 -12.91
C GLY A 348 -12.54 16.21 -12.74
N LEU A 349 -11.40 16.32 -12.02
CA LEU A 349 -10.64 17.58 -11.98
C LEU A 349 -10.01 17.91 -13.34
N ALA A 350 -9.60 16.89 -14.11
CA ALA A 350 -9.03 17.11 -15.44
C ALA A 350 -10.10 17.67 -16.39
N ASP A 351 -11.32 17.17 -16.28
CA ASP A 351 -12.49 17.68 -16.98
C ASP A 351 -12.90 19.09 -16.52
N LEU A 352 -12.76 19.40 -15.22
CA LEU A 352 -13.05 20.73 -14.70
C LEU A 352 -12.08 21.79 -15.27
N PHE A 353 -10.78 21.62 -15.02
CA PHE A 353 -9.77 22.60 -15.43
C PHE A 353 -9.51 22.54 -16.95
N GLY A 354 -9.47 21.35 -17.53
CA GLY A 354 -9.36 21.14 -18.98
C GLY A 354 -10.58 21.69 -19.71
N GLY A 355 -11.78 21.40 -19.21
CA GLY A 355 -13.03 21.96 -19.71
C GLY A 355 -13.01 23.48 -19.73
N TRP A 356 -12.62 24.13 -18.62
CA TRP A 356 -12.50 25.59 -18.58
C TRP A 356 -11.46 26.12 -19.55
N TYR A 357 -10.24 25.57 -19.56
CA TYR A 357 -9.15 26.03 -20.42
C TYR A 357 -9.49 25.89 -21.92
N PHE A 358 -9.94 24.71 -22.34
CA PHE A 358 -10.22 24.43 -23.75
C PHE A 358 -11.53 25.08 -24.24
N LEU A 359 -12.54 25.22 -23.38
CA LEU A 359 -13.75 25.96 -23.74
C LEU A 359 -13.48 27.46 -23.84
N ARG A 360 -12.70 28.05 -22.91
CA ARG A 360 -12.49 29.50 -22.90
C ARG A 360 -11.58 29.97 -24.04
N HIS A 361 -10.51 29.24 -24.38
CA HIS A 361 -9.54 29.67 -25.40
C HIS A 361 -9.74 29.05 -26.79
N TYR A 362 -10.25 27.82 -26.87
CA TYR A 362 -10.34 27.07 -28.14
C TYR A 362 -11.79 26.77 -28.56
N LYS A 363 -12.76 27.03 -27.70
CA LYS A 363 -14.20 26.79 -27.95
C LYS A 363 -14.49 25.34 -28.38
N LEU A 364 -13.70 24.39 -27.88
CA LEU A 364 -13.86 22.97 -28.24
C LEU A 364 -15.22 22.45 -27.74
N PRO A 365 -16.09 21.89 -28.60
CA PRO A 365 -17.40 21.39 -28.18
C PRO A 365 -17.33 20.31 -27.10
N VAL A 366 -16.38 19.38 -27.22
CA VAL A 366 -16.17 18.28 -26.26
C VAL A 366 -15.84 18.78 -24.84
N ALA A 367 -15.23 19.96 -24.72
CA ALA A 367 -14.93 20.57 -23.43
C ALA A 367 -16.19 20.93 -22.62
N LYS A 368 -17.33 21.13 -23.29
CA LYS A 368 -18.62 21.34 -22.62
C LYS A 368 -19.09 20.05 -21.93
N ASP A 369 -18.96 18.90 -22.60
CA ASP A 369 -19.34 17.62 -22.02
C ASP A 369 -18.47 17.26 -20.81
N TRP A 370 -17.17 17.56 -20.87
CA TRP A 370 -16.25 17.45 -19.72
C TRP A 370 -16.75 18.28 -18.53
N LEU A 371 -17.09 19.56 -18.75
CA LEU A 371 -17.63 20.40 -17.67
C LEU A 371 -18.95 19.85 -17.11
N ASP A 372 -19.85 19.37 -17.96
CA ASP A 372 -21.11 18.78 -17.52
C ASP A 372 -20.89 17.55 -16.62
N ILE A 373 -19.90 16.71 -16.94
CA ILE A 373 -19.49 15.56 -16.12
C ILE A 373 -18.92 16.02 -14.78
N ALA A 374 -17.90 16.89 -14.83
CA ALA A 374 -17.21 17.36 -13.64
C ALA A 374 -18.15 18.09 -12.67
N LEU A 375 -18.98 19.00 -13.17
CA LEU A 375 -19.93 19.77 -12.36
C LEU A 375 -20.99 18.86 -11.75
N GLY A 376 -21.57 17.93 -12.50
CA GLY A 376 -22.54 16.98 -11.96
C GLY A 376 -21.94 16.08 -10.86
N MET A 377 -20.72 15.60 -11.08
CA MET A 377 -19.99 14.78 -10.12
C MET A 377 -19.69 15.53 -8.81
N PHE A 378 -19.02 16.69 -8.90
CA PHE A 378 -18.56 17.38 -7.70
C PHE A 378 -19.70 18.05 -6.93
N ARG A 379 -20.73 18.59 -7.59
CA ARG A 379 -21.93 19.09 -6.90
C ARG A 379 -22.58 18.01 -6.04
N SER A 380 -22.63 16.78 -6.55
CA SER A 380 -23.18 15.65 -5.81
C SER A 380 -22.28 15.26 -4.64
N CYS A 381 -20.97 15.20 -4.86
CA CYS A 381 -20.01 14.87 -3.80
C CYS A 381 -19.96 15.93 -2.69
N SER A 382 -20.24 17.20 -3.00
CA SER A 382 -20.35 18.30 -2.03
C SER A 382 -21.47 18.12 -1.00
N LEU A 383 -22.38 17.14 -1.19
CA LEU A 383 -23.50 16.85 -0.28
C LEU A 383 -23.16 15.78 0.78
N SER A 384 -21.89 15.41 0.94
CA SER A 384 -21.47 14.40 1.91
C SER A 384 -20.08 14.68 2.47
N SER A 385 -19.92 14.49 3.78
CA SER A 385 -18.63 14.61 4.49
C SER A 385 -17.70 13.39 4.34
N LYS A 386 -18.19 12.31 3.73
CA LYS A 386 -17.43 11.08 3.43
C LYS A 386 -17.65 10.69 1.97
N PRO A 387 -16.59 10.36 1.19
CA PRO A 387 -16.74 9.85 -0.16
C PRO A 387 -17.16 8.37 -0.14
N TRP A 388 -17.29 7.70 -1.28
CA TRP A 388 -17.59 6.25 -1.29
C TRP A 388 -16.48 5.38 -0.68
N GLU A 389 -15.31 5.95 -0.43
CA GLU A 389 -14.20 5.22 0.16
C GLU A 389 -14.32 5.07 1.67
N ASP A 390 -13.90 3.91 2.17
CA ASP A 390 -13.72 3.64 3.59
C ASP A 390 -12.31 3.14 3.86
N SER A 391 -11.32 3.98 3.57
CA SER A 391 -9.91 3.64 3.72
C SER A 391 -9.11 4.84 4.20
N ALA A 392 -8.26 4.60 5.20
CA ALA A 392 -7.29 5.54 5.71
C ALA A 392 -6.38 6.11 4.62
N GLY A 393 -5.98 5.27 3.66
CA GLY A 393 -5.04 5.65 2.60
C GLY A 393 -5.65 6.48 1.47
N TYR A 394 -6.98 6.48 1.33
CA TYR A 394 -7.63 7.00 0.11
C TYR A 394 -8.76 8.00 0.36
N GLN A 395 -9.55 7.88 1.44
CA GLN A 395 -10.78 8.67 1.60
C GLN A 395 -10.56 10.19 1.66
N TRP A 396 -9.35 10.64 1.98
CA TRP A 396 -9.02 12.07 2.03
C TRP A 396 -8.89 12.67 0.62
N ILE A 397 -8.58 11.85 -0.38
CA ILE A 397 -8.31 12.31 -1.75
C ILE A 397 -9.55 12.94 -2.40
N PRO A 398 -10.73 12.27 -2.47
CA PRO A 398 -11.91 12.89 -3.04
C PRO A 398 -12.36 14.14 -2.27
N GLN A 399 -12.22 14.14 -0.95
CA GLN A 399 -12.63 15.29 -0.12
C GLN A 399 -11.74 16.50 -0.38
N ARG A 400 -10.44 16.29 -0.57
CA ARG A 400 -9.52 17.33 -1.08
C ARG A 400 -9.97 17.84 -2.44
N HIS A 401 -10.33 16.97 -3.38
CA HIS A 401 -10.80 17.37 -4.71
C HIS A 401 -12.13 18.13 -4.68
N VAL A 402 -13.08 17.74 -3.81
CA VAL A 402 -14.33 18.48 -3.58
C VAL A 402 -14.02 19.89 -3.09
N LEU A 403 -13.05 20.05 -2.20
CA LEU A 403 -12.65 21.36 -1.71
C LEU A 403 -11.92 22.19 -2.77
N THR A 404 -11.06 21.57 -3.59
CA THR A 404 -10.46 22.21 -4.78
C THR A 404 -11.56 22.72 -5.72
N TYR A 405 -12.55 21.88 -6.03
CA TYR A 405 -13.71 22.25 -6.84
C TYR A 405 -14.50 23.41 -6.21
N ALA A 406 -14.86 23.30 -4.94
CA ALA A 406 -15.67 24.28 -4.22
C ALA A 406 -15.02 25.66 -4.24
N LEU A 407 -13.71 25.72 -3.96
CA LEU A 407 -12.94 26.96 -3.97
C LEU A 407 -12.75 27.52 -5.38
N ALA A 408 -12.40 26.68 -6.36
CA ALA A 408 -12.14 27.13 -7.73
C ALA A 408 -13.41 27.61 -8.46
N SER A 409 -14.52 26.89 -8.28
CA SER A 409 -15.82 27.18 -8.91
C SER A 409 -16.66 28.23 -8.17
N GLY A 410 -16.37 28.44 -6.89
CA GLY A 410 -17.19 29.27 -6.00
C GLY A 410 -18.43 28.56 -5.45
N ASP A 411 -18.63 27.26 -5.70
CA ASP A 411 -19.69 26.47 -5.06
C ASP A 411 -19.36 26.23 -3.59
N ARG A 412 -20.09 26.89 -2.70
CA ARG A 412 -19.87 26.83 -1.25
C ARG A 412 -20.68 25.75 -0.54
N THR A 413 -21.43 24.92 -1.25
CA THR A 413 -22.35 23.91 -0.69
C THR A 413 -21.69 23.04 0.37
N PHE A 414 -20.51 22.48 0.07
CA PHE A 414 -19.76 21.61 0.98
C PHE A 414 -19.35 22.29 2.30
N ILE A 415 -19.08 23.60 2.23
CA ILE A 415 -18.64 24.41 3.38
C ILE A 415 -19.87 24.87 4.17
N GLU A 416 -20.85 25.46 3.51
CA GLU A 416 -22.02 26.10 4.12
C GLU A 416 -23.00 25.10 4.74
N GLN A 417 -23.07 23.88 4.21
CA GLN A 417 -23.87 22.80 4.81
C GLN A 417 -23.11 22.04 5.93
N GLY A 418 -21.88 22.44 6.24
CA GLY A 418 -21.09 21.89 7.37
C GLY A 418 -20.39 20.57 7.09
N HIS A 419 -20.43 20.04 5.86
CA HIS A 419 -19.76 18.79 5.50
C HIS A 419 -18.24 18.90 5.61
N ALA A 420 -17.65 20.05 5.23
CA ALA A 420 -16.22 20.32 5.41
C ALA A 420 -15.77 20.17 6.87
N SER A 421 -16.52 20.75 7.82
CA SER A 421 -16.21 20.64 9.25
C SER A 421 -16.38 19.20 9.77
N GLN A 422 -17.36 18.45 9.25
CA GLN A 422 -17.55 17.03 9.59
C GLN A 422 -16.37 16.17 9.08
N THR A 423 -15.92 16.39 7.84
CA THR A 423 -14.71 15.75 7.28
C THR A 423 -13.49 16.05 8.15
N GLY A 424 -13.29 17.33 8.51
CA GLY A 424 -12.15 17.72 9.34
C GLY A 424 -12.20 17.15 10.76
N LYS A 425 -13.40 16.97 11.35
CA LYS A 425 -13.54 16.26 12.64
C LYS A 425 -13.08 14.81 12.52
N ALA A 426 -13.52 14.09 11.48
CA ALA A 426 -13.12 12.71 11.24
C ALA A 426 -11.61 12.58 10.99
N LEU A 427 -11.02 13.56 10.28
CA LEU A 427 -9.58 13.63 10.04
C LEU A 427 -8.78 13.79 11.35
N LEU A 428 -9.14 14.76 12.19
CA LEU A 428 -8.47 14.97 13.48
C LEU A 428 -8.65 13.77 14.42
N GLN A 429 -9.81 13.12 14.37
CA GLN A 429 -10.09 11.91 15.12
C GLN A 429 -9.17 10.73 14.70
N ALA A 430 -8.79 10.69 13.43
CA ALA A 430 -7.90 9.68 12.87
C ALA A 430 -6.40 9.96 13.11
N LEU A 431 -6.05 10.85 14.06
CA LEU A 431 -4.68 11.05 14.53
C LEU A 431 -4.51 10.43 15.93
N ASP A 432 -3.65 9.44 16.03
CA ASP A 432 -3.25 8.84 17.30
C ASP A 432 -2.32 9.77 18.10
N SER A 433 -1.93 9.38 19.31
CA SER A 433 -1.06 10.18 20.19
C SER A 433 0.37 10.39 19.67
N LEU A 434 0.80 9.68 18.63
CA LEU A 434 2.09 9.81 17.98
C LEU A 434 2.03 10.64 16.70
N GLY A 435 0.86 11.20 16.37
CA GLY A 435 0.64 11.93 15.11
C GLY A 435 0.54 11.01 13.91
N ARG A 436 0.16 9.74 14.12
CA ARG A 436 0.02 8.74 13.07
C ARG A 436 -1.44 8.47 12.77
N GLN A 437 -1.70 8.02 11.54
CA GLN A 437 -3.01 7.59 11.13
C GLN A 437 -3.19 6.08 11.32
N PRO A 438 -4.23 5.60 12.02
CA PRO A 438 -4.63 4.20 12.02
C PRO A 438 -4.91 3.70 10.59
N ALA A 439 -4.49 2.49 10.25
CA ALA A 439 -4.48 1.99 8.88
C ALA A 439 -5.66 1.06 8.55
N TRP A 440 -6.90 1.56 8.58
CA TRP A 440 -8.10 0.80 8.14
C TRP A 440 -8.28 0.87 6.61
N GLY A 441 -9.01 -0.12 6.07
CA GLY A 441 -9.14 -0.29 4.62
C GLY A 441 -7.77 -0.45 3.93
N ASP A 442 -7.72 -0.26 2.61
CA ASP A 442 -6.48 -0.37 1.85
C ASP A 442 -5.51 0.73 2.25
N CYS A 443 -4.54 0.41 3.11
CA CYS A 443 -3.60 1.39 3.63
C CYS A 443 -2.19 0.79 3.70
N GLY A 444 -1.31 1.26 2.80
CA GLY A 444 0.06 0.78 2.69
C GLY A 444 1.01 1.29 3.78
N GLY A 445 0.54 2.06 4.78
CA GLY A 445 1.36 2.65 5.85
C GLY A 445 0.52 3.07 7.07
N PHE A 446 0.92 2.69 8.29
CA PHE A 446 0.31 3.18 9.55
C PHE A 446 1.14 4.26 10.26
N THR A 447 2.26 4.67 9.68
CA THR A 447 3.09 5.78 10.17
C THR A 447 2.95 7.04 9.31
N SER A 448 2.20 6.97 8.21
CA SER A 448 1.95 8.09 7.31
C SER A 448 0.61 8.76 7.62
N VAL A 449 0.46 10.02 7.22
CA VAL A 449 -0.79 10.80 7.34
C VAL A 449 -1.45 11.05 5.98
N SER A 450 -1.13 10.24 4.95
CA SER A 450 -1.88 10.07 3.67
C SER A 450 -2.52 11.33 3.04
N GLY A 451 -1.81 12.45 2.94
CA GLY A 451 -2.34 13.68 2.33
C GLY A 451 -3.27 14.52 3.23
N MET A 452 -3.34 14.20 4.53
CA MET A 452 -4.10 14.95 5.52
C MET A 452 -3.59 16.39 5.71
N PRO A 453 -2.28 16.70 5.76
CA PRO A 453 -1.80 18.07 5.96
C PRO A 453 -2.33 19.07 4.93
N GLU A 454 -2.36 18.67 3.66
CA GLU A 454 -2.80 19.49 2.53
C GLU A 454 -4.32 19.76 2.62
N LEU A 455 -5.10 18.73 2.99
CA LEU A 455 -6.53 18.88 3.26
C LEU A 455 -6.81 19.76 4.49
N MET A 456 -6.04 19.60 5.58
CA MET A 456 -6.18 20.41 6.79
C MET A 456 -5.94 21.90 6.52
N CYS A 457 -4.97 22.24 5.67
CA CYS A 457 -4.69 23.61 5.26
C CYS A 457 -5.90 24.26 4.54
N ALA A 458 -6.47 23.54 3.58
CA ALA A 458 -7.64 24.02 2.87
C ALA A 458 -8.89 24.10 3.79
N LEU A 459 -9.04 23.17 4.74
CA LEU A 459 -10.11 23.21 5.75
C LEU A 459 -9.95 24.37 6.74
N GLU A 460 -8.72 24.67 7.18
CA GLU A 460 -8.38 25.84 8.01
C GLU A 460 -8.88 27.12 7.34
N TYR A 461 -8.57 27.30 6.05
CA TYR A 461 -9.07 28.42 5.27
C TYR A 461 -10.60 28.41 5.14
N ALA A 462 -11.18 27.28 4.75
CA ALA A 462 -12.61 27.18 4.44
C ALA A 462 -13.52 27.39 5.67
N THR A 463 -13.04 27.01 6.87
CA THR A 463 -13.86 26.98 8.09
C THR A 463 -13.40 27.97 9.17
N GLY A 464 -12.16 28.47 9.10
CA GLY A 464 -11.56 29.29 10.14
C GLY A 464 -11.23 28.54 11.44
N ASP A 465 -11.23 27.20 11.42
CA ASP A 465 -11.02 26.38 12.63
C ASP A 465 -9.53 26.17 12.95
N GLY A 466 -9.11 26.72 14.09
CA GLY A 466 -7.73 26.63 14.59
C GLY A 466 -7.26 25.23 14.99
N ARG A 467 -8.16 24.23 15.02
CA ARG A 467 -7.77 22.84 15.29
C ARG A 467 -6.92 22.24 14.19
N TYR A 468 -7.20 22.58 12.93
CA TYR A 468 -6.38 22.15 11.80
C TYR A 468 -5.00 22.80 11.84
N ARG A 469 -4.96 24.09 12.18
CA ARG A 469 -3.71 24.83 12.38
C ARG A 469 -2.81 24.16 13.42
N TRP A 470 -3.39 23.85 14.58
CA TRP A 470 -2.69 23.16 15.65
C TRP A 470 -2.16 21.79 15.20
N ALA A 471 -2.97 21.00 14.49
CA ALA A 471 -2.57 19.67 14.04
C ALA A 471 -1.42 19.71 13.03
N ILE A 472 -1.45 20.63 12.06
CA ILE A 472 -0.34 20.81 11.09
C ILE A 472 0.96 21.18 11.82
N GLU A 473 0.89 22.13 12.76
CA GLU A 473 2.05 22.55 13.55
C GLU A 473 2.58 21.42 14.45
N TRP A 474 1.68 20.66 15.07
CA TRP A 474 2.03 19.53 15.93
C TRP A 474 2.70 18.38 15.16
N LEU A 475 2.21 18.07 13.96
CA LEU A 475 2.80 17.06 13.08
C LEU A 475 4.15 17.49 12.48
N GLY A 476 4.44 18.80 12.43
CA GLY A 476 5.63 19.33 11.75
C GLY A 476 5.68 18.99 10.25
N ALA A 477 4.52 18.71 9.64
CA ALA A 477 4.43 18.24 8.26
C ALA A 477 4.51 19.38 7.24
N ASP A 478 5.15 19.13 6.09
CA ASP A 478 5.03 20.01 4.92
C ASP A 478 3.64 19.81 4.30
N ALA A 479 2.82 20.87 4.28
CA ALA A 479 1.46 20.84 3.78
C ALA A 479 1.34 21.27 2.30
N ARG A 480 2.47 21.25 1.56
CA ARG A 480 2.51 21.55 0.13
C ARG A 480 2.26 20.27 -0.68
N ASP A 481 1.29 20.32 -1.58
CA ASP A 481 1.04 19.31 -2.61
C ASP A 481 1.85 19.60 -3.90
N GLU A 482 1.60 18.84 -4.96
CA GLU A 482 2.10 19.09 -6.32
C GLU A 482 1.79 20.50 -6.87
N MET A 483 0.72 21.13 -6.39
CA MET A 483 0.34 22.49 -6.77
C MET A 483 1.08 23.54 -5.95
N GLU A 484 1.83 23.14 -4.92
CA GLU A 484 2.60 23.99 -4.01
C GLU A 484 1.74 25.10 -3.36
N ALA A 485 0.43 24.85 -3.17
CA ALA A 485 -0.56 25.84 -2.74
C ALA A 485 -1.21 25.49 -1.38
N PRO A 486 -0.54 25.82 -0.25
CA PRO A 486 -0.94 25.36 1.09
C PRO A 486 -1.98 26.25 1.80
N PHE A 487 -2.56 27.27 1.18
CA PHE A 487 -3.64 28.09 1.77
C PHE A 487 -3.31 28.72 3.15
N TRP A 488 -2.11 29.27 3.36
CA TRP A 488 -1.73 29.76 4.69
C TRP A 488 -2.64 30.87 5.21
N THR A 489 -3.14 30.70 6.44
CA THR A 489 -3.98 31.71 7.12
C THR A 489 -3.34 32.30 8.38
N ASN A 490 -4.04 33.27 9.00
CA ASN A 490 -3.71 33.88 10.29
C ASN A 490 -4.55 33.31 11.46
N VAL A 491 -5.24 32.17 11.26
CA VAL A 491 -6.00 31.52 12.31
C VAL A 491 -5.06 31.06 13.43
N ALA A 492 -5.43 31.35 14.68
CA ALA A 492 -4.64 30.93 15.84
C ALA A 492 -4.78 29.41 16.08
N PRO A 493 -3.70 28.69 16.38
CA PRO A 493 -3.77 27.26 16.69
C PRO A 493 -4.60 27.00 17.94
N LYS A 494 -5.51 26.02 17.88
CA LYS A 494 -6.36 25.57 18.98
C LYS A 494 -6.24 24.05 19.12
N ARG A 495 -5.76 23.54 20.26
CA ARG A 495 -5.72 22.09 20.48
C ARG A 495 -7.16 21.50 20.47
N PRO A 496 -7.41 20.39 19.77
CA PRO A 496 -8.73 19.73 19.69
C PRO A 496 -9.05 18.93 20.97
N ASP A 497 -9.21 19.64 22.08
CA ASP A 497 -9.52 19.03 23.40
C ASP A 497 -10.94 18.46 23.45
N ASP A 498 -11.83 18.83 22.53
CA ASP A 498 -13.17 18.25 22.38
C ASP A 498 -13.17 16.80 21.89
N LEU A 499 -12.02 16.29 21.44
CA LEU A 499 -11.85 14.89 21.04
C LEU A 499 -11.28 14.03 22.17
N VAL A 500 -10.93 14.59 23.33
CA VAL A 500 -10.47 13.83 24.50
C VAL A 500 -11.65 13.12 25.17
N GLY A 501 -11.46 11.87 25.59
CA GLY A 501 -12.52 11.00 26.08
C GLY A 501 -13.07 10.11 24.97
N VAL A 502 -14.39 10.11 24.78
CA VAL A 502 -15.05 9.36 23.70
C VAL A 502 -15.44 10.33 22.58
N ALA A 503 -15.02 10.04 21.36
CA ALA A 503 -15.47 10.74 20.15
C ALA A 503 -16.10 9.77 19.15
N VAL A 504 -17.20 10.18 18.54
CA VAL A 504 -17.93 9.40 17.52
C VAL A 504 -18.14 10.25 16.26
N THR A 505 -17.87 9.65 15.11
CA THR A 505 -18.25 10.16 13.79
C THR A 505 -19.42 9.34 13.26
N ARG A 506 -20.48 10.02 12.83
CA ARG A 506 -21.68 9.40 12.25
C ARG A 506 -21.44 9.06 10.79
N LEU A 507 -22.03 7.95 10.34
CA LEU A 507 -22.02 7.57 8.94
C LEU A 507 -22.89 8.55 8.13
N PRO A 508 -22.39 9.16 7.04
CA PRO A 508 -23.24 10.01 6.20
C PRO A 508 -24.29 9.20 5.43
N LYS A 509 -25.50 9.77 5.29
CA LYS A 509 -26.63 9.07 4.65
C LYS A 509 -26.34 8.64 3.21
N MET A 510 -25.65 9.46 2.42
CA MET A 510 -25.28 9.10 1.05
C MET A 510 -24.32 7.90 0.98
N HIS A 511 -23.46 7.72 1.99
CA HIS A 511 -22.60 6.55 2.08
C HIS A 511 -23.41 5.30 2.43
N TYR A 512 -24.28 5.40 3.43
CA TYR A 512 -25.21 4.34 3.82
C TYR A 512 -26.09 3.88 2.62
N ASP A 513 -26.58 4.83 1.81
CA ASP A 513 -27.46 4.54 0.67
C ASP A 513 -26.79 3.76 -0.46
N LEU A 514 -25.46 3.69 -0.47
CA LEU A 514 -24.70 2.91 -1.44
C LEU A 514 -24.46 1.45 -1.01
N PHE A 515 -24.78 1.09 0.23
CA PHE A 515 -24.75 -0.30 0.68
C PHE A 515 -25.65 -1.17 -0.22
N GLY A 516 -25.11 -2.27 -0.74
CA GLY A 516 -25.82 -3.16 -1.67
C GLY A 516 -25.96 -2.67 -3.12
N ARG A 517 -25.59 -1.42 -3.46
CA ARG A 517 -25.91 -0.81 -4.78
C ARG A 517 -24.73 -0.65 -5.74
N SER A 518 -23.50 -0.93 -5.31
CA SER A 518 -22.26 -0.59 -6.02
C SER A 518 -21.84 -1.55 -7.15
N GLY A 519 -22.73 -2.41 -7.64
CA GLY A 519 -22.39 -3.46 -8.64
C GLY A 519 -21.49 -4.59 -8.09
N ARG A 520 -21.05 -4.48 -6.82
CA ARG A 520 -20.30 -5.46 -6.04
C ARG A 520 -21.10 -5.98 -4.85
N SER A 521 -22.35 -6.38 -5.10
CA SER A 521 -23.21 -6.99 -4.06
C SER A 521 -22.66 -8.31 -3.52
N ASP A 522 -21.66 -8.89 -4.19
CA ASP A 522 -20.83 -10.01 -3.73
C ASP A 522 -19.93 -9.66 -2.54
N ILE A 523 -19.78 -8.37 -2.21
CA ILE A 523 -18.97 -7.89 -1.08
C ILE A 523 -19.79 -6.94 -0.21
N TRP A 524 -20.44 -5.96 -0.83
CA TRP A 524 -21.15 -4.91 -0.12
C TRP A 524 -22.63 -5.29 0.01
N GLN A 525 -22.98 -5.81 1.18
CA GLN A 525 -24.34 -6.24 1.49
C GLN A 525 -25.29 -5.03 1.61
N ALA A 526 -26.59 -5.30 1.49
CA ALA A 526 -27.63 -4.33 1.84
C ALA A 526 -27.54 -3.97 3.34
N PRO A 527 -28.03 -2.78 3.75
CA PRO A 527 -28.00 -2.39 5.15
C PRO A 527 -28.61 -3.44 6.10
N ASN A 528 -27.90 -3.76 7.17
CA ASN A 528 -28.36 -4.66 8.23
C ASN A 528 -29.03 -3.93 9.40
N LEU A 529 -28.97 -2.60 9.43
CA LEU A 529 -29.46 -1.74 10.51
C LEU A 529 -30.18 -0.50 9.94
N PRO A 530 -31.12 0.09 10.70
CA PRO A 530 -31.60 1.46 10.44
C PRO A 530 -30.44 2.45 10.41
N PHE A 531 -30.55 3.49 9.57
CA PHE A 531 -29.49 4.47 9.38
C PHE A 531 -29.06 5.15 10.69
N GLU A 532 -30.03 5.51 11.55
CA GLU A 532 -29.84 6.25 12.79
C GLU A 532 -29.03 5.48 13.85
N GLU A 533 -29.01 4.15 13.71
CA GLU A 533 -28.31 3.22 14.60
C GLU A 533 -26.84 3.03 14.20
N THR A 534 -26.47 3.42 12.97
CA THR A 534 -25.11 3.26 12.45
C THR A 534 -24.15 4.36 12.96
N PHE A 535 -22.86 4.03 12.92
CA PHE A 535 -21.77 4.97 13.12
C PHE A 535 -20.61 4.63 12.16
N ASP A 536 -19.75 5.61 11.89
CA ASP A 536 -18.58 5.42 11.03
C ASP A 536 -17.38 4.96 11.86
N LYS A 537 -16.87 5.83 12.73
CA LYS A 537 -15.69 5.58 13.56
C LYS A 537 -15.91 6.06 14.99
N LEU A 538 -15.32 5.35 15.95
CA LEU A 538 -15.27 5.73 17.36
C LEU A 538 -13.82 5.74 17.84
N THR A 539 -13.46 6.72 18.65
CA THR A 539 -12.14 6.77 19.31
C THR A 539 -12.26 7.02 20.79
N LEU A 540 -11.33 6.41 21.53
CA LEU A 540 -11.12 6.62 22.96
C LEU A 540 -9.73 7.22 23.13
N ARG A 541 -9.59 8.35 23.83
CA ARG A 541 -8.26 8.92 24.09
C ARG A 541 -8.13 9.64 25.42
N SER A 542 -6.97 9.55 26.05
CA SER A 542 -6.69 10.20 27.35
C SER A 542 -6.16 11.62 27.22
N GLY A 543 -5.61 11.98 26.06
CA GLY A 543 -4.99 13.29 25.81
C GLY A 543 -4.20 13.30 24.50
N TRP A 544 -3.29 14.25 24.33
CA TRP A 544 -2.50 14.48 23.11
C TRP A 544 -0.98 14.34 23.32
N ALA A 545 -0.52 13.99 24.52
CA ALA A 545 0.89 13.73 24.77
C ALA A 545 1.32 12.41 24.13
N GLU A 546 2.61 12.26 23.81
CA GLU A 546 3.16 11.06 23.13
C GLU A 546 2.79 9.75 23.85
N ASP A 547 2.65 9.80 25.17
CA ASP A 547 2.33 8.62 25.96
C ASP A 547 0.85 8.43 26.25
N ASP A 548 -0.03 9.35 25.81
CA ASP A 548 -1.47 9.24 25.97
C ASP A 548 -2.03 8.05 25.22
N ASP A 549 -3.01 7.42 25.85
CA ASP A 549 -3.64 6.25 25.30
C ASP A 549 -4.63 6.69 24.21
N TYR A 550 -4.67 5.94 23.11
CA TYR A 550 -5.57 6.13 21.99
C TYR A 550 -6.04 4.75 21.49
N LEU A 551 -7.34 4.60 21.27
CA LEU A 551 -7.94 3.42 20.65
C LEU A 551 -8.93 3.86 19.58
N MET A 552 -8.94 3.19 18.43
CA MET A 552 -9.91 3.40 17.36
C MET A 552 -10.70 2.12 17.07
N LEU A 553 -12.02 2.25 16.94
CA LEU A 553 -12.98 1.20 16.62
C LEU A 553 -13.72 1.57 15.33
N ASP A 554 -13.87 0.61 14.42
CA ASP A 554 -14.63 0.80 13.20
C ASP A 554 -16.11 0.41 13.39
N GLY A 555 -17.02 1.19 12.81
CA GLY A 555 -18.45 0.91 12.75
C GLY A 555 -18.93 0.43 11.38
N THR A 556 -18.11 0.56 10.34
CA THR A 556 -18.47 0.27 8.95
C THR A 556 -17.64 -0.89 8.42
N ALA A 557 -18.26 -1.76 7.61
CA ALA A 557 -17.62 -2.87 6.90
C ALA A 557 -17.93 -2.79 5.40
N ALA A 558 -18.07 -1.58 4.88
CA ALA A 558 -18.57 -1.30 3.54
C ALA A 558 -18.01 -0.01 2.96
N GLY A 559 -17.64 -0.03 1.67
CA GLY A 559 -17.13 1.14 0.96
C GLY A 559 -16.01 0.78 -0.02
N SER A 560 -15.77 1.58 -1.04
CA SER A 560 -14.63 1.36 -1.95
C SER A 560 -13.32 1.37 -1.18
N HIS A 561 -12.41 0.44 -1.51
CA HIS A 561 -11.11 0.28 -0.83
C HIS A 561 -11.23 -0.06 0.67
N GLY A 562 -12.45 -0.22 1.20
CA GLY A 562 -12.68 -0.62 2.58
C GLY A 562 -12.53 -2.12 2.79
N HIS A 563 -12.48 -2.51 4.06
CA HIS A 563 -12.37 -3.90 4.48
C HIS A 563 -13.67 -4.34 5.18
N LEU A 564 -13.74 -5.62 5.56
CA LEU A 564 -14.81 -6.22 6.35
C LEU A 564 -14.38 -6.21 7.82
N ASP A 565 -14.13 -5.00 8.33
CA ASP A 565 -13.54 -4.69 9.64
C ASP A 565 -14.51 -3.92 10.56
N GLY A 566 -15.79 -3.92 10.24
CA GLY A 566 -16.83 -3.37 11.12
C GLY A 566 -16.84 -4.06 12.48
N ASN A 567 -16.92 -3.24 13.55
CA ASN A 567 -16.78 -3.63 14.95
C ASN A 567 -15.36 -4.09 15.37
N CYS A 568 -14.35 -3.98 14.50
CA CYS A 568 -12.94 -4.28 14.81
C CYS A 568 -12.20 -3.10 15.45
N ILE A 569 -11.24 -3.40 16.32
CA ILE A 569 -10.29 -2.41 16.84
C ILE A 569 -9.22 -2.19 15.77
N ILE A 570 -9.11 -0.97 15.24
CA ILE A 570 -8.18 -0.64 14.16
C ILE A 570 -6.78 -0.32 14.70
N ALA A 571 -6.72 0.36 15.85
CA ALA A 571 -5.46 0.73 16.47
C ALA A 571 -5.58 0.84 18.00
N PHE A 572 -4.46 0.56 18.68
CA PHE A 572 -4.24 0.94 20.06
C PHE A 572 -2.82 1.47 20.22
N THR A 573 -2.71 2.74 20.64
CA THR A 573 -1.45 3.45 20.88
C THR A 573 -1.41 3.83 22.36
N ALA A 574 -0.32 3.51 23.05
CA ALA A 574 -0.13 3.81 24.47
C ALA A 574 1.35 3.73 24.83
N ALA A 575 1.77 4.40 25.90
CA ALA A 575 3.15 4.34 26.39
C ALA A 575 4.22 4.71 25.31
N GLY A 576 3.87 5.61 24.38
CA GLY A 576 4.76 6.07 23.32
C GLY A 576 4.99 5.05 22.19
N ALA A 577 4.11 4.07 22.02
CA ALA A 577 4.18 3.08 20.94
C ALA A 577 2.78 2.67 20.47
N GLN A 578 2.70 2.22 19.21
CA GLN A 578 1.48 1.65 18.63
C GLN A 578 1.56 0.13 18.71
N TRP A 579 0.60 -0.50 19.37
CA TRP A 579 0.65 -1.92 19.73
C TRP A 579 -0.29 -2.76 18.90
N LEU A 580 -1.58 -2.39 18.86
CA LEU A 580 -2.54 -3.01 17.96
C LEU A 580 -2.59 -2.22 16.65
N VAL A 581 -2.54 -2.95 15.53
CA VAL A 581 -2.53 -2.35 14.18
C VAL A 581 -3.35 -3.20 13.23
N ASP A 582 -4.07 -2.55 12.32
CA ASP A 582 -4.68 -3.22 11.17
C ASP A 582 -3.66 -3.41 10.03
N ALA A 583 -3.19 -2.30 9.43
CA ALA A 583 -2.00 -2.25 8.59
C ALA A 583 -2.03 -3.20 7.38
N GLU A 584 -3.17 -3.27 6.71
CA GLU A 584 -3.39 -4.20 5.61
C GLU A 584 -3.72 -3.54 4.28
N TYR A 585 -3.40 -4.25 3.20
CA TYR A 585 -3.70 -3.83 1.85
C TYR A 585 -4.36 -5.01 1.15
N ILE A 586 -5.49 -4.78 0.48
CA ILE A 586 -6.35 -5.73 -0.25
C ILE A 586 -6.92 -6.91 0.55
N ARG A 587 -6.35 -7.32 1.69
CA ARG A 587 -6.83 -8.47 2.48
C ARG A 587 -7.99 -8.09 3.40
N ARG A 588 -9.14 -7.89 2.78
CA ARG A 588 -10.36 -7.33 3.38
C ARG A 588 -11.15 -8.19 4.38
N ILE A 589 -10.87 -9.48 4.53
CA ILE A 589 -11.78 -10.38 5.26
C ILE A 589 -11.56 -10.34 6.79
N PRO A 590 -12.58 -10.56 7.63
CA PRO A 590 -12.54 -10.31 9.08
C PRO A 590 -11.39 -10.99 9.82
N LYS A 591 -10.92 -12.13 9.30
CA LYS A 591 -9.80 -12.88 9.88
C LYS A 591 -8.49 -12.11 9.87
N TYR A 592 -8.36 -10.98 9.16
CA TYR A 592 -7.15 -10.13 9.11
C TYR A 592 -7.23 -8.90 10.00
N HIS A 593 -8.27 -8.74 10.80
CA HIS A 593 -8.54 -7.52 11.58
C HIS A 593 -8.68 -7.87 13.07
N CYS A 594 -8.53 -6.89 13.98
CA CYS A 594 -8.71 -7.16 15.42
C CYS A 594 -10.20 -7.28 15.79
N GLY A 595 -10.81 -8.38 15.37
CA GLY A 595 -12.23 -8.67 15.50
C GLY A 595 -12.52 -10.15 15.64
N VAL A 596 -13.75 -10.55 15.29
CA VAL A 596 -14.19 -11.94 15.34
C VAL A 596 -14.57 -12.43 13.95
N THR A 597 -14.24 -13.67 13.63
CA THR A 597 -14.74 -14.40 12.45
C THR A 597 -15.71 -15.50 12.91
N VAL A 598 -16.86 -15.60 12.23
CA VAL A 598 -17.91 -16.59 12.53
C VAL A 598 -18.09 -17.56 11.37
N LEU A 599 -17.81 -18.83 11.61
CA LEU A 599 -18.18 -19.92 10.71
C LEU A 599 -19.33 -20.72 11.34
N ARG A 600 -20.29 -21.12 10.51
CA ARG A 600 -21.42 -21.95 10.90
C ARG A 600 -21.56 -23.11 9.93
N ASP A 601 -21.62 -24.32 10.46
CA ASP A 601 -21.68 -25.57 9.72
C ASP A 601 -20.58 -25.68 8.64
N GLY A 602 -19.39 -25.16 8.94
CA GLY A 602 -18.23 -25.14 8.04
C GLY A 602 -18.27 -24.09 6.94
N VAL A 603 -19.22 -23.15 6.97
CA VAL A 603 -19.39 -22.10 5.95
C VAL A 603 -19.25 -20.71 6.60
N SER A 604 -18.57 -19.80 5.92
CA SER A 604 -18.45 -18.40 6.32
C SER A 604 -19.54 -17.55 5.68
N ALA A 605 -19.77 -16.37 6.24
CA ALA A 605 -20.61 -15.36 5.62
C ALA A 605 -19.83 -14.05 5.48
N ILE A 606 -20.28 -13.24 4.53
CA ILE A 606 -19.86 -11.85 4.44
C ILE A 606 -20.32 -11.13 5.71
N MET A 607 -19.45 -10.32 6.29
CA MET A 607 -19.78 -9.51 7.46
C MET A 607 -20.92 -8.53 7.11
N PRO A 608 -21.89 -8.32 8.01
CA PRO A 608 -22.89 -7.26 7.83
C PRO A 608 -22.21 -5.88 7.73
N PRO A 609 -22.76 -4.93 6.94
CA PRO A 609 -22.04 -3.72 6.54
C PRO A 609 -21.89 -2.67 7.65
N SER A 610 -22.60 -2.80 8.78
CA SER A 610 -22.53 -1.82 9.87
C SER A 610 -22.75 -2.43 11.25
N ALA A 611 -22.00 -1.92 12.22
CA ALA A 611 -22.25 -2.13 13.64
C ALA A 611 -23.18 -1.04 14.19
N ARG A 612 -24.00 -1.41 15.17
CA ARG A 612 -24.80 -0.51 15.98
C ARG A 612 -23.95 0.03 17.14
N LEU A 613 -24.09 1.32 17.43
CA LEU A 613 -23.56 1.92 18.65
C LEU A 613 -24.61 1.87 19.75
N ASP A 614 -24.42 0.99 20.74
CA ASP A 614 -25.38 0.80 21.83
C ASP A 614 -25.10 1.76 22.98
N GLU A 615 -23.83 1.94 23.32
CA GLU A 615 -23.37 2.78 24.42
C GLU A 615 -21.96 3.31 24.13
N ALA A 616 -21.71 4.56 24.50
CA ALA A 616 -20.41 5.23 24.40
C ALA A 616 -20.33 6.36 25.42
N VAL A 617 -19.83 6.06 26.63
CA VAL A 617 -19.82 7.00 27.75
C VAL A 617 -18.42 7.11 28.36
N TRP A 618 -18.07 8.32 28.79
CA TRP A 618 -16.87 8.61 29.56
C TRP A 618 -17.25 9.07 30.96
N THR A 619 -16.91 8.31 31.99
CA THR A 619 -17.24 8.62 33.39
C THR A 619 -16.09 8.24 34.30
N ASN A 620 -15.75 9.08 35.28
CA ASN A 620 -14.71 8.79 36.29
C ASN A 620 -13.36 8.34 35.68
N ASN A 621 -12.94 9.00 34.59
CA ASN A 621 -11.72 8.66 33.84
C ASN A 621 -11.72 7.20 33.34
N THR A 622 -12.88 6.69 32.93
CA THR A 622 -13.04 5.37 32.31
C THR A 622 -14.07 5.50 31.19
N ALA A 623 -13.76 4.92 30.03
CA ALA A 623 -14.72 4.79 28.95
C ALA A 623 -15.43 3.44 29.04
N ARG A 624 -16.73 3.42 28.81
CA ARG A 624 -17.51 2.22 28.53
C ARG A 624 -18.14 2.35 27.15
N VAL A 625 -17.85 1.37 26.30
CA VAL A 625 -18.38 1.30 24.94
C VAL A 625 -19.04 -0.06 24.76
N ARG A 626 -20.24 -0.05 24.17
CA ARG A 626 -20.93 -1.25 23.71
C ARG A 626 -21.34 -1.05 22.27
N THR A 627 -20.97 -2.01 21.41
CA THR A 627 -21.33 -2.04 19.99
C THR A 627 -21.85 -3.42 19.62
N THR A 628 -22.78 -3.49 18.69
CA THR A 628 -23.42 -4.75 18.29
C THR A 628 -23.46 -4.91 16.78
N MET A 629 -22.96 -6.04 16.28
CA MET A 629 -23.07 -6.50 14.90
C MET A 629 -24.12 -7.64 14.84
N PRO A 630 -25.38 -7.36 14.50
CA PRO A 630 -26.41 -8.39 14.42
C PRO A 630 -26.29 -9.23 13.15
N HIS A 631 -26.86 -10.44 13.16
CA HIS A 631 -26.99 -11.30 11.99
C HIS A 631 -25.69 -11.74 11.31
N TYR A 632 -24.57 -11.70 12.02
CA TYR A 632 -23.30 -12.16 11.51
C TYR A 632 -23.24 -13.70 11.49
N ASN A 633 -23.52 -14.28 10.31
CA ASN A 633 -23.58 -15.71 10.05
C ASN A 633 -24.48 -16.49 11.04
N GLY A 634 -25.66 -15.92 11.35
CA GLY A 634 -26.61 -16.50 12.30
C GLY A 634 -26.24 -16.29 13.77
N MET A 635 -25.43 -15.27 14.07
CA MET A 635 -25.15 -14.82 15.44
C MET A 635 -25.28 -13.31 15.56
N THR A 636 -25.61 -12.84 16.76
CA THR A 636 -25.36 -11.46 17.18
C THR A 636 -24.02 -11.39 17.88
N TRP A 637 -23.11 -10.53 17.41
CA TRP A 637 -21.83 -10.24 18.04
C TRP A 637 -21.88 -8.88 18.74
N THR A 638 -21.87 -8.88 20.08
CA THR A 638 -21.78 -7.66 20.89
C THR A 638 -20.39 -7.54 21.49
N ARG A 639 -19.74 -6.39 21.29
CA ARG A 639 -18.42 -6.05 21.84
C ARG A 639 -18.60 -5.03 22.96
N ASN A 640 -18.05 -5.34 24.13
CA ASN A 640 -17.99 -4.44 25.27
C ASN A 640 -16.52 -4.05 25.49
N ILE A 641 -16.23 -2.75 25.58
CA ILE A 641 -14.91 -2.22 25.86
C ILE A 641 -14.98 -1.37 27.13
N GLU A 642 -14.16 -1.73 28.12
CA GLU A 642 -13.84 -0.84 29.24
C GLU A 642 -12.41 -0.32 29.05
N PHE A 643 -12.26 0.99 28.94
CA PHE A 643 -10.98 1.64 28.69
C PHE A 643 -10.61 2.48 29.91
N VAL A 644 -9.58 2.06 30.64
CA VAL A 644 -9.05 2.76 31.81
C VAL A 644 -7.66 3.32 31.43
N PRO A 645 -7.57 4.62 31.12
CA PRO A 645 -6.34 5.27 30.68
C PRO A 645 -5.13 4.91 31.54
N LYS A 646 -3.99 4.66 30.89
CA LYS A 646 -2.67 4.35 31.46
C LYS A 646 -2.64 3.10 32.34
N ARG A 647 -3.72 2.32 32.38
CA ARG A 647 -3.84 1.13 33.23
C ARG A 647 -4.12 -0.12 32.42
N HIS A 648 -5.29 -0.21 31.79
CA HIS A 648 -5.67 -1.37 30.99
C HIS A 648 -6.91 -1.09 30.13
N VAL A 649 -7.11 -1.97 29.14
CA VAL A 649 -8.33 -2.08 28.34
C VAL A 649 -8.87 -3.50 28.49
N THR A 650 -10.15 -3.63 28.79
CA THR A 650 -10.87 -4.90 28.83
C THR A 650 -11.80 -4.97 27.63
N VAL A 651 -11.74 -6.07 26.88
CA VAL A 651 -12.60 -6.33 25.72
C VAL A 651 -13.33 -7.65 25.93
N ILE A 652 -14.66 -7.59 25.91
CA ILE A 652 -15.56 -8.74 26.04
C ILE A 652 -16.39 -8.85 24.75
N ASP A 653 -16.08 -9.85 23.94
CA ASP A 653 -16.86 -10.22 22.77
C ASP A 653 -17.88 -11.30 23.16
N GLU A 654 -19.17 -10.98 23.12
CA GLU A 654 -20.29 -11.89 23.36
C GLU A 654 -20.91 -12.28 22.01
N LEU A 655 -20.87 -13.58 21.68
CA LEU A 655 -21.44 -14.14 20.46
C LEU A 655 -22.62 -15.02 20.81
N THR A 656 -23.83 -14.52 20.54
CA THR A 656 -25.08 -15.23 20.83
C THR A 656 -25.64 -15.83 19.56
N ALA A 657 -25.85 -17.14 19.56
CA ALA A 657 -26.40 -17.86 18.41
C ALA A 657 -27.86 -17.46 18.18
N GLU A 658 -28.19 -16.91 17.01
CA GLU A 658 -29.57 -16.66 16.59
C GLU A 658 -30.20 -17.93 16.02
N GLN A 659 -29.35 -18.83 15.50
CA GLN A 659 -29.73 -20.08 14.86
C GLN A 659 -28.91 -21.23 15.47
N SER A 660 -29.48 -22.44 15.53
CA SER A 660 -28.71 -23.59 16.01
C SER A 660 -27.74 -24.08 14.92
N GLY A 661 -26.55 -24.53 15.31
CA GLY A 661 -25.55 -25.02 14.35
C GLY A 661 -24.22 -25.39 15.00
N ASP A 662 -23.30 -25.91 14.19
CA ASP A 662 -21.91 -26.15 14.58
C ASP A 662 -21.10 -24.89 14.26
N TYR A 663 -20.66 -24.18 15.30
CA TYR A 663 -19.92 -22.92 15.15
C TYR A 663 -18.43 -23.13 15.34
N SER A 664 -17.63 -22.46 14.50
CA SER A 664 -16.19 -22.29 14.67
C SER A 664 -15.89 -20.79 14.72
N LEU A 665 -15.55 -20.31 15.92
CA LEU A 665 -15.38 -18.90 16.24
C LEU A 665 -13.91 -18.58 16.44
N ARG A 666 -13.47 -17.45 15.89
CA ARG A 666 -12.09 -16.99 15.99
C ARG A 666 -12.04 -15.52 16.38
N CYS A 667 -11.51 -15.22 17.56
CA CYS A 667 -11.12 -13.86 17.95
C CYS A 667 -9.66 -13.63 17.53
N CYS A 668 -9.40 -12.47 16.94
CA CYS A 668 -8.13 -12.12 16.32
C CYS A 668 -7.56 -10.84 16.96
N TRP A 669 -6.25 -10.84 17.23
CA TRP A 669 -5.48 -9.67 17.63
C TRP A 669 -4.24 -9.53 16.76
N ARG A 670 -4.04 -8.36 16.16
CA ARG A 670 -2.82 -8.04 15.40
C ARG A 670 -1.96 -7.09 16.19
N VAL A 671 -0.70 -7.49 16.38
CA VAL A 671 0.20 -6.81 17.31
C VAL A 671 1.53 -6.52 16.63
N ALA A 672 2.00 -5.28 16.77
CA ALA A 672 3.27 -4.82 16.26
C ALA A 672 4.37 -4.95 17.33
N GLY A 673 5.47 -5.63 16.97
CA GLY A 673 6.63 -5.83 17.84
C GLY A 673 6.98 -7.30 18.06
N GLU A 674 8.12 -7.51 18.70
CA GLU A 674 8.64 -8.84 19.03
C GLU A 674 7.69 -9.52 20.01
N SER A 675 6.99 -10.54 19.54
CA SER A 675 5.86 -11.13 20.26
C SER A 675 6.10 -12.59 20.57
N MET A 676 5.73 -13.01 21.79
CA MET A 676 5.76 -14.39 22.22
C MET A 676 4.53 -14.73 23.06
N LEU A 677 4.10 -15.99 23.00
CA LEU A 677 3.03 -16.50 23.84
C LEU A 677 3.62 -17.18 25.08
N ASP A 678 3.20 -16.75 26.26
CA ASP A 678 3.57 -17.25 27.58
C ASP A 678 2.29 -17.68 28.32
N GLY A 679 1.94 -18.96 28.20
CA GLY A 679 0.68 -19.49 28.73
C GLY A 679 -0.55 -18.84 28.10
N ASP A 680 -1.34 -18.13 28.91
CA ASP A 680 -2.54 -17.38 28.51
C ASP A 680 -2.24 -15.95 28.06
N THR A 681 -0.98 -15.52 28.12
CA THR A 681 -0.57 -14.13 27.94
C THR A 681 0.34 -13.98 26.73
N LEU A 682 -0.07 -13.14 25.78
CA LEU A 682 0.80 -12.60 24.75
C LEU A 682 1.66 -11.49 25.35
N ARG A 683 2.97 -11.56 25.11
CA ARG A 683 3.94 -10.53 25.52
C ARG A 683 4.60 -9.97 24.26
N THR A 684 4.53 -8.65 24.09
CA THR A 684 5.12 -7.96 22.95
C THR A 684 6.06 -6.87 23.41
N ARG A 685 7.20 -6.74 22.75
CA ARG A 685 8.19 -5.68 23.01
C ARG A 685 8.43 -4.83 21.77
N GLN A 686 8.61 -3.53 22.02
CA GLN A 686 9.19 -2.59 21.08
C GLN A 686 10.31 -1.85 21.83
N ARG A 687 11.54 -2.34 21.71
CA ARG A 687 12.68 -1.92 22.54
C ARG A 687 12.41 -2.13 24.04
N GLU A 688 12.60 -1.12 24.87
CA GLU A 688 12.35 -1.15 26.32
C GLU A 688 10.87 -1.21 26.69
N LYS A 689 9.99 -0.73 25.80
CA LYS A 689 8.54 -0.67 26.00
C LYS A 689 7.93 -2.06 25.89
N GLY A 690 6.87 -2.31 26.64
CA GLY A 690 6.17 -3.59 26.62
C GLY A 690 4.66 -3.47 26.54
N PHE A 691 4.06 -4.48 25.92
CA PHE A 691 2.62 -4.70 25.84
C PHE A 691 2.31 -6.13 26.26
N ALA A 692 1.21 -6.31 26.98
CA ALA A 692 0.70 -7.62 27.32
C ALA A 692 -0.79 -7.69 27.01
N LEU A 693 -1.22 -8.83 26.46
CA LEU A 693 -2.62 -9.17 26.25
C LEU A 693 -2.88 -10.56 26.83
N ARG A 694 -3.81 -10.64 27.76
CA ARG A 694 -4.15 -11.87 28.48
C ARG A 694 -5.54 -12.37 28.12
N ASN A 695 -5.61 -13.65 27.77
CA ASN A 695 -6.83 -14.39 27.48
C ASN A 695 -7.43 -14.95 28.79
N LEU A 696 -8.51 -14.35 29.28
CA LEU A 696 -9.14 -14.74 30.54
C LEU A 696 -10.22 -15.81 30.37
N SER A 697 -10.68 -16.04 29.14
CA SER A 697 -11.71 -17.04 28.83
C SER A 697 -11.17 -18.42 28.45
N GLY A 698 -9.85 -18.57 28.36
CA GLY A 698 -9.17 -19.86 28.28
C GLY A 698 -9.26 -20.57 26.92
N GLN A 699 -9.62 -19.84 25.87
CA GLN A 699 -9.58 -20.37 24.50
C GLN A 699 -8.17 -20.73 24.09
N ARG A 700 -8.05 -21.69 23.17
CA ARG A 700 -6.75 -22.06 22.61
C ARG A 700 -6.18 -20.91 21.80
N GLN A 701 -4.90 -20.63 22.03
CA GLN A 701 -4.16 -19.56 21.38
C GLN A 701 -3.16 -20.10 20.35
N GLU A 702 -3.05 -19.39 19.23
CA GLU A 702 -2.05 -19.61 18.18
C GLU A 702 -1.46 -18.26 17.81
N LEU A 703 -0.13 -18.13 17.84
CA LEU A 703 0.58 -16.91 17.43
C LEU A 703 1.25 -17.15 16.09
N VAL A 704 0.94 -16.30 15.11
CA VAL A 704 1.42 -16.43 13.73
C VAL A 704 2.17 -15.15 13.33
N TYR A 705 3.39 -15.29 12.85
CA TYR A 705 4.10 -14.19 12.20
C TYR A 705 3.48 -13.90 10.83
N ILE A 706 3.21 -12.63 10.52
CA ILE A 706 2.57 -12.22 9.27
C ILE A 706 3.56 -11.59 8.31
N LYS A 707 4.19 -10.49 8.72
CA LYS A 707 5.11 -9.68 7.91
C LYS A 707 5.89 -8.71 8.78
N ASP A 708 7.01 -8.21 8.27
CA ASP A 708 7.63 -7.01 8.80
C ASP A 708 7.02 -5.78 8.15
N PHE A 709 6.75 -4.75 8.95
CA PHE A 709 6.16 -3.52 8.48
C PHE A 709 6.64 -2.34 9.32
N ALA A 710 7.08 -1.27 8.67
CA ALA A 710 7.67 -0.09 9.32
C ALA A 710 8.80 -0.45 10.32
N GLY A 711 9.60 -1.49 10.01
CA GLY A 711 10.70 -1.95 10.87
C GLY A 711 10.27 -2.78 12.08
N LEU A 712 9.00 -3.19 12.18
CA LEU A 712 8.48 -4.00 13.27
C LEU A 712 7.88 -5.30 12.73
N PRO A 713 8.10 -6.46 13.39
CA PRO A 713 7.40 -7.68 13.04
C PRO A 713 5.94 -7.59 13.48
N ILE A 714 5.01 -7.89 12.58
CA ILE A 714 3.58 -7.96 12.87
C ILE A 714 3.21 -9.42 13.11
N HIS A 715 2.65 -9.68 14.28
CA HIS A 715 2.13 -10.99 14.65
C HIS A 715 0.61 -10.94 14.77
N GLN A 716 0.00 -12.11 14.57
CA GLN A 716 -1.42 -12.31 14.70
C GLN A 716 -1.67 -13.41 15.73
N LEU A 717 -2.38 -13.06 16.79
CA LEU A 717 -2.84 -13.98 17.82
C LEU A 717 -4.28 -14.40 17.49
N TYR A 718 -4.48 -15.70 17.31
CA TYR A 718 -5.80 -16.30 17.16
C TYR A 718 -6.23 -16.96 18.46
N GLN A 719 -7.46 -16.70 18.88
CA GLN A 719 -8.15 -17.40 19.95
C GLN A 719 -9.33 -18.16 19.33
N ARG A 720 -9.35 -19.48 19.48
CA ARG A 720 -10.32 -20.34 18.78
C ARG A 720 -11.27 -21.03 19.75
N GLN A 721 -12.53 -21.11 19.34
CA GLN A 721 -13.53 -21.92 20.02
C GLN A 721 -14.52 -22.51 19.02
N SER A 722 -14.57 -23.84 18.95
CA SER A 722 -15.60 -24.58 18.23
C SER A 722 -16.64 -25.09 19.23
N ALA A 723 -17.92 -24.94 18.90
CA ALA A 723 -19.02 -25.40 19.74
C ALA A 723 -20.27 -25.64 18.91
N ARG A 724 -20.99 -26.71 19.23
CA ARG A 724 -22.37 -26.87 18.79
C ARG A 724 -23.27 -26.04 19.69
N LEU A 725 -23.96 -25.06 19.13
CA LEU A 725 -24.79 -24.12 19.89
C LEU A 725 -26.25 -24.25 19.47
N ARG A 726 -27.15 -24.14 20.45
CA ARG A 726 -28.58 -23.89 20.23
C ARG A 726 -28.83 -22.40 20.15
N ALA A 727 -29.90 -22.01 19.46
CA ALA A 727 -30.35 -20.62 19.46
C ALA A 727 -30.52 -20.10 20.90
N GLY A 728 -29.97 -18.92 21.18
CA GLY A 728 -29.91 -18.28 22.50
C GLY A 728 -28.67 -18.61 23.33
N GLU A 729 -27.86 -19.61 22.96
CA GLU A 729 -26.61 -19.90 23.67
C GLU A 729 -25.49 -18.93 23.25
N THR A 730 -24.65 -18.55 24.21
CA THR A 730 -23.61 -17.52 24.05
C THR A 730 -22.21 -18.07 24.29
N VAL A 731 -21.26 -17.67 23.44
CA VAL A 731 -19.81 -17.84 23.63
C VAL A 731 -19.18 -16.49 23.94
N ARG A 732 -18.17 -16.46 24.82
CA ARG A 732 -17.45 -15.23 25.20
C ARG A 732 -15.95 -15.33 24.97
N PHE A 733 -15.37 -14.29 24.37
CA PHE A 733 -13.93 -14.01 24.43
C PHE A 733 -13.71 -12.85 25.39
N VAL A 734 -12.88 -13.06 26.42
CA VAL A 734 -12.59 -12.07 27.47
C VAL A 734 -11.09 -11.81 27.45
N ASN A 735 -10.72 -10.61 27.02
CA ASN A 735 -9.33 -10.19 26.87
C ASN A 735 -9.06 -8.92 27.67
N VAL A 736 -7.90 -8.87 28.32
CA VAL A 736 -7.39 -7.66 28.97
C VAL A 736 -6.01 -7.35 28.46
N PHE A 737 -5.74 -6.09 28.13
CA PHE A 737 -4.41 -5.67 27.67
C PHE A 737 -3.98 -4.32 28.24
N ALA A 738 -2.67 -4.11 28.30
CA ALA A 738 -2.05 -2.87 28.75
C ALA A 738 -0.68 -2.68 28.07
N ALA A 739 -0.16 -1.46 28.16
CA ALA A 739 1.19 -1.11 27.73
C ALA A 739 1.96 -0.40 28.84
N SER A 740 3.29 -0.48 28.80
CA SER A 740 4.19 0.22 29.73
C SER A 740 5.44 0.70 28.99
N LYS A 741 5.98 1.84 29.43
CA LYS A 741 7.29 2.36 28.98
C LYS A 741 8.45 1.54 29.56
N ASP A 742 8.24 0.98 30.75
CA ASP A 742 9.28 0.34 31.57
C ASP A 742 9.07 -1.18 31.58
N GLY A 743 9.24 -1.82 30.41
CA GLY A 743 9.11 -3.26 30.26
C GLY A 743 7.66 -3.77 30.15
N LEU A 744 7.45 -5.04 30.51
CA LEU A 744 6.15 -5.69 30.34
C LEU A 744 5.19 -5.29 31.46
N PRO A 745 3.96 -4.85 31.16
CA PRO A 745 2.99 -4.52 32.18
C PRO A 745 2.52 -5.79 32.92
N ASN A 746 2.18 -5.62 34.20
CA ASN A 746 1.61 -6.68 35.01
C ASN A 746 0.08 -6.66 34.92
N LEU A 747 -0.52 -7.75 34.46
CA LEU A 747 -1.97 -7.94 34.36
C LEU A 747 -2.45 -8.83 35.53
N ASP A 748 -2.59 -8.26 36.72
CA ASP A 748 -3.06 -8.98 37.92
C ASP A 748 -4.60 -9.12 37.86
N ALA A 749 -5.09 -10.31 37.52
CA ALA A 749 -6.46 -10.56 37.08
C ALA A 749 -7.40 -11.06 38.20
N ARG A 750 -7.44 -10.38 39.34
CA ARG A 750 -8.31 -10.79 40.47
C ARG A 750 -9.78 -10.35 40.36
N ASP A 751 -10.14 -9.51 39.39
CA ASP A 751 -11.46 -8.87 39.31
C ASP A 751 -12.34 -9.30 38.11
N VAL A 752 -11.98 -10.33 37.34
CA VAL A 752 -12.78 -10.78 36.19
C VAL A 752 -13.23 -12.23 36.41
N ALA A 753 -14.55 -12.44 36.45
CA ALA A 753 -15.18 -13.73 36.75
C ALA A 753 -14.59 -14.87 35.92
N SER A 754 -14.25 -15.98 36.59
CA SER A 754 -13.66 -17.16 35.95
C SER A 754 -14.62 -17.72 34.91
N ALA A 755 -14.30 -17.57 33.62
CA ALA A 755 -15.00 -18.30 32.59
C ALA A 755 -14.65 -19.79 32.69
N THR A 756 -15.65 -20.65 32.56
CA THR A 756 -15.45 -22.09 32.39
C THR A 756 -14.55 -22.35 31.19
N LYS A 757 -13.42 -23.03 31.40
CA LYS A 757 -12.53 -23.46 30.32
C LYS A 757 -13.34 -24.21 29.24
N PRO A 758 -13.19 -23.87 27.96
CA PRO A 758 -13.91 -24.55 26.89
C PRO A 758 -13.53 -26.04 26.84
N LYS A 759 -14.54 -26.90 26.66
CA LYS A 759 -14.33 -28.33 26.36
C LYS A 759 -14.18 -28.46 24.84
N TYR A 760 -13.00 -28.86 24.39
CA TYR A 760 -12.75 -29.17 22.99
C TYR A 760 -13.49 -30.44 22.59
N ALA A 761 -14.02 -30.49 21.37
CA ALA A 761 -14.65 -31.68 20.84
C ALA A 761 -13.60 -32.80 20.77
N PRO A 762 -13.81 -33.97 21.42
CA PRO A 762 -12.93 -35.11 21.25
C PRO A 762 -13.01 -35.60 19.80
N MET A 763 -11.90 -36.16 19.30
CA MET A 763 -11.89 -36.77 17.97
C MET A 763 -12.98 -37.85 17.81
N PRO A 764 -13.45 -38.11 16.57
CA PRO A 764 -14.52 -39.08 16.34
C PRO A 764 -14.18 -40.46 16.93
N ALA A 765 -15.09 -41.00 17.74
CA ALA A 765 -14.94 -42.32 18.34
C ALA A 765 -14.88 -43.41 17.25
N GLY A 766 -13.88 -44.30 17.31
CA GLY A 766 -13.74 -45.46 16.41
C GLY A 766 -12.56 -45.44 15.44
N ALA A 767 -11.74 -44.37 15.40
CA ALA A 767 -10.56 -44.30 14.55
C ALA A 767 -9.42 -45.21 15.08
N LYS A 768 -8.75 -45.94 14.18
CA LYS A 768 -7.57 -46.75 14.52
C LYS A 768 -6.33 -45.85 14.74
N PRO A 769 -5.42 -46.17 15.67
CA PRO A 769 -4.17 -45.43 15.79
C PRO A 769 -3.27 -45.72 14.58
N LEU A 770 -2.76 -44.67 13.93
CA LEU A 770 -1.69 -44.80 12.93
C LEU A 770 -0.35 -44.93 13.64
N ARG A 771 0.53 -45.79 13.10
CA ARG A 771 1.84 -46.06 13.69
C ARG A 771 2.89 -45.09 13.15
N THR A 772 3.55 -44.39 14.07
CA THR A 772 4.80 -43.68 13.77
C THR A 772 5.90 -44.66 13.38
N LEU A 773 6.51 -44.48 12.22
CA LEU A 773 7.59 -45.31 11.69
C LEU A 773 8.97 -44.77 12.07
N TRP A 774 9.15 -43.45 11.98
CA TRP A 774 10.42 -42.79 12.29
C TRP A 774 10.21 -41.31 12.60
N ARG A 775 11.20 -40.70 13.24
CA ARG A 775 11.27 -39.26 13.50
C ARG A 775 12.67 -38.75 13.21
N PHE A 776 12.78 -37.66 12.46
CA PHE A 776 14.03 -36.98 12.17
C PHE A 776 13.96 -35.54 12.70
N ALA A 777 14.92 -35.13 13.52
CA ALA A 777 14.95 -33.78 14.14
C ALA A 777 16.32 -33.09 14.00
N ASP A 778 17.29 -33.71 13.33
CA ASP A 778 18.65 -33.19 13.14
C ASP A 778 18.71 -32.27 11.91
N PHE A 779 17.82 -31.27 11.88
CA PHE A 779 17.84 -30.22 10.87
C PHE A 779 18.74 -29.07 11.33
N PRO A 780 19.53 -28.44 10.43
CA PRO A 780 20.39 -27.33 10.79
C PRO A 780 19.58 -26.13 11.29
N VAL A 781 19.98 -25.60 12.45
CA VAL A 781 19.41 -24.36 13.01
C VAL A 781 20.08 -23.17 12.35
N THR A 782 19.29 -22.18 11.95
CA THR A 782 19.80 -20.93 11.37
C THR A 782 20.38 -20.06 12.47
N PRO A 783 21.65 -19.62 12.39
CA PRO A 783 22.18 -18.64 13.33
C PRO A 783 21.38 -17.34 13.27
N ARG A 784 21.06 -16.74 14.42
CA ARG A 784 20.38 -15.44 14.50
C ARG A 784 21.28 -14.38 15.15
N PRO A 785 21.02 -13.08 14.91
CA PRO A 785 21.69 -12.02 15.63
C PRO A 785 21.55 -12.22 17.15
N LEU A 786 22.70 -12.38 17.81
CA LEU A 786 22.81 -12.42 19.26
C LEU A 786 22.68 -11.00 19.80
N LYS A 787 22.02 -10.86 20.95
CA LYS A 787 21.94 -9.60 21.65
C LYS A 787 23.33 -9.14 22.08
N VAL A 788 23.73 -7.95 21.65
CA VAL A 788 24.92 -7.26 22.14
C VAL A 788 24.52 -6.42 23.34
N ALA A 789 25.09 -6.72 24.51
CA ALA A 789 24.83 -6.01 25.76
C ALA A 789 25.51 -4.64 25.82
N SER A 790 26.71 -4.51 25.26
CA SER A 790 27.41 -3.23 25.10
C SER A 790 28.43 -3.25 23.97
N ILE A 791 28.77 -2.08 23.44
CA ILE A 791 29.77 -1.89 22.39
C ILE A 791 30.71 -0.76 22.76
N ARG A 792 32.00 -0.90 22.41
CA ARG A 792 33.01 0.16 22.57
C ARG A 792 34.03 0.12 21.44
N SER A 793 34.71 1.24 21.19
CA SER A 793 35.81 1.28 20.24
C SER A 793 37.01 2.08 20.74
N ASP A 794 38.18 1.77 20.18
CA ASP A 794 39.40 2.57 20.32
C ASP A 794 40.12 2.68 18.97
N PRO A 795 40.29 3.90 18.39
CA PRO A 795 39.80 5.19 18.90
C PRO A 795 38.26 5.33 18.81
N PRO A 796 37.65 6.34 19.45
CA PRO A 796 36.23 6.65 19.27
C PRO A 796 35.90 7.08 17.83
N PRO A 797 34.64 6.94 17.38
CA PRO A 797 34.21 7.44 16.07
C PRO A 797 34.24 8.97 16.00
N ARG A 798 34.18 9.51 14.78
CA ARG A 798 34.06 10.95 14.53
C ARG A 798 32.73 11.46 15.08
N GLU A 799 32.75 12.64 15.71
CA GLU A 799 31.60 13.20 16.42
C GLU A 799 30.32 13.31 15.55
N ALA A 800 30.45 13.78 14.31
CA ALA A 800 29.33 13.87 13.35
C ALA A 800 28.75 12.52 12.89
N TYR A 801 29.43 11.41 13.19
CA TYR A 801 29.07 10.03 12.82
C TYR A 801 29.01 9.11 14.07
N SER A 802 28.59 9.69 15.20
CA SER A 802 28.33 9.01 16.47
C SER A 802 26.82 8.73 16.64
N PRO A 803 26.38 7.85 17.56
CA PRO A 803 27.17 7.04 18.49
C PRO A 803 27.34 5.57 18.04
N LEU A 804 28.24 4.80 18.69
CA LEU A 804 28.65 3.44 18.29
C LEU A 804 27.51 2.43 18.28
N GLU A 805 26.46 2.67 19.06
CA GLU A 805 25.27 1.81 19.18
C GLU A 805 24.54 1.68 17.84
N LYS A 806 24.74 2.63 16.91
CA LYS A 806 24.27 2.54 15.53
C LYS A 806 24.81 1.31 14.78
N LEU A 807 25.98 0.78 15.19
CA LEU A 807 26.50 -0.44 14.57
C LEU A 807 25.76 -1.71 15.00
N ILE A 808 24.86 -1.64 15.99
CA ILE A 808 24.14 -2.81 16.53
C ILE A 808 22.63 -2.57 16.65
N ASP A 809 22.09 -1.54 15.97
CA ASP A 809 20.68 -1.14 16.07
C ASP A 809 19.78 -1.74 14.97
N GLY A 810 20.35 -2.50 14.04
CA GLY A 810 19.64 -3.10 12.91
C GLY A 810 19.57 -2.22 11.65
N ALA A 811 20.13 -1.00 11.65
CA ALA A 811 19.94 -0.02 10.59
C ALA A 811 21.19 0.21 9.72
N SER A 812 21.26 -0.40 8.54
CA SER A 812 22.38 -0.24 7.59
C SER A 812 22.14 0.72 6.41
N GLY A 813 20.96 1.33 6.32
CA GLY A 813 20.50 1.98 5.08
C GLY A 813 21.08 3.36 4.73
N GLY A 814 21.79 4.04 5.64
CA GLY A 814 22.24 5.40 5.41
C GLY A 814 23.36 5.90 6.31
N SER A 815 23.98 7.02 5.92
CA SER A 815 25.10 7.64 6.65
C SER A 815 24.73 8.15 8.04
N THR A 816 23.45 8.48 8.27
CA THR A 816 22.93 8.91 9.57
C THR A 816 22.81 7.76 10.58
N THR A 817 22.82 6.50 10.12
CA THR A 817 22.78 5.29 10.95
C THR A 817 24.11 4.52 10.93
N SER A 818 25.20 5.16 10.50
CA SER A 818 26.52 4.54 10.34
C SER A 818 27.57 5.19 11.25
N CYS A 819 28.70 4.50 11.48
CA CYS A 819 29.83 5.03 12.27
C CYS A 819 31.11 5.13 11.45
N MET A 820 31.70 6.33 11.44
CA MET A 820 32.95 6.64 10.72
C MET A 820 34.09 6.90 11.70
N PHE A 821 35.26 6.30 11.45
CA PHE A 821 36.45 6.43 12.30
C PHE A 821 37.48 7.43 11.74
N LEU A 822 38.52 7.72 12.53
CA LEU A 822 39.59 8.66 12.16
C LEU A 822 40.39 8.15 10.95
N ALA A 823 40.79 9.05 10.05
CA ALA A 823 41.54 8.68 8.85
C ALA A 823 42.94 8.17 9.22
N GLY A 824 43.40 7.11 8.55
CA GLY A 824 44.74 6.55 8.71
C GLY A 824 45.02 5.89 10.07
N LYS A 825 44.00 5.72 10.93
CA LYS A 825 44.12 5.03 12.22
C LYS A 825 43.38 3.69 12.19
N PRO A 826 44.02 2.58 12.58
CA PRO A 826 43.30 1.34 12.86
C PRO A 826 42.29 1.53 13.98
N VAL A 827 41.20 0.77 13.95
CA VAL A 827 40.17 0.79 14.99
C VAL A 827 39.94 -0.60 15.55
N ASN A 828 39.83 -0.71 16.87
CA ASN A 828 39.36 -1.90 17.57
C ASN A 828 37.95 -1.67 18.08
N ILE A 829 37.00 -2.48 17.63
CA ILE A 829 35.59 -2.44 18.06
C ILE A 829 35.32 -3.71 18.86
N VAL A 830 34.89 -3.57 20.11
CA VAL A 830 34.61 -4.70 21.01
C VAL A 830 33.13 -4.72 21.35
N LEU A 831 32.48 -5.85 21.07
CA LEU A 831 31.10 -6.17 21.40
C LEU A 831 31.09 -7.13 22.59
N ASP A 832 30.34 -6.81 23.65
CA ASP A 832 30.05 -7.71 24.79
C ASP A 832 28.65 -8.31 24.62
N LEU A 833 28.56 -9.63 24.53
CA LEU A 833 27.29 -10.38 24.45
C LEU A 833 26.64 -10.56 25.85
N GLY A 834 27.28 -10.05 26.91
CA GLY A 834 26.84 -10.10 28.30
C GLY A 834 27.13 -11.44 28.99
N THR A 835 27.00 -12.55 28.26
CA THR A 835 27.32 -13.91 28.71
C THR A 835 28.02 -14.68 27.59
N PRO A 836 28.78 -15.75 27.89
CA PRO A 836 29.31 -16.62 26.86
C PRO A 836 28.19 -17.24 26.02
N GLN A 837 28.23 -16.99 24.71
CA GLN A 837 27.25 -17.48 23.74
C GLN A 837 27.97 -18.19 22.60
N ARG A 838 27.29 -19.11 21.92
CA ARG A 838 27.88 -19.79 20.76
C ARG A 838 27.78 -18.89 19.53
N VAL A 839 28.90 -18.27 19.15
CA VAL A 839 29.03 -17.42 17.97
C VAL A 839 29.32 -18.29 16.75
N ARG A 840 28.44 -18.24 15.76
CA ARG A 840 28.52 -19.01 14.52
C ARG A 840 29.18 -18.19 13.41
N GLU A 841 28.75 -16.94 13.23
CA GLU A 841 29.24 -16.05 12.19
C GLU A 841 29.25 -14.61 12.69
N VAL A 842 30.15 -13.78 12.15
CA VAL A 842 30.09 -12.32 12.31
C VAL A 842 29.95 -11.72 10.93
N CYS A 843 28.96 -10.83 10.77
CA CYS A 843 28.69 -10.08 9.55
C CYS A 843 28.94 -8.60 9.79
N VAL A 844 29.70 -7.97 8.91
CA VAL A 844 29.97 -6.52 8.93
C VAL A 844 29.55 -5.92 7.60
N ARG A 845 28.75 -4.86 7.68
CA ARG A 845 28.41 -4.02 6.53
C ARG A 845 29.29 -2.78 6.54
N SER A 846 30.03 -2.57 5.47
CA SER A 846 31.01 -1.48 5.34
C SER A 846 30.76 -0.59 4.12
N TRP A 847 31.10 0.68 4.24
CA TRP A 847 31.10 1.64 3.16
C TRP A 847 32.51 1.72 2.56
N GLU A 848 32.68 1.18 1.34
CA GLU A 848 34.04 1.08 0.74
C GLU A 848 34.14 1.67 -0.68
N LYS A 849 33.02 2.05 -1.30
CA LYS A 849 32.97 2.39 -2.73
C LYS A 849 33.39 3.82 -3.10
N LEU A 850 33.52 4.72 -2.14
CA LEU A 850 33.96 6.10 -2.41
C LEU A 850 35.45 6.27 -2.10
N ASP A 851 36.07 7.19 -2.83
CA ASP A 851 37.46 7.58 -2.61
C ASP A 851 37.67 8.06 -1.17
N GLY A 852 38.62 7.41 -0.49
CA GLY A 852 38.92 7.67 0.93
C GLY A 852 38.18 6.77 1.92
N TRP A 853 37.37 5.81 1.49
CA TRP A 853 36.70 4.83 2.38
C TRP A 853 37.27 3.41 2.26
N GLY A 854 38.45 3.26 1.65
CA GLY A 854 39.07 1.96 1.48
C GLY A 854 39.44 1.32 2.82
N ILE A 855 39.08 0.05 2.99
CA ILE A 855 39.46 -0.79 4.14
C ILE A 855 40.45 -1.83 3.63
N LYS A 856 41.64 -1.89 4.24
CA LYS A 856 42.68 -2.87 3.90
C LYS A 856 42.26 -4.28 4.32
N GLY A 857 41.67 -4.40 5.50
CA GLY A 857 41.21 -5.66 6.07
C GLY A 857 40.43 -5.44 7.37
N LEU A 858 39.61 -6.42 7.71
CA LEU A 858 38.86 -6.48 8.97
C LEU A 858 39.17 -7.82 9.64
N THR A 859 39.88 -7.82 10.75
CA THR A 859 40.23 -9.06 11.47
C THR A 859 39.36 -9.26 12.71
N LEU A 860 39.20 -10.53 13.10
CA LEU A 860 38.28 -10.94 14.15
C LEU A 860 39.02 -11.71 15.24
N SER A 861 38.68 -11.41 16.49
CA SER A 861 39.12 -12.18 17.66
C SER A 861 37.99 -12.29 18.67
N VAL A 862 38.02 -13.34 19.48
CA VAL A 862 37.02 -13.58 20.54
C VAL A 862 37.66 -13.83 21.90
N SER A 863 36.88 -13.62 22.95
CA SER A 863 37.32 -13.75 24.34
C SER A 863 36.15 -14.02 25.28
N ASP A 864 36.40 -14.68 26.41
CA ASP A 864 35.47 -14.74 27.54
C ASP A 864 35.83 -13.76 28.68
N ASP A 865 37.04 -13.21 28.67
CA ASP A 865 37.59 -12.35 29.74
C ASP A 865 37.94 -10.93 29.28
N ASN A 866 37.29 -10.47 28.21
CA ASN A 866 37.44 -9.14 27.65
C ASN A 866 38.86 -8.86 27.10
N PHE A 867 39.48 -9.89 26.52
CA PHE A 867 40.81 -9.86 25.90
C PHE A 867 41.94 -9.56 26.89
N GLN A 868 41.76 -9.89 28.17
CA GLN A 868 42.81 -9.72 29.19
C GLN A 868 43.82 -10.85 29.14
N ARG A 869 43.35 -12.11 29.14
CA ARG A 869 44.18 -13.32 29.03
C ARG A 869 43.68 -14.25 27.95
N ASP A 870 42.37 -14.33 27.72
CA ASP A 870 41.77 -15.10 26.62
C ASP A 870 41.69 -14.23 25.36
N VAL A 871 42.57 -14.47 24.39
CA VAL A 871 42.54 -13.83 23.07
C VAL A 871 42.63 -14.91 22.01
N ARG A 872 41.49 -15.29 21.44
CA ARG A 872 41.40 -16.28 20.38
C ARG A 872 41.28 -15.57 19.05
N ALA A 873 42.31 -15.66 18.21
CA ALA A 873 42.25 -15.20 16.83
C ALA A 873 41.22 -16.03 16.07
N ALA A 874 40.36 -15.35 15.31
CA ALA A 874 39.17 -15.95 14.73
C ALA A 874 39.05 -15.70 13.20
N GLY A 875 40.13 -15.20 12.58
CA GLY A 875 40.27 -15.04 11.14
C GLY A 875 40.03 -13.61 10.64
N GLU A 876 39.89 -13.48 9.32
CA GLU A 876 39.58 -12.22 8.64
C GLU A 876 38.14 -12.26 8.09
N LEU A 877 37.45 -11.12 8.12
CA LEU A 877 36.14 -10.91 7.51
C LEU A 877 36.30 -10.71 6.00
N ALA A 878 36.04 -11.77 5.26
CA ALA A 878 36.12 -11.79 3.81
C ALA A 878 34.89 -11.11 3.18
N ALA A 879 35.08 -10.40 2.06
CA ALA A 879 33.96 -9.85 1.31
C ALA A 879 33.14 -10.98 0.67
N THR A 880 31.87 -11.11 1.06
CA THR A 880 30.96 -12.18 0.63
C THR A 880 29.77 -11.67 -0.18
N GLY A 881 29.55 -10.35 -0.21
CA GLY A 881 28.49 -9.78 -1.03
C GLY A 881 28.44 -8.27 -0.99
N THR A 882 27.35 -7.74 -1.54
CA THR A 882 27.02 -6.31 -1.42
C THR A 882 25.54 -6.14 -1.14
N GLN A 883 25.18 -5.08 -0.42
CA GLN A 883 23.79 -4.70 -0.18
C GLN A 883 23.55 -3.30 -0.73
N THR A 884 22.51 -3.11 -1.53
CA THR A 884 22.23 -1.84 -2.22
C THR A 884 21.00 -1.16 -1.66
N PHE A 885 21.14 0.13 -1.32
CA PHE A 885 20.10 1.04 -0.87
C PHE A 885 20.06 2.26 -1.80
N GLY A 886 19.27 2.18 -2.88
CA GLY A 886 19.29 3.22 -3.92
C GLY A 886 20.66 3.29 -4.61
N ARG A 887 21.37 4.42 -4.49
CA ARG A 887 22.75 4.60 -5.01
C ARG A 887 23.82 4.13 -4.01
N ASN A 888 23.46 3.90 -2.76
CA ASN A 888 24.37 3.50 -1.70
C ASN A 888 24.59 1.99 -1.76
N VAL A 889 25.83 1.54 -1.60
CA VAL A 889 26.15 0.11 -1.58
C VAL A 889 27.08 -0.20 -0.41
N ASN A 890 26.64 -1.09 0.47
CA ASN A 890 27.52 -1.71 1.46
C ASN A 890 28.28 -2.88 0.82
N THR A 891 29.53 -3.05 1.21
CA THR A 891 30.21 -4.34 1.11
C THR A 891 29.80 -5.17 2.33
N ILE A 892 29.33 -6.40 2.09
CA ILE A 892 29.04 -7.37 3.15
C ILE A 892 30.30 -8.20 3.33
N ARG A 893 30.81 -8.25 4.56
CA ARG A 893 31.94 -9.08 4.94
C ARG A 893 31.55 -10.04 6.04
N THR A 894 31.85 -11.33 5.89
CA THR A 894 31.49 -12.35 6.88
C THR A 894 32.68 -13.21 7.28
N ALA A 895 32.63 -13.74 8.50
CA ALA A 895 33.61 -14.67 9.05
C ALA A 895 32.90 -15.74 9.88
N SER A 896 33.09 -17.00 9.51
CA SER A 896 32.58 -18.15 10.25
C SER A 896 33.49 -18.46 11.43
N LEU A 897 32.93 -18.53 12.63
CA LEU A 897 33.69 -18.68 13.88
C LEU A 897 33.44 -20.00 14.59
N ASN A 898 32.18 -20.42 14.67
CA ASN A 898 31.69 -21.57 15.42
C ASN A 898 32.40 -21.79 16.78
N GLN A 899 32.49 -20.75 17.61
CA GLN A 899 33.16 -20.74 18.90
C GLN A 899 32.25 -20.16 19.99
N THR A 900 32.37 -20.62 21.22
CA THR A 900 31.73 -19.98 22.38
C THR A 900 32.56 -18.77 22.80
N ALA A 901 31.93 -17.60 22.93
CA ALA A 901 32.59 -16.39 23.39
C ALA A 901 31.60 -15.43 24.05
N ARG A 902 32.07 -14.65 25.02
CA ARG A 902 31.33 -13.48 25.54
C ARG A 902 31.63 -12.21 24.75
N TYR A 903 32.87 -12.02 24.32
CA TYR A 903 33.32 -10.81 23.64
C TYR A 903 33.79 -11.11 22.22
N VAL A 904 33.40 -10.24 21.29
CA VAL A 904 33.82 -10.26 19.89
C VAL A 904 34.56 -8.95 19.60
N ARG A 905 35.78 -9.01 19.07
CA ARG A 905 36.58 -7.84 18.69
C ARG A 905 36.87 -7.85 17.21
N ILE A 906 36.46 -6.77 16.54
CA ILE A 906 36.74 -6.49 15.13
C ILE A 906 37.82 -5.41 15.06
N THR A 907 38.91 -5.70 14.36
CA THR A 907 39.99 -4.74 14.12
C THR A 907 39.99 -4.33 12.66
N GLY A 908 39.71 -3.05 12.38
CA GLY A 908 39.68 -2.51 11.04
C GLY A 908 40.93 -1.70 10.69
N GLU A 909 41.58 -2.06 9.58
CA GLU A 909 42.73 -1.33 9.04
C GLU A 909 42.31 -0.46 7.83
N PRO A 910 42.59 0.86 7.83
CA PRO A 910 42.34 1.69 6.65
C PRO A 910 43.31 1.33 5.51
N ALA A 911 42.83 1.38 4.26
CA ALA A 911 43.62 1.05 3.06
C ALA A 911 44.82 1.99 2.83
N THR A 912 44.70 3.25 3.23
CA THR A 912 45.75 4.27 3.11
C THR A 912 45.71 5.23 4.29
N ALA A 913 46.74 6.05 4.46
CA ALA A 913 46.77 7.11 5.47
C ALA A 913 45.63 8.15 5.34
N LYS A 914 44.99 8.24 4.16
CA LYS A 914 43.83 9.11 3.90
C LYS A 914 42.50 8.38 4.04
N SER A 915 42.52 7.05 4.14
CA SER A 915 41.30 6.24 4.19
C SER A 915 40.72 6.20 5.60
N VAL A 916 39.40 6.09 5.70
CA VAL A 916 38.67 5.84 6.95
C VAL A 916 38.11 4.43 6.96
N VAL A 917 38.00 3.83 8.15
CA VAL A 917 37.09 2.70 8.36
C VAL A 917 35.69 3.29 8.55
N TYR A 918 34.75 2.92 7.69
CA TYR A 918 33.37 3.41 7.75
C TYR A 918 32.41 2.23 7.71
N LEU A 919 31.72 1.98 8.82
CA LEU A 919 30.86 0.82 9.01
C LEU A 919 29.41 1.25 9.14
N ALA A 920 28.51 0.48 8.52
CA ALA A 920 27.08 0.66 8.62
C ALA A 920 26.50 -0.16 9.78
N GLU A 921 26.92 -1.43 9.92
CA GLU A 921 26.31 -2.36 10.86
C GLU A 921 27.23 -3.56 11.15
N ILE A 922 27.10 -4.15 12.33
CA ILE A 922 27.76 -5.37 12.79
C ILE A 922 26.71 -6.31 13.39
N GLU A 923 26.58 -7.51 12.82
CA GLU A 923 25.74 -8.58 13.36
C GLU A 923 26.62 -9.74 13.85
N VAL A 924 26.43 -10.14 15.10
CA VAL A 924 27.04 -11.36 15.65
C VAL A 924 25.99 -12.46 15.63
N LEU A 925 26.11 -13.41 14.72
CA LEU A 925 25.15 -14.49 14.55
C LEU A 925 25.55 -15.71 15.39
N GLY A 926 24.59 -16.31 16.09
CA GLY A 926 24.84 -17.45 16.97
C GLY A 926 23.62 -18.34 17.21
N GLU A 927 23.80 -19.34 18.07
CA GLU A 927 22.73 -20.26 18.47
C GLU A 927 22.11 -19.85 19.79
N THR A 928 20.78 -19.83 19.84
CA THR A 928 20.05 -19.70 21.10
C THR A 928 19.81 -21.10 21.68
N PRO A 929 20.09 -21.36 22.98
CA PRO A 929 19.79 -22.64 23.60
C PRO A 929 18.31 -23.05 23.42
N GLY A 930 18.09 -24.26 22.88
CA GLY A 930 16.75 -24.82 22.66
C GLY A 930 16.10 -24.46 21.31
N GLU A 931 16.76 -23.65 20.48
CA GLU A 931 16.26 -23.26 19.16
C GLU A 931 16.14 -24.46 18.20
N LYS A 932 15.12 -24.43 17.33
CA LYS A 932 14.78 -25.48 16.37
C LYS A 932 14.80 -24.94 14.96
N ALA A 933 15.14 -25.80 13.99
CA ALA A 933 15.09 -25.44 12.58
C ALA A 933 13.66 -25.11 12.16
N LYS A 934 13.47 -24.03 11.40
CA LYS A 934 12.17 -23.70 10.80
C LYS A 934 12.08 -24.37 9.44
N LEU A 935 11.21 -25.38 9.32
CA LEU A 935 10.97 -26.13 8.09
C LEU A 935 9.88 -25.41 7.29
N VAL A 936 10.08 -25.20 5.98
CA VAL A 936 9.27 -24.27 5.17
C VAL A 936 8.86 -24.82 3.80
N ALA A 937 9.49 -25.89 3.32
CA ALA A 937 9.15 -26.51 2.05
C ALA A 937 9.32 -28.03 2.11
N LEU A 938 8.50 -28.76 1.35
CA LEU A 938 8.46 -30.22 1.32
C LEU A 938 8.20 -30.72 -0.11
N ALA A 939 8.94 -31.74 -0.53
CA ALA A 939 8.69 -32.48 -1.77
C ALA A 939 9.06 -33.95 -1.60
N SER A 940 8.52 -34.82 -2.45
CA SER A 940 8.91 -36.24 -2.51
C SER A 940 8.95 -36.73 -3.95
N ALA A 941 9.93 -37.57 -4.27
CA ALA A 941 10.03 -38.28 -5.53
C ALA A 941 10.99 -39.46 -5.38
N ASP A 942 10.78 -40.52 -6.16
CA ASP A 942 11.77 -41.57 -6.40
C ASP A 942 12.88 -40.98 -7.29
N LEU A 943 14.04 -40.72 -6.68
CA LEU A 943 15.12 -39.98 -7.30
C LEU A 943 16.17 -40.89 -7.94
N ASP A 944 16.39 -42.06 -7.37
CA ASP A 944 17.37 -43.05 -7.83
C ASP A 944 16.75 -44.19 -8.67
N GLY A 945 15.43 -44.21 -8.79
CA GLY A 945 14.67 -45.19 -9.57
C GLY A 945 14.52 -46.54 -8.88
N ASP A 946 14.73 -46.61 -7.56
CA ASP A 946 14.61 -47.85 -6.78
C ASP A 946 13.15 -48.25 -6.48
N GLY A 947 12.19 -47.42 -6.89
CA GLY A 947 10.76 -47.62 -6.67
C GLY A 947 10.27 -47.13 -5.31
N LYS A 948 11.11 -46.44 -4.52
CA LYS A 948 10.75 -45.78 -3.26
C LYS A 948 11.05 -44.29 -3.37
N SER A 949 10.21 -43.48 -2.76
CA SER A 949 10.38 -42.04 -2.80
C SER A 949 11.24 -41.53 -1.65
N GLU A 950 12.24 -40.71 -1.98
CA GLU A 950 12.93 -39.84 -1.04
C GLU A 950 12.05 -38.63 -0.68
N THR A 951 12.29 -38.05 0.49
CA THR A 951 11.68 -36.79 0.92
C THR A 951 12.72 -35.68 1.00
N PHE A 952 12.41 -34.51 0.45
CA PHE A 952 13.26 -33.32 0.48
C PHE A 952 12.61 -32.25 1.34
N VAL A 953 13.37 -31.72 2.29
CA VAL A 953 12.88 -30.72 3.25
C VAL A 953 13.73 -29.46 3.13
N GLY A 954 13.08 -28.33 2.82
CA GLY A 954 13.69 -27.02 2.78
C GLY A 954 13.53 -26.28 4.11
N THR A 955 14.58 -25.58 4.52
CA THR A 955 14.59 -24.78 5.76
C THR A 955 14.62 -23.29 5.48
N ALA A 956 14.13 -22.49 6.43
CA ALA A 956 14.24 -21.03 6.40
C ALA A 956 15.70 -20.54 6.45
N GLY A 957 16.62 -21.42 6.87
CA GLY A 957 18.06 -21.17 6.84
C GLY A 957 18.72 -21.40 5.49
N GLY A 958 17.99 -21.84 4.46
CA GLY A 958 18.57 -22.13 3.15
C GLY A 958 19.33 -23.45 3.07
N GLU A 959 18.88 -24.44 3.83
CA GLU A 959 19.34 -25.83 3.73
C GLU A 959 18.24 -26.67 3.08
N ILE A 960 18.62 -27.61 2.22
CA ILE A 960 17.77 -28.69 1.72
C ILE A 960 18.34 -30.00 2.24
N VAL A 961 17.50 -30.78 2.93
CA VAL A 961 17.87 -32.09 3.49
C VAL A 961 17.07 -33.17 2.79
N ALA A 962 17.75 -34.19 2.26
CA ALA A 962 17.13 -35.38 1.70
C ALA A 962 17.07 -36.50 2.73
N LEU A 963 15.91 -37.13 2.86
CA LEU A 963 15.63 -38.26 3.74
C LEU A 963 15.21 -39.46 2.90
N SER A 964 15.74 -40.64 3.23
CA SER A 964 15.23 -41.90 2.67
C SER A 964 13.81 -42.19 3.16
N ALA A 965 13.14 -43.15 2.54
CA ALA A 965 11.83 -43.65 2.98
C ALA A 965 11.80 -44.05 4.48
N SER A 966 12.95 -44.46 5.05
CA SER A 966 13.12 -44.83 6.47
C SER A 966 13.45 -43.66 7.41
N GLY A 967 13.50 -42.42 6.91
CA GLY A 967 13.81 -41.22 7.71
C GLY A 967 15.29 -40.98 7.97
N LYS A 968 16.19 -41.68 7.27
CA LYS A 968 17.64 -41.45 7.37
C LYS A 968 18.07 -40.33 6.43
N ARG A 969 18.89 -39.39 6.91
CA ARG A 969 19.51 -38.36 6.06
C ARG A 969 20.42 -39.01 5.01
N LEU A 970 20.13 -38.73 3.75
CA LEU A 970 20.94 -39.14 2.60
C LEU A 970 22.02 -38.09 2.34
N TRP A 971 21.61 -36.84 2.20
CA TRP A 971 22.49 -35.69 1.99
C TRP A 971 21.86 -34.40 2.50
N GLN A 972 22.67 -33.35 2.57
CA GLN A 972 22.28 -32.00 2.92
C GLN A 972 23.05 -31.00 2.05
N THR A 973 22.35 -29.99 1.53
CA THR A 973 22.94 -28.97 0.66
C THR A 973 22.51 -27.56 1.08
N LYS A 974 23.49 -26.67 1.24
CA LYS A 974 23.27 -25.23 1.45
C LYS A 974 22.98 -24.54 0.12
N VAL A 975 21.85 -23.85 0.04
CA VAL A 975 21.39 -23.13 -1.18
C VAL A 975 21.39 -21.61 -1.03
N GLY A 976 21.97 -21.08 0.04
CA GLY A 976 22.18 -19.63 0.23
C GLY A 976 21.18 -19.04 1.22
N SER A 977 19.95 -18.75 0.76
CA SER A 977 18.88 -18.14 1.57
C SER A 977 17.67 -19.07 1.76
N SER A 978 16.70 -18.64 2.58
CA SER A 978 15.45 -19.37 2.88
C SER A 978 14.84 -20.01 1.64
N VAL A 979 14.54 -21.31 1.74
CA VAL A 979 13.90 -22.06 0.66
C VAL A 979 12.43 -21.67 0.59
N THR A 980 11.98 -21.20 -0.56
CA THR A 980 10.60 -20.69 -0.76
C THR A 980 9.71 -21.65 -1.53
N ALA A 981 10.29 -22.53 -2.35
CA ALA A 981 9.58 -23.54 -3.11
C ALA A 981 10.49 -24.76 -3.40
N LEU A 982 9.90 -25.95 -3.45
CA LEU A 982 10.57 -27.20 -3.82
C LEU A 982 9.69 -28.02 -4.77
N ALA A 983 10.34 -28.66 -5.75
CA ALA A 983 9.74 -29.70 -6.58
C ALA A 983 10.79 -30.79 -6.86
N ALA A 984 10.36 -32.03 -7.09
CA ALA A 984 11.26 -33.14 -7.41
C ALA A 984 10.65 -34.04 -8.49
N GLY A 985 11.49 -34.62 -9.35
CA GLY A 985 11.07 -35.59 -10.37
C GLY A 985 12.18 -35.95 -11.37
N LYS A 986 12.15 -37.18 -11.90
CA LYS A 986 13.12 -37.73 -12.88
C LYS A 986 14.59 -37.42 -12.52
N GLY A 987 15.01 -37.70 -11.29
CA GLY A 987 16.42 -37.58 -10.87
C GLY A 987 16.91 -36.15 -10.53
N LEU A 988 16.01 -35.17 -10.44
CA LEU A 988 16.34 -33.78 -10.10
C LEU A 988 15.48 -33.24 -8.95
N VAL A 989 16.08 -32.34 -8.16
CA VAL A 989 15.38 -31.52 -7.15
C VAL A 989 15.51 -30.05 -7.55
N VAL A 990 14.40 -29.38 -7.77
CA VAL A 990 14.36 -27.96 -8.16
C VAL A 990 13.93 -27.12 -6.96
N TYR A 991 14.62 -26.01 -6.73
CA TYR A 991 14.36 -25.16 -5.57
C TYR A 991 14.34 -23.68 -5.93
N GLY A 992 13.57 -22.92 -5.15
CA GLY A 992 13.50 -21.47 -5.17
C GLY A 992 13.91 -20.88 -3.83
N THR A 993 14.44 -19.66 -3.82
CA THR A 993 14.89 -18.97 -2.60
C THR A 993 14.42 -17.52 -2.48
N ASP A 994 14.47 -16.97 -1.27
CA ASP A 994 14.10 -15.57 -0.96
C ASP A 994 15.04 -14.52 -1.58
N ASP A 995 16.26 -14.90 -1.98
CA ASP A 995 17.21 -14.06 -2.73
C ASP A 995 17.04 -14.15 -4.26
N ALA A 996 15.89 -14.67 -4.70
CA ALA A 996 15.52 -14.80 -6.12
C ALA A 996 16.49 -15.69 -6.91
N VAL A 997 16.87 -16.84 -6.33
CA VAL A 997 17.57 -17.91 -7.04
C VAL A 997 16.59 -19.02 -7.38
N LEU A 998 16.71 -19.53 -8.62
CA LEU A 998 16.14 -20.80 -9.05
C LEU A 998 17.31 -21.76 -9.29
N GLY A 999 17.30 -22.91 -8.64
CA GLY A 999 18.38 -23.89 -8.77
C GLY A 999 17.89 -25.32 -8.95
N VAL A 1000 18.80 -26.16 -9.42
CA VAL A 1000 18.60 -27.59 -9.65
C VAL A 1000 19.71 -28.37 -8.93
N LEU A 1001 19.33 -29.36 -8.13
CA LEU A 1001 20.22 -30.34 -7.53
C LEU A 1001 20.08 -31.68 -8.26
N ALA A 1002 21.20 -32.38 -8.40
CA ALA A 1002 21.23 -33.76 -8.87
C ALA A 1002 20.82 -34.73 -7.75
N ALA A 1003 20.74 -36.03 -8.08
CA ALA A 1003 20.28 -37.06 -7.16
C ALA A 1003 21.11 -37.19 -5.86
N ASP A 1004 22.40 -36.89 -5.94
CA ASP A 1004 23.35 -36.91 -4.83
C ASP A 1004 23.35 -35.62 -3.98
N GLY A 1005 22.50 -34.64 -4.34
CA GLY A 1005 22.42 -33.35 -3.67
C GLY A 1005 23.41 -32.31 -4.19
N SER A 1006 24.26 -32.64 -5.17
CA SER A 1006 25.18 -31.67 -5.78
C SER A 1006 24.43 -30.64 -6.62
N LYS A 1007 24.94 -29.40 -6.63
CA LYS A 1007 24.34 -28.29 -7.40
C LYS A 1007 24.65 -28.45 -8.89
N ALA A 1008 23.62 -28.75 -9.69
CA ALA A 1008 23.75 -28.92 -11.13
C ALA A 1008 23.73 -27.58 -11.87
N ALA A 1009 22.81 -26.68 -11.51
CA ALA A 1009 22.70 -25.35 -12.12
C ALA A 1009 21.96 -24.37 -11.19
N GLU A 1010 22.23 -23.07 -11.34
CA GLU A 1010 21.49 -21.98 -10.71
C GLU A 1010 21.33 -20.81 -11.70
N VAL A 1011 20.21 -20.10 -11.60
CA VAL A 1011 19.95 -18.86 -12.32
C VAL A 1011 19.24 -17.86 -11.42
N LYS A 1012 19.44 -16.57 -11.66
CA LYS A 1012 18.61 -15.52 -11.06
C LYS A 1012 17.52 -15.11 -12.04
N PRO A 1013 16.24 -15.44 -11.80
CA PRO A 1013 15.18 -15.04 -12.71
C PRO A 1013 15.14 -13.50 -12.84
N PRO A 1014 14.87 -12.97 -14.04
CA PRO A 1014 14.91 -11.53 -14.30
C PRO A 1014 13.86 -10.80 -13.44
N MET A 1015 14.25 -9.73 -12.77
CA MET A 1015 13.35 -8.88 -11.97
C MET A 1015 12.36 -8.08 -12.83
N TYR A 1016 11.30 -7.55 -12.21
CA TYR A 1016 10.33 -6.67 -12.86
C TYR A 1016 9.98 -5.48 -11.95
N ARG A 1017 9.97 -4.25 -12.49
CA ARG A 1017 9.66 -3.00 -11.74
C ARG A 1017 10.44 -2.81 -10.44
N GLY A 1018 11.72 -3.20 -10.39
CA GLY A 1018 12.50 -3.10 -9.15
C GLY A 1018 12.23 -4.24 -8.15
N VAL A 1019 11.25 -5.11 -8.39
CA VAL A 1019 10.89 -6.23 -7.52
C VAL A 1019 11.68 -7.49 -7.91
N PRO A 1020 12.49 -8.06 -6.99
CA PRO A 1020 13.19 -9.32 -7.23
C PRO A 1020 12.22 -10.48 -7.52
N SER A 1021 12.59 -11.34 -8.47
CA SER A 1021 11.77 -12.50 -8.89
C SER A 1021 11.95 -13.69 -7.94
N ARG A 1022 11.54 -13.51 -6.68
CA ARG A 1022 11.50 -14.59 -5.67
C ARG A 1022 10.52 -15.65 -6.11
N VAL A 1023 10.98 -16.90 -6.19
CA VAL A 1023 10.18 -18.03 -6.67
C VAL A 1023 9.19 -18.47 -5.58
N ARG A 1024 7.90 -18.54 -5.90
CA ARG A 1024 6.83 -18.91 -4.93
C ARG A 1024 6.23 -20.29 -5.19
N ASN A 1025 6.25 -20.74 -6.44
CA ASN A 1025 5.80 -22.07 -6.81
C ASN A 1025 6.63 -22.59 -7.97
N ILE A 1026 6.76 -23.93 -8.05
CA ILE A 1026 7.50 -24.65 -9.09
C ILE A 1026 6.61 -25.80 -9.56
N THR A 1027 6.41 -25.91 -10.88
CA THR A 1027 5.73 -27.04 -11.51
C THR A 1027 6.62 -27.63 -12.60
N LEU A 1028 6.77 -28.96 -12.61
CA LEU A 1028 7.52 -29.68 -13.64
C LEU A 1028 6.53 -30.27 -14.65
N ALA A 1029 6.60 -29.84 -15.91
CA ALA A 1029 5.66 -30.28 -16.95
C ALA A 1029 6.29 -30.30 -18.33
N ASP A 1030 5.87 -31.23 -19.16
CA ASP A 1030 6.23 -31.31 -20.59
C ASP A 1030 5.31 -30.36 -21.36
N LEU A 1031 5.80 -29.14 -21.66
CA LEU A 1031 4.99 -28.07 -22.25
C LEU A 1031 4.85 -28.21 -23.76
N ASP A 1032 5.84 -28.77 -24.45
CA ASP A 1032 5.85 -28.87 -25.90
C ASP A 1032 5.64 -30.29 -26.45
N GLY A 1033 5.53 -31.28 -25.56
CA GLY A 1033 5.22 -32.67 -25.88
C GLY A 1033 6.45 -33.46 -26.32
N ASP A 1034 7.66 -33.00 -26.00
CA ASP A 1034 8.93 -33.64 -26.39
C ASP A 1034 9.38 -34.76 -25.41
N GLY A 1035 8.69 -34.92 -24.29
CA GLY A 1035 8.97 -35.91 -23.24
C GLY A 1035 9.97 -35.44 -22.17
N ALA A 1036 10.66 -34.32 -22.39
CA ALA A 1036 11.37 -33.57 -21.36
C ALA A 1036 10.36 -32.77 -20.53
N ARG A 1037 10.78 -32.30 -19.36
CA ARG A 1037 9.92 -31.47 -18.50
C ARG A 1037 10.59 -30.13 -18.29
N GLU A 1038 9.88 -29.07 -18.66
CA GLU A 1038 10.21 -27.70 -18.32
C GLU A 1038 9.88 -27.42 -16.85
N ILE A 1039 10.56 -26.41 -16.32
CA ILE A 1039 10.39 -25.85 -14.99
C ILE A 1039 9.56 -24.58 -15.12
N VAL A 1040 8.28 -24.65 -14.77
CA VAL A 1040 7.40 -23.49 -14.71
C VAL A 1040 7.47 -22.90 -13.30
N ILE A 1041 7.76 -21.59 -13.22
CA ILE A 1041 7.84 -20.86 -11.95
C ILE A 1041 6.86 -19.69 -11.92
N GLY A 1042 6.29 -19.44 -10.75
CA GLY A 1042 5.61 -18.20 -10.41
C GLY A 1042 6.43 -17.37 -9.43
N CYS A 1043 6.53 -16.06 -9.66
CA CYS A 1043 7.36 -15.15 -8.87
C CYS A 1043 6.60 -13.97 -8.22
N ASP A 1044 7.18 -13.40 -7.16
CA ASP A 1044 6.71 -12.16 -6.49
C ASP A 1044 6.69 -10.94 -7.41
N SER A 1045 7.52 -10.96 -8.46
CA SER A 1045 7.68 -9.90 -9.46
C SER A 1045 6.53 -9.83 -10.48
N TRP A 1046 5.40 -10.48 -10.20
CA TRP A 1046 4.19 -10.52 -11.04
C TRP A 1046 4.44 -11.26 -12.37
N GLN A 1047 5.34 -12.24 -12.32
CA GLN A 1047 5.80 -12.98 -13.48
C GLN A 1047 5.59 -14.48 -13.31
N TYR A 1048 5.13 -15.11 -14.39
CA TYR A 1048 5.31 -16.54 -14.62
C TYR A 1048 6.38 -16.73 -15.69
N MET A 1049 7.21 -17.77 -15.54
CA MET A 1049 8.27 -18.09 -16.48
C MET A 1049 8.38 -19.60 -16.66
N ALA A 1050 8.85 -20.03 -17.82
CA ALA A 1050 9.29 -21.41 -18.03
C ALA A 1050 10.78 -21.45 -18.34
N TYR A 1051 11.47 -22.42 -17.76
CA TYR A 1051 12.85 -22.74 -17.99
C TYR A 1051 12.98 -24.18 -18.48
N SER A 1052 13.99 -24.48 -19.29
CA SER A 1052 14.37 -25.87 -19.53
C SER A 1052 14.99 -26.49 -18.26
N SER A 1053 15.17 -27.80 -18.23
CA SER A 1053 15.89 -28.51 -17.17
C SER A 1053 17.33 -28.01 -16.96
N ALA A 1054 17.94 -27.41 -17.99
CA ALA A 1054 19.25 -26.76 -17.92
C ALA A 1054 19.19 -25.27 -17.50
N LEU A 1055 18.05 -24.79 -16.99
CA LEU A 1055 17.81 -23.41 -16.58
C LEU A 1055 17.96 -22.37 -17.69
N LYS A 1056 17.68 -22.74 -18.95
CA LYS A 1056 17.54 -21.77 -20.05
C LYS A 1056 16.11 -21.23 -20.08
N LEU A 1057 15.96 -19.90 -20.04
CA LEU A 1057 14.64 -19.27 -20.12
C LEU A 1057 13.97 -19.59 -21.47
N VAL A 1058 12.79 -20.20 -21.43
CA VAL A 1058 11.95 -20.54 -22.59
C VAL A 1058 10.99 -19.40 -22.91
N TRP A 1059 10.22 -18.95 -21.91
CA TRP A 1059 9.33 -17.79 -22.02
C TRP A 1059 9.15 -17.12 -20.66
N LYS A 1060 8.71 -15.86 -20.68
CA LYS A 1060 8.30 -15.09 -19.49
C LYS A 1060 7.06 -14.27 -19.80
N THR A 1061 6.17 -14.16 -18.83
CA THR A 1061 4.92 -13.41 -18.95
C THR A 1061 4.70 -12.59 -17.71
N VAL A 1062 4.48 -11.29 -17.91
CA VAL A 1062 4.07 -10.35 -16.86
C VAL A 1062 2.54 -10.30 -16.86
N TYR A 1063 1.94 -10.40 -15.68
CA TYR A 1063 0.50 -10.22 -15.51
C TYR A 1063 0.20 -9.06 -14.54
N TYR A 1064 -1.05 -8.59 -14.57
CA TYR A 1064 -1.50 -7.42 -13.81
C TYR A 1064 -1.28 -7.60 -12.30
N ALA A 1065 -0.94 -6.48 -11.63
CA ALA A 1065 -0.16 -6.40 -10.40
C ALA A 1065 -0.44 -7.48 -9.35
N HIS A 1066 0.62 -7.85 -8.61
CA HIS A 1066 0.69 -8.77 -7.46
C HIS A 1066 1.37 -10.12 -7.73
N GLY A 1067 2.03 -10.64 -6.69
CA GLY A 1067 2.93 -11.80 -6.78
C GLY A 1067 2.19 -13.11 -7.03
N ALA A 1068 2.90 -14.06 -7.61
CA ALA A 1068 2.40 -15.41 -7.86
C ALA A 1068 2.16 -16.14 -6.54
N THR A 1069 1.10 -16.95 -6.48
CA THR A 1069 0.73 -17.68 -5.28
C THR A 1069 0.70 -19.18 -5.51
N VAL A 1070 0.06 -19.62 -6.60
CA VAL A 1070 -0.08 -21.03 -6.97
C VAL A 1070 -0.03 -21.22 -8.48
N GLY A 1071 0.53 -22.35 -8.93
CA GLY A 1071 0.60 -22.72 -10.34
C GLY A 1071 0.15 -24.18 -10.55
N HIS A 1072 -0.47 -24.45 -11.71
CA HIS A 1072 -0.79 -25.81 -12.15
C HIS A 1072 -0.67 -25.91 -13.66
N VAL A 1073 -0.30 -27.07 -14.17
CA VAL A 1073 -0.13 -27.30 -15.61
C VAL A 1073 -0.99 -28.47 -16.04
N ALA A 1074 -1.85 -28.27 -17.04
CA ALA A 1074 -2.73 -29.29 -17.59
C ALA A 1074 -3.21 -28.91 -18.99
N ASP A 1075 -3.46 -29.93 -19.82
CA ASP A 1075 -4.20 -29.77 -21.08
C ASP A 1075 -5.67 -29.46 -20.76
N LEU A 1076 -6.04 -28.18 -20.86
CA LEU A 1076 -7.39 -27.70 -20.51
C LEU A 1076 -8.34 -27.81 -21.69
N ASP A 1077 -7.85 -27.60 -22.91
CA ASP A 1077 -8.69 -27.57 -24.12
C ASP A 1077 -8.70 -28.87 -24.94
N GLY A 1078 -7.83 -29.82 -24.60
CA GLY A 1078 -7.73 -31.17 -25.16
C GLY A 1078 -6.89 -31.23 -26.44
N ASP A 1079 -6.01 -30.26 -26.69
CA ASP A 1079 -5.18 -30.21 -27.91
C ASP A 1079 -3.85 -31.00 -27.81
N GLY A 1080 -3.56 -31.56 -26.64
CA GLY A 1080 -2.33 -32.30 -26.35
C GLY A 1080 -1.15 -31.43 -25.90
N LYS A 1081 -1.32 -30.12 -25.77
CA LYS A 1081 -0.32 -29.18 -25.23
C LYS A 1081 -0.87 -28.52 -23.98
N PRO A 1082 -0.18 -28.60 -22.85
CA PRO A 1082 -0.77 -28.12 -21.62
C PRO A 1082 -0.73 -26.59 -21.48
N GLU A 1083 -1.78 -26.06 -20.86
CA GLU A 1083 -1.86 -24.68 -20.37
C GLU A 1083 -1.28 -24.58 -18.95
N VAL A 1084 -0.87 -23.36 -18.59
CA VAL A 1084 -0.50 -22.96 -17.24
C VAL A 1084 -1.64 -22.17 -16.60
N ILE A 1085 -2.19 -22.69 -15.50
CA ILE A 1085 -3.09 -21.98 -14.61
C ILE A 1085 -2.22 -21.13 -13.66
N ALA A 1086 -2.21 -19.82 -13.89
CA ALA A 1086 -1.32 -18.87 -13.24
C ALA A 1086 -2.07 -18.08 -12.15
N GLY A 1087 -1.98 -18.55 -10.90
CA GLY A 1087 -2.58 -17.91 -9.74
C GLY A 1087 -1.69 -16.80 -9.14
N ASN A 1088 -2.32 -15.80 -8.53
CA ASN A 1088 -1.72 -14.63 -7.92
C ASN A 1088 -2.50 -14.16 -6.67
N ALA A 1089 -1.95 -13.15 -6.00
CA ALA A 1089 -2.55 -12.58 -4.80
C ALA A 1089 -3.79 -11.69 -5.08
N TYR A 1090 -4.11 -11.41 -6.34
CA TYR A 1090 -5.16 -10.47 -6.75
C TYR A 1090 -6.46 -11.16 -7.21
N TYR A 1091 -7.47 -10.34 -7.51
CA TYR A 1091 -8.85 -10.77 -7.72
C TYR A 1091 -9.15 -11.42 -9.10
N SER A 1092 -8.16 -11.98 -9.79
CA SER A 1092 -8.34 -12.54 -11.14
C SER A 1092 -7.42 -13.73 -11.46
N LEU A 1093 -7.95 -14.73 -12.17
CA LEU A 1093 -7.16 -15.83 -12.75
C LEU A 1093 -6.60 -15.48 -14.14
N GLN A 1094 -5.42 -16.02 -14.45
CA GLN A 1094 -4.83 -16.03 -15.78
C GLN A 1094 -4.59 -17.48 -16.25
N ILE A 1095 -4.91 -17.75 -17.52
CA ILE A 1095 -4.57 -19.02 -18.19
C ILE A 1095 -3.59 -18.68 -19.32
N LEU A 1096 -2.43 -19.31 -19.30
CA LEU A 1096 -1.38 -19.15 -20.31
C LEU A 1096 -1.31 -20.42 -21.15
N ASN A 1097 -1.08 -20.29 -22.45
CA ASN A 1097 -0.75 -21.45 -23.27
C ASN A 1097 0.68 -21.94 -23.01
N HIS A 1098 1.05 -23.04 -23.65
CA HIS A 1098 2.38 -23.65 -23.55
C HIS A 1098 3.56 -22.73 -23.92
N ARG A 1099 3.31 -21.59 -24.60
CA ARG A 1099 4.30 -20.57 -24.98
C ARG A 1099 4.26 -19.32 -24.10
N GLY A 1100 3.49 -19.33 -23.02
CA GLY A 1100 3.34 -18.19 -22.10
C GLY A 1100 2.36 -17.11 -22.59
N LYS A 1101 1.65 -17.29 -23.71
CA LYS A 1101 0.65 -16.32 -24.18
C LYS A 1101 -0.63 -16.43 -23.37
N VAL A 1102 -1.15 -15.29 -22.89
CA VAL A 1102 -2.44 -15.22 -22.18
C VAL A 1102 -3.58 -15.62 -23.13
N LEU A 1103 -4.35 -16.64 -22.76
CA LEU A 1103 -5.51 -17.14 -23.53
C LEU A 1103 -6.84 -16.50 -23.09
N SER A 1104 -7.01 -16.24 -21.79
CA SER A 1104 -8.18 -15.57 -21.23
C SER A 1104 -7.76 -14.44 -20.30
N GLY A 1105 -8.16 -13.20 -20.60
CA GLY A 1105 -7.91 -12.05 -19.72
C GLY A 1105 -9.01 -11.90 -18.66
N ARG A 1106 -8.62 -11.82 -17.38
CA ARG A 1106 -9.49 -11.47 -16.23
C ARG A 1106 -10.78 -12.31 -16.12
N SER A 1107 -10.64 -13.60 -15.85
CA SER A 1107 -11.77 -14.45 -15.49
C SER A 1107 -12.18 -14.19 -14.04
N GLY A 1108 -13.37 -13.60 -13.82
CA GLY A 1108 -14.00 -13.39 -12.50
C GLY A 1108 -13.41 -12.26 -11.63
N SER A 1109 -14.14 -11.90 -10.56
CA SER A 1109 -13.65 -11.04 -9.46
C SER A 1109 -13.82 -11.77 -8.13
N PHE A 1110 -12.82 -12.56 -7.72
CA PHE A 1110 -12.84 -13.41 -6.52
C PHE A 1110 -11.48 -13.34 -5.81
N GLY A 1111 -11.45 -13.50 -4.48
CA GLY A 1111 -10.22 -13.35 -3.68
C GLY A 1111 -10.47 -12.62 -2.35
N PRO A 1112 -9.42 -12.23 -1.60
CA PRO A 1112 -8.01 -12.13 -2.00
C PRO A 1112 -7.32 -13.49 -2.13
N GLU A 1113 -6.19 -13.51 -2.85
CA GLU A 1113 -5.22 -14.62 -2.93
C GLU A 1113 -5.78 -15.98 -3.40
N GLN A 1114 -5.27 -16.51 -4.52
CA GLN A 1114 -5.51 -17.91 -4.88
C GLN A 1114 -4.52 -18.81 -4.13
N THR A 1115 -5.01 -19.83 -3.43
CA THR A 1115 -4.26 -20.58 -2.42
C THR A 1115 -4.14 -22.07 -2.73
N ALA A 1116 -4.98 -22.59 -3.60
CA ALA A 1116 -4.90 -23.93 -4.14
C ALA A 1116 -5.39 -23.94 -5.59
N VAL A 1117 -4.88 -24.88 -6.37
CA VAL A 1117 -5.26 -25.03 -7.77
C VAL A 1117 -5.17 -26.49 -8.18
N THR A 1118 -6.09 -26.92 -9.04
CA THR A 1118 -6.07 -28.22 -9.70
C THR A 1118 -6.83 -28.15 -11.02
N SER A 1119 -6.92 -29.26 -11.75
CA SER A 1119 -7.75 -29.37 -12.94
C SER A 1119 -8.43 -30.74 -13.02
N GLY A 1120 -9.56 -30.79 -13.73
CA GLY A 1120 -10.26 -32.05 -13.93
C GLY A 1120 -11.34 -31.98 -15.00
N ASP A 1121 -11.63 -33.12 -15.63
CA ASP A 1121 -12.72 -33.25 -16.59
C ASP A 1121 -14.06 -33.36 -15.85
N LEU A 1122 -14.70 -32.21 -15.64
CA LEU A 1122 -15.99 -32.12 -14.96
C LEU A 1122 -17.17 -32.44 -15.90
N ARG A 1123 -16.96 -32.53 -17.21
CA ARG A 1123 -18.03 -32.69 -18.20
C ARG A 1123 -18.02 -34.05 -18.89
N GLY A 1124 -16.94 -34.82 -18.76
CA GLY A 1124 -16.71 -36.07 -19.45
C GLY A 1124 -16.43 -35.89 -20.94
N ASP A 1125 -15.99 -34.70 -21.37
CA ASP A 1125 -15.78 -34.34 -22.78
C ASP A 1125 -14.29 -34.33 -23.19
N GLY A 1126 -13.40 -34.76 -22.28
CA GLY A 1126 -11.96 -34.75 -22.48
C GLY A 1126 -11.30 -33.39 -22.23
N LYS A 1127 -12.08 -32.33 -21.97
CA LYS A 1127 -11.57 -31.00 -21.63
C LYS A 1127 -11.56 -30.81 -20.13
N ARG A 1128 -10.53 -30.14 -19.62
CA ARG A 1128 -10.39 -29.95 -18.17
C ARG A 1128 -10.82 -28.54 -17.76
N ALA A 1129 -11.55 -28.47 -16.65
CA ALA A 1129 -11.81 -27.23 -15.95
C ALA A 1129 -10.60 -26.85 -15.09
N ALA A 1130 -10.30 -25.55 -15.00
CA ALA A 1130 -9.41 -24.99 -14.00
C ALA A 1130 -10.19 -24.82 -12.68
N ILE A 1131 -9.71 -25.40 -11.59
CA ILE A 1131 -10.37 -25.36 -10.28
C ILE A 1131 -9.45 -24.66 -9.28
N LEU A 1132 -9.95 -23.63 -8.61
CA LEU A 1132 -9.18 -22.74 -7.76
C LEU A 1132 -9.79 -22.65 -6.37
N GLY A 1133 -8.92 -22.57 -5.37
CA GLY A 1133 -9.26 -22.24 -4.00
C GLY A 1133 -8.74 -20.85 -3.65
N THR A 1134 -9.48 -20.10 -2.83
CA THR A 1134 -9.06 -18.77 -2.38
C THR A 1134 -8.80 -18.73 -0.88
N ASP A 1135 -8.07 -17.71 -0.45
CA ASP A 1135 -7.86 -17.45 0.97
C ASP A 1135 -9.17 -17.07 1.71
N GLY A 1136 -10.15 -16.53 0.98
CA GLY A 1136 -11.50 -16.26 1.49
C GLY A 1136 -12.41 -17.49 1.61
N GLY A 1137 -11.92 -18.68 1.26
CA GLY A 1137 -12.68 -19.93 1.38
C GLY A 1137 -13.65 -20.18 0.24
N LEU A 1138 -13.43 -19.60 -0.94
CA LEU A 1138 -14.16 -19.97 -2.14
C LEU A 1138 -13.42 -21.05 -2.92
N VAL A 1139 -14.18 -22.02 -3.45
CA VAL A 1139 -13.73 -22.94 -4.50
C VAL A 1139 -14.48 -22.60 -5.78
N LEU A 1140 -13.76 -22.33 -6.85
CA LEU A 1140 -14.30 -21.89 -8.14
C LEU A 1140 -13.83 -22.80 -9.26
N ALA A 1141 -14.69 -23.08 -10.24
CA ALA A 1141 -14.33 -23.80 -11.46
C ALA A 1141 -14.54 -22.93 -12.70
N PHE A 1142 -13.60 -23.00 -13.64
CA PHE A 1142 -13.62 -22.27 -14.92
C PHE A 1142 -13.37 -23.21 -16.08
N ASP A 1143 -13.96 -22.95 -17.24
CA ASP A 1143 -13.56 -23.61 -18.49
C ASP A 1143 -12.22 -23.06 -19.03
N ALA A 1144 -11.68 -23.72 -20.06
CA ALA A 1144 -10.41 -23.35 -20.71
C ALA A 1144 -10.41 -21.93 -21.33
N LYS A 1145 -11.58 -21.31 -21.52
CA LYS A 1145 -11.71 -19.93 -22.02
C LYS A 1145 -11.88 -18.90 -20.90
N GLY A 1146 -11.93 -19.35 -19.64
CA GLY A 1146 -12.14 -18.48 -18.48
C GLY A 1146 -13.60 -18.26 -18.09
N GLY A 1147 -14.55 -18.97 -18.70
CA GLY A 1147 -15.96 -18.91 -18.29
C GLY A 1147 -16.18 -19.60 -16.95
N LYS A 1148 -16.78 -18.91 -15.96
CA LYS A 1148 -17.09 -19.50 -14.65
C LYS A 1148 -18.15 -20.60 -14.79
N LEU A 1149 -17.85 -21.79 -14.30
CA LEU A 1149 -18.75 -22.95 -14.28
C LEU A 1149 -19.62 -22.95 -13.03
N TRP A 1150 -18.98 -22.84 -11.86
CA TRP A 1150 -19.63 -22.80 -10.55
C TRP A 1150 -18.68 -22.25 -9.48
N GLU A 1151 -19.24 -21.96 -8.30
CA GLU A 1151 -18.55 -21.44 -7.13
C GLU A 1151 -19.21 -21.97 -5.85
N THR A 1152 -18.41 -22.31 -4.84
CA THR A 1152 -18.90 -22.79 -3.53
C THR A 1152 -18.03 -22.27 -2.39
N ASN A 1153 -18.60 -22.15 -1.19
CA ASN A 1153 -17.93 -21.64 0.01
C ASN A 1153 -17.62 -22.80 0.98
N VAL A 1154 -16.34 -22.91 1.38
CA VAL A 1154 -15.81 -23.92 2.31
C VAL A 1154 -15.30 -23.33 3.64
N GLY A 1155 -15.66 -22.08 3.92
CA GLY A 1155 -15.55 -21.43 5.22
C GLY A 1155 -14.31 -20.59 5.45
N ASP A 1156 -13.13 -21.08 5.10
CA ASP A 1156 -11.86 -20.37 5.29
C ASP A 1156 -10.86 -20.80 4.21
N ARG A 1157 -9.64 -20.25 4.24
CA ARG A 1157 -8.54 -20.50 3.32
C ARG A 1157 -8.54 -21.94 2.83
N VAL A 1158 -8.75 -22.10 1.53
CA VAL A 1158 -8.59 -23.40 0.87
C VAL A 1158 -7.10 -23.73 0.87
N THR A 1159 -6.73 -24.87 1.46
CA THR A 1159 -5.33 -25.28 1.60
C THR A 1159 -4.95 -26.34 0.58
N THR A 1160 -5.89 -27.13 0.10
CA THR A 1160 -5.64 -28.13 -0.94
C THR A 1160 -6.90 -28.43 -1.75
N LEU A 1161 -6.70 -28.70 -3.05
CA LEU A 1161 -7.73 -29.17 -3.97
C LEU A 1161 -7.26 -30.45 -4.69
N HIS A 1162 -8.17 -31.40 -4.84
CA HIS A 1162 -8.01 -32.57 -5.72
C HIS A 1162 -9.23 -32.69 -6.63
N CYS A 1163 -9.03 -33.23 -7.83
CA CYS A 1163 -10.13 -33.68 -8.69
C CYS A 1163 -9.93 -35.16 -9.04
N ASP A 1164 -10.71 -36.03 -8.41
CA ASP A 1164 -10.61 -37.48 -8.54
C ASP A 1164 -11.76 -38.06 -9.37
N VAL A 1165 -11.59 -39.25 -9.94
CA VAL A 1165 -12.68 -40.01 -10.57
C VAL A 1165 -13.04 -41.20 -9.67
N VAL A 1166 -14.23 -41.15 -9.06
CA VAL A 1166 -14.72 -42.21 -8.15
C VAL A 1166 -15.99 -42.81 -8.73
N GLY A 1167 -15.97 -44.12 -9.01
CA GLY A 1167 -17.09 -44.81 -9.65
C GLY A 1167 -17.44 -44.24 -11.03
N GLY A 1168 -16.44 -43.78 -11.78
CA GLY A 1168 -16.60 -43.19 -13.12
C GLY A 1168 -17.10 -41.73 -13.14
N LYS A 1169 -17.24 -41.07 -11.98
CA LYS A 1169 -17.69 -39.68 -11.88
C LYS A 1169 -16.60 -38.78 -11.28
N PRO A 1170 -16.38 -37.56 -11.82
CA PRO A 1170 -15.45 -36.61 -11.23
C PRO A 1170 -15.99 -36.11 -9.88
N ARG A 1171 -15.10 -36.01 -8.89
CA ARG A 1171 -15.33 -35.44 -7.56
C ARG A 1171 -14.26 -34.41 -7.26
N VAL A 1172 -14.65 -33.22 -6.85
CA VAL A 1172 -13.72 -32.18 -6.40
C VAL A 1172 -13.63 -32.23 -4.88
N ILE A 1173 -12.42 -32.37 -4.34
CA ILE A 1173 -12.16 -32.43 -2.90
C ILE A 1173 -11.47 -31.16 -2.47
N ALA A 1174 -11.95 -30.53 -1.41
CA ALA A 1174 -11.37 -29.31 -0.87
C ALA A 1174 -11.09 -29.44 0.63
N ALA A 1175 -9.86 -29.15 1.03
CA ALA A 1175 -9.48 -28.98 2.42
C ALA A 1175 -9.32 -27.48 2.73
N SER A 1176 -9.66 -27.09 3.97
CA SER A 1176 -9.59 -25.68 4.37
C SER A 1176 -9.19 -25.48 5.83
N GLU A 1177 -8.74 -24.27 6.15
CA GLU A 1177 -8.41 -23.86 7.52
C GLU A 1177 -9.64 -23.72 8.44
N SER A 1178 -10.85 -23.90 7.90
CA SER A 1178 -12.09 -24.01 8.70
C SER A 1178 -12.14 -25.28 9.55
N GLY A 1179 -11.27 -26.25 9.22
CA GLY A 1179 -11.24 -27.58 9.82
C GLY A 1179 -11.99 -28.64 9.02
N TYR A 1180 -12.63 -28.24 7.91
CA TYR A 1180 -13.43 -29.14 7.10
C TYR A 1180 -12.69 -29.66 5.86
N VAL A 1181 -12.98 -30.92 5.53
CA VAL A 1181 -12.78 -31.51 4.20
C VAL A 1181 -14.13 -31.68 3.52
N TRP A 1182 -14.25 -31.19 2.30
CA TRP A 1182 -15.47 -31.25 1.49
C TRP A 1182 -15.24 -32.10 0.24
N ALA A 1183 -16.28 -32.78 -0.22
CA ALA A 1183 -16.35 -33.36 -1.55
C ALA A 1183 -17.55 -32.80 -2.31
N PHE A 1184 -17.33 -32.44 -3.57
CA PHE A 1184 -18.33 -31.89 -4.48
C PHE A 1184 -18.46 -32.77 -5.72
N ASP A 1185 -19.66 -32.79 -6.30
CA ASP A 1185 -19.86 -33.33 -7.63
C ASP A 1185 -19.36 -32.36 -8.72
N ALA A 1186 -19.52 -32.76 -9.98
CA ALA A 1186 -19.06 -31.99 -11.12
C ALA A 1186 -19.71 -30.59 -11.28
N SER A 1187 -20.86 -30.39 -10.64
CA SER A 1187 -21.61 -29.12 -10.62
C SER A 1187 -21.27 -28.23 -9.42
N GLY A 1188 -20.37 -28.68 -8.54
CA GLY A 1188 -20.00 -27.96 -7.31
C GLY A 1188 -20.95 -28.21 -6.13
N LYS A 1189 -21.89 -29.15 -6.24
CA LYS A 1189 -22.83 -29.47 -5.16
C LYS A 1189 -22.17 -30.42 -4.15
N PRO A 1190 -22.29 -30.17 -2.82
CA PRO A 1190 -21.65 -31.01 -1.82
C PRO A 1190 -22.24 -32.42 -1.81
N ILE A 1191 -21.36 -33.43 -1.88
CA ILE A 1191 -21.66 -34.84 -1.69
C ILE A 1191 -21.55 -35.20 -0.20
N TRP A 1192 -20.44 -34.79 0.42
CA TRP A 1192 -20.21 -34.95 1.84
C TRP A 1192 -19.27 -33.85 2.36
N LYS A 1193 -19.30 -33.62 3.68
CA LYS A 1193 -18.34 -32.79 4.40
C LYS A 1193 -17.95 -33.47 5.70
N ARG A 1194 -16.71 -33.27 6.14
CA ARG A 1194 -16.18 -33.85 7.37
C ARG A 1194 -15.41 -32.80 8.16
N ASP A 1195 -15.84 -32.57 9.39
CA ASP A 1195 -15.11 -31.77 10.37
C ASP A 1195 -13.98 -32.60 10.99
N LEU A 1196 -12.76 -32.07 10.98
CA LEU A 1196 -11.57 -32.64 11.62
C LEU A 1196 -11.21 -31.93 12.93
N GLY A 1197 -11.97 -30.92 13.33
CA GLY A 1197 -11.84 -30.15 14.57
C GLY A 1197 -10.72 -29.10 14.57
N GLU A 1198 -9.76 -29.20 13.65
CA GLU A 1198 -8.58 -28.35 13.57
C GLU A 1198 -8.26 -27.96 12.12
N PRO A 1199 -7.63 -26.80 11.86
CA PRO A 1199 -7.27 -26.35 10.52
C PRO A 1199 -6.53 -27.43 9.73
N VAL A 1200 -7.04 -27.73 8.53
CA VAL A 1200 -6.43 -28.72 7.66
C VAL A 1200 -5.36 -28.02 6.82
N LYS A 1201 -4.08 -28.21 7.16
CA LYS A 1201 -2.95 -27.52 6.50
C LYS A 1201 -2.61 -28.10 5.13
N ARG A 1202 -2.84 -29.41 4.96
CA ARG A 1202 -2.60 -30.14 3.72
C ARG A 1202 -3.50 -31.37 3.65
N LEU A 1203 -3.94 -31.73 2.45
CA LEU A 1203 -4.64 -33.00 2.18
C LEU A 1203 -3.97 -33.68 0.98
N VAL A 1204 -3.61 -34.95 1.09
CA VAL A 1204 -2.98 -35.69 0.00
C VAL A 1204 -3.76 -36.96 -0.30
N ARG A 1205 -3.94 -37.28 -1.58
CA ARG A 1205 -4.57 -38.52 -2.05
C ARG A 1205 -3.65 -39.71 -1.77
N ASP A 1206 -4.20 -40.79 -1.21
CA ASP A 1206 -3.46 -42.04 -0.98
C ASP A 1206 -4.33 -43.27 -1.33
N GLY A 1207 -4.14 -43.80 -2.54
CA GLY A 1207 -4.75 -45.06 -2.99
C GLY A 1207 -6.28 -45.05 -3.00
N ASP A 1208 -6.92 -45.49 -1.93
CA ASP A 1208 -8.38 -45.56 -1.71
C ASP A 1208 -8.89 -44.58 -0.65
N GLY A 1209 -8.04 -43.64 -0.20
CA GLY A 1209 -8.40 -42.60 0.75
C GLY A 1209 -7.59 -41.30 0.61
N TYR A 1210 -7.62 -40.50 1.66
CA TYR A 1210 -6.90 -39.24 1.81
C TYR A 1210 -6.19 -39.18 3.16
N VAL A 1211 -5.07 -38.47 3.23
CA VAL A 1211 -4.34 -38.20 4.47
C VAL A 1211 -4.29 -36.69 4.68
N ALA A 1212 -4.77 -36.25 5.83
CA ALA A 1212 -4.92 -34.85 6.20
C ALA A 1212 -3.94 -34.46 7.33
N ALA A 1213 -3.27 -33.32 7.17
CA ALA A 1213 -2.54 -32.64 8.23
C ALA A 1213 -3.53 -31.77 9.04
N ALA A 1214 -4.12 -32.32 10.09
CA ALA A 1214 -5.11 -31.66 10.94
C ALA A 1214 -4.43 -30.88 12.09
N SER A 1215 -3.48 -30.00 11.77
CA SER A 1215 -2.69 -29.17 12.70
C SER A 1215 -2.39 -29.86 14.04
N ALA A 1216 -3.07 -29.49 15.13
CA ALA A 1216 -2.83 -30.06 16.47
C ALA A 1216 -3.48 -31.41 16.74
N ASN A 1217 -4.45 -31.82 15.93
CA ASN A 1217 -5.04 -33.17 15.96
C ASN A 1217 -4.15 -34.19 15.21
N GLY A 1218 -3.02 -33.75 14.66
CA GLY A 1218 -2.02 -34.61 14.04
C GLY A 1218 -2.37 -35.02 12.61
N ILE A 1219 -2.26 -36.31 12.30
CA ILE A 1219 -2.46 -36.85 10.94
C ILE A 1219 -3.72 -37.72 10.91
N VAL A 1220 -4.66 -37.39 10.04
CA VAL A 1220 -5.95 -38.09 9.92
C VAL A 1220 -6.08 -38.78 8.56
N ARG A 1221 -6.40 -40.08 8.54
CA ARG A 1221 -6.78 -40.82 7.32
C ARG A 1221 -8.30 -40.81 7.13
N LEU A 1222 -8.73 -40.48 5.92
CA LEU A 1222 -10.10 -40.50 5.46
C LEU A 1222 -10.29 -41.52 4.32
N SER A 1223 -11.41 -42.22 4.31
CA SER A 1223 -11.88 -42.97 3.12
C SER A 1223 -12.26 -42.02 1.96
N LEU A 1224 -12.46 -42.54 0.74
CA LEU A 1224 -13.05 -41.78 -0.39
C LEU A 1224 -14.43 -41.15 -0.12
N ASP A 1225 -15.17 -41.67 0.86
CA ASP A 1225 -16.49 -41.16 1.28
C ASP A 1225 -16.43 -40.30 2.56
N GLY A 1226 -15.23 -39.84 2.94
CA GLY A 1226 -15.04 -38.87 4.03
C GLY A 1226 -15.24 -39.42 5.45
N LYS A 1227 -15.24 -40.74 5.64
CA LYS A 1227 -15.18 -41.37 6.97
C LYS A 1227 -13.76 -41.34 7.52
N VAL A 1228 -13.61 -41.01 8.80
CA VAL A 1228 -12.33 -41.10 9.52
C VAL A 1228 -12.02 -42.57 9.80
N GLU A 1229 -10.92 -43.06 9.25
CA GLU A 1229 -10.49 -44.46 9.39
C GLU A 1229 -9.42 -44.62 10.47
N ALA A 1230 -8.47 -43.68 10.52
CA ALA A 1230 -7.34 -43.75 11.41
C ALA A 1230 -6.75 -42.37 11.74
N VAL A 1231 -6.07 -42.25 12.88
CA VAL A 1231 -5.42 -41.01 13.33
C VAL A 1231 -4.08 -41.29 14.01
N ALA A 1232 -3.08 -40.45 13.78
CA ALA A 1232 -1.87 -40.36 14.61
C ALA A 1232 -1.85 -39.03 15.36
N THR A 1233 -1.79 -39.09 16.68
CA THR A 1233 -1.42 -37.94 17.52
C THR A 1233 0.06 -37.63 17.33
N THR A 1234 0.38 -36.37 17.10
CA THR A 1234 1.75 -35.93 16.83
C THR A 1234 2.30 -35.10 18.00
N PRO A 1235 3.62 -35.07 18.21
CA PRO A 1235 4.24 -34.41 19.37
C PRO A 1235 4.18 -32.87 19.31
N ALA A 1236 3.86 -32.31 18.15
CA ALA A 1236 3.64 -30.90 17.89
C ALA A 1236 2.61 -30.75 16.74
N PRO A 1237 2.12 -29.54 16.44
CA PRO A 1237 1.26 -29.33 15.28
C PRO A 1237 1.95 -29.70 13.95
N VAL A 1238 1.20 -30.36 13.06
CA VAL A 1238 1.64 -30.66 11.70
C VAL A 1238 1.49 -29.41 10.83
N ILE A 1239 2.53 -29.05 10.07
CA ILE A 1239 2.54 -27.85 9.21
C ILE A 1239 2.33 -28.18 7.73
N ASP A 1240 2.81 -29.34 7.26
CA ASP A 1240 2.65 -29.83 5.89
C ASP A 1240 2.88 -31.35 5.84
N LEU A 1241 2.46 -32.03 4.78
CA LEU A 1241 2.79 -33.45 4.55
C LEU A 1241 2.84 -33.84 3.07
N VAL A 1242 3.57 -34.90 2.78
CA VAL A 1242 3.54 -35.65 1.52
C VAL A 1242 3.20 -37.11 1.81
N VAL A 1243 2.66 -37.82 0.82
CA VAL A 1243 2.41 -39.26 0.89
C VAL A 1243 3.07 -39.96 -0.28
N SER A 1244 3.84 -40.99 0.02
CA SER A 1244 4.48 -41.89 -0.94
C SER A 1244 4.57 -43.28 -0.33
N ASP A 1245 4.43 -44.32 -1.16
CA ASP A 1245 4.69 -45.72 -0.77
C ASP A 1245 3.93 -46.20 0.48
N GLY A 1246 2.71 -45.71 0.70
CA GLY A 1246 1.89 -46.05 1.87
C GLY A 1246 2.36 -45.42 3.20
N GLN A 1247 3.15 -44.35 3.10
CA GLN A 1247 3.68 -43.59 4.24
C GLN A 1247 3.44 -42.10 4.04
N ALA A 1248 3.03 -41.41 5.11
CA ALA A 1248 2.97 -39.97 5.18
C ALA A 1248 4.24 -39.45 5.85
N THR A 1249 4.95 -38.52 5.19
CA THR A 1249 6.01 -37.74 5.82
C THR A 1249 5.46 -36.37 6.17
N ALA A 1250 5.36 -36.07 7.45
CA ALA A 1250 4.79 -34.84 7.99
C ALA A 1250 5.89 -33.94 8.56
N LEU A 1251 5.81 -32.65 8.26
CA LEU A 1251 6.63 -31.61 8.89
C LEU A 1251 5.94 -31.09 10.14
N MET A 1252 6.72 -30.77 11.16
CA MET A 1252 6.25 -30.42 12.49
C MET A 1252 6.70 -29.02 12.90
N ALA A 1253 5.84 -28.30 13.63
CA ALA A 1253 6.14 -26.95 14.12
C ALA A 1253 7.32 -26.88 15.11
N ASP A 1254 7.70 -28.01 15.72
CA ASP A 1254 8.88 -28.12 16.60
C ASP A 1254 10.20 -28.36 15.83
N GLY A 1255 10.18 -28.22 14.51
CA GLY A 1255 11.36 -28.34 13.65
C GLY A 1255 11.77 -29.78 13.37
N SER A 1256 10.85 -30.74 13.46
CA SER A 1256 11.09 -32.15 13.12
C SER A 1256 10.24 -32.64 11.95
N ALA A 1257 10.63 -33.79 11.38
CA ALA A 1257 9.88 -34.53 10.38
C ALA A 1257 9.50 -35.91 10.95
N LEU A 1258 8.31 -36.38 10.62
CA LEU A 1258 7.73 -37.60 11.15
C LEU A 1258 7.22 -38.48 10.00
N GLY A 1259 7.66 -39.74 9.94
CA GLY A 1259 7.10 -40.75 9.05
C GLY A 1259 6.01 -41.54 9.75
N VAL A 1260 4.84 -41.64 9.15
CA VAL A 1260 3.67 -42.34 9.70
C VAL A 1260 3.09 -43.27 8.64
N ALA A 1261 2.84 -44.53 9.02
CA ALA A 1261 2.17 -45.47 8.12
C ALA A 1261 0.76 -44.98 7.81
N THR A 1262 0.34 -45.03 6.55
CA THR A 1262 -1.01 -44.60 6.15
C THR A 1262 -1.98 -45.75 6.01
N ARG A 1263 -1.54 -47.00 6.16
CA ARG A 1263 -2.34 -48.22 6.05
C ARG A 1263 -2.01 -49.24 7.14
#